data_AF-V5GV94-F1
#
_entry.id   AF-V5GV94-F1
#
_cell.length_a   1.000
_cell.length_b   1.000
_cell.length_c   1.000
_cell.angle_alpha   90.00
_cell.angle_beta   90.00
_cell.angle_gamma   90.00
#
_symmetry.space_group_name_H-M   'P 1'
#
loop_
_entity.id
_entity.type
_entity.pdbx_description
1 polymer ?
#
loop_
_entity_poly.entity_id
_entity_poly.type
_entity_poly.pdbx_seq_one_letter_code
_entity_poly.pdbx_strand_id
1 'polypeptide(L)'
;MAPSAVAAPLVDADPVLHSKSNPKTMNTASAGAGARLHTAPVIDLYSGSADSLNTSSADDQLRREIISGLQAKQLVIPGKQGDSQDLKFAYRKTLPTTILYDEQGLILYDKLTAAPEYYLYNAELQILKDHGPEIALRIFGHSTATTNDLSATAAAHLEGPHREQKEAPKHDNLPPQRDTAASTKERWGDSDVGRFNGGVNAEEGLDGERAVGAGSLVELGAGSLKKTIHLLRALKLLPATSTGGPSVHYYALDLDKAELERTLRDLRKQEATDGDEDAWTIHGGKVGINGLWATYDAGLDFIGEGGLKAASTAAGAQKEGQRCLLWLGSSIGNFDRKAAAEFLAKTARQSMRAGDTMLISIDRRNKPAEVALAYNDPAGLTRDFIMNGLNHADRALGGNAIDGRKFEYFDRYNAREGRHESYYRAKEAHEIRVPGLKEPIPIQEGELIHMEASYKFSERETLNLFDYAGLRVVQRWSDKSDRYDIWLVEKPSFHFSNSAAANEAFITSQQPAPQGTSQSHDSAKIDDGWGGSNLDELAQRAAPVGLPSLQDWKTHWDAWNCVTLTMIPKEKLHEKPIDLRHICLFYLGHIPAFLDIHVATYLKQPHTNDRFSAIFERGIDPHMDDITQCNPHSEVPTNEEDWPTLDEILTYQQAVQARVEKIYEDVASGDLVLDRRLARMLWMTLEHISLHLETLLYMLMQSPNTKPPVGFTPPDWASLSKRWQAEHEKVGGRQAQEQRFHFEASSILLGHDDDDTQDFDIVATRPTSDVRDLNLQLGQPEFGWDNEHPRRRVETKAFSISALPISNAQYRDFLKATNSTDIPSSWIKSGSEGGHSVRTFYGPVDMDVAQHWPVQASGKQLAAFAAWKGGRLPSHAELRMLMDAPPEALVLDLTVPPFHQDAAKSESSANDIDPPGKQAPPIRGSAVRYVPRDEQSQEDLKWMQEALAMAQEALDANEVPVGGVFVRKGEVIARGRNRTNELLNATRHAELEAIDHILSIMPPSDPNFAVAPHSGPEGDNPFKDTTLYVTIEPCIMCGAALRQIGIGRVVFGAGNERFGGNGSVLGLHDDDAIVSSPGYESVGGYLRDEAIMMLRRFYVTENTNAPKPQNKSRRVLKTEIHPPGISMHGPGTVNEGEQNAQPSRRRSSVNPTQGQAAPSANVGFRNWHPVPASLPRYDSDGTLLPGHNGGVWEWTSTPFLAYDGFQSSALYPGYSSDFFDGKHSVVVGGSYATSPSIAGRRTVVNYYQTAYPYIFGGGRVAWDK
;
A
#
# COMPACT_ATOMS: atom_id res chain seq x y z
N MET A 1 10.94 12.51 23.47
CA MET A 1 11.94 11.63 22.85
C MET A 1 11.92 11.88 21.34
N ALA A 2 12.89 12.62 20.80
CA ALA A 2 13.20 12.66 19.37
C ALA A 2 14.72 12.55 19.20
N PRO A 3 15.23 11.94 18.12
CA PRO A 3 16.66 11.97 17.85
C PRO A 3 17.08 13.37 17.35
N SER A 4 18.22 13.87 17.83
CA SER A 4 18.85 15.07 17.30
C SER A 4 19.17 14.89 15.81
N ALA A 5 18.76 15.85 14.99
CA ALA A 5 18.95 15.83 13.55
C ALA A 5 20.44 15.89 13.13
N VAL A 6 20.74 15.11 12.09
CA VAL A 6 21.96 14.99 11.29
C VAL A 6 22.87 16.24 11.29
N ALA A 7 24.11 16.10 11.78
CA ALA A 7 25.19 17.07 11.62
C ALA A 7 26.14 16.66 10.47
N ALA A 8 26.55 17.64 9.66
CA ALA A 8 27.41 17.52 8.49
C ALA A 8 28.87 17.08 8.81
N PRO A 9 29.60 16.46 7.85
CA PRO A 9 30.93 15.91 8.10
C PRO A 9 32.01 17.00 8.22
N LEU A 10 32.84 16.90 9.27
CA LEU A 10 34.08 17.66 9.42
C LEU A 10 35.25 16.90 8.76
N VAL A 11 36.11 17.67 8.12
CA VAL A 11 37.20 17.29 7.19
C VAL A 11 38.38 16.62 7.90
N ASP A 12 39.00 15.68 7.19
CA ASP A 12 40.21 14.91 7.52
C ASP A 12 41.38 15.71 8.14
N ALA A 13 42.08 15.05 9.08
CA ALA A 13 43.49 15.25 9.32
C ALA A 13 44.17 13.89 9.62
N ASP A 14 45.22 13.59 8.85
CA ASP A 14 45.99 12.35 8.72
C ASP A 14 46.64 11.78 10.01
N PRO A 15 47.06 10.48 10.00
CA PRO A 15 47.42 9.72 11.20
C PRO A 15 48.93 9.68 11.50
N VAL A 16 49.30 9.53 12.78
CA VAL A 16 50.65 9.13 13.21
C VAL A 16 50.62 8.11 14.35
N LEU A 17 50.94 6.86 13.99
CA LEU A 17 51.78 5.83 14.66
C LEU A 17 51.68 5.45 16.17
N HIS A 18 51.76 4.12 16.36
CA HIS A 18 52.19 3.32 17.54
C HIS A 18 51.17 3.13 18.68
N SER A 19 51.02 1.98 19.35
CA SER A 19 51.71 0.69 19.38
C SER A 19 50.88 -0.35 20.16
N LYS A 20 51.07 -1.63 19.84
CA LYS A 20 50.53 -2.81 20.54
C LYS A 20 50.83 -2.83 22.06
N SER A 21 49.85 -3.21 22.88
CA SER A 21 50.10 -4.00 24.10
C SER A 21 48.84 -4.69 24.61
N ASN A 22 48.85 -6.03 24.58
CA ASN A 22 47.99 -6.91 25.39
C ASN A 22 48.27 -6.70 26.90
N PRO A 23 47.29 -6.96 27.76
CA PRO A 23 47.50 -7.94 28.83
C PRO A 23 46.27 -8.87 29.01
N LYS A 24 46.46 -10.19 28.92
CA LYS A 24 46.75 -11.12 30.04
C LYS A 24 45.66 -11.17 31.14
N THR A 25 44.92 -12.27 31.05
CA THR A 25 44.18 -13.03 32.07
C THR A 25 44.75 -13.00 33.50
N MET A 26 43.87 -12.80 34.49
CA MET A 26 43.82 -13.50 35.79
C MET A 26 42.61 -13.02 36.61
N ASN A 27 41.64 -13.89 36.92
CA ASN A 27 41.58 -14.59 38.21
C ASN A 27 40.24 -15.32 38.43
N THR A 28 40.39 -16.53 38.94
CA THR A 28 39.40 -17.44 39.50
C THR A 28 38.70 -16.85 40.72
N ALA A 29 37.37 -16.97 40.80
CA ALA A 29 36.61 -16.72 42.03
C ALA A 29 35.83 -17.97 42.44
N SER A 30 36.02 -18.33 43.71
CA SER A 30 35.41 -19.41 44.48
C SER A 30 33.92 -19.19 44.72
N ALA A 31 33.16 -20.29 44.76
CA ALA A 31 31.77 -20.36 45.21
C ALA A 31 31.61 -19.96 46.68
N GLY A 32 30.55 -19.19 47.00
CA GLY A 32 30.08 -18.99 48.37
C GLY A 32 29.12 -17.80 48.58
N ALA A 33 27.88 -18.12 48.99
CA ALA A 33 26.87 -17.29 49.65
C ALA A 33 26.10 -16.24 48.82
N GLY A 34 24.77 -16.26 49.00
CA GLY A 34 23.77 -15.55 48.20
C GLY A 34 23.98 -14.03 48.12
N ALA A 35 24.29 -13.57 46.92
CA ALA A 35 24.37 -12.16 46.59
C ALA A 35 22.96 -11.66 46.23
N ARG A 36 22.36 -10.83 47.11
CA ARG A 36 21.19 -10.06 46.71
C ARG A 36 21.57 -9.17 45.53
N LEU A 37 20.80 -9.25 44.44
CA LEU A 37 21.00 -8.46 43.23
C LEU A 37 20.77 -6.96 43.51
N HIS A 38 21.84 -6.23 43.84
CA HIS A 38 21.74 -4.82 44.23
C HIS A 38 21.72 -3.85 43.03
N THR A 39 22.33 -4.20 41.89
CA THR A 39 22.46 -3.32 40.71
C THR A 39 21.59 -3.80 39.55
N ALA A 40 20.89 -2.87 38.89
CA ALA A 40 20.12 -3.15 37.68
C ALA A 40 21.06 -3.51 36.52
N PRO A 41 20.68 -4.45 35.64
CA PRO A 41 21.50 -4.91 34.52
C PRO A 41 21.42 -3.90 33.37
N VAL A 42 22.16 -2.79 33.49
CA VAL A 42 22.22 -1.75 32.46
C VAL A 42 23.56 -1.82 31.72
N ILE A 43 23.50 -1.99 30.40
CA ILE A 43 24.65 -1.91 29.50
C ILE A 43 24.89 -0.44 29.16
N ASP A 44 26.11 0.01 29.37
CA ASP A 44 26.53 1.41 29.25
C ASP A 44 27.39 1.58 27.99
N LEU A 45 26.80 2.07 26.90
CA LEU A 45 27.48 2.26 25.62
C LEU A 45 28.23 3.60 25.53
N TYR A 46 28.06 4.49 26.51
CA TYR A 46 28.72 5.79 26.55
C TYR A 46 30.03 5.79 27.32
N SER A 47 30.27 4.83 28.21
CA SER A 47 31.49 4.78 29.04
C SER A 47 32.81 4.46 28.28
N GLY A 48 32.75 4.12 26.98
CA GLY A 48 33.90 3.65 26.18
C GLY A 48 34.60 4.68 25.28
N SER A 49 34.08 5.91 25.17
CA SER A 49 34.75 7.03 24.51
C SER A 49 35.10 8.08 25.56
N ALA A 50 36.32 8.61 25.54
CA ALA A 50 36.87 9.41 26.64
C ALA A 50 36.15 10.75 26.92
N ASP A 51 35.08 11.10 26.19
CA ASP A 51 34.34 12.36 26.31
C ASP A 51 32.79 12.22 26.39
N SER A 52 32.21 11.02 26.46
CA SER A 52 30.75 10.86 26.30
C SER A 52 29.94 11.04 27.58
N LEU A 53 29.29 12.21 27.67
CA LEU A 53 28.08 12.53 28.45
C LEU A 53 28.19 12.40 29.98
N ASN A 54 29.04 13.25 30.58
CA ASN A 54 28.76 13.75 31.94
C ASN A 54 27.39 14.49 31.94
N THR A 55 26.67 14.58 33.06
CA THR A 55 25.43 15.38 33.13
C THR A 55 25.63 16.82 32.64
N SER A 56 26.83 17.39 32.83
CA SER A 56 27.21 18.68 32.25
C SER A 56 27.27 18.67 30.71
N SER A 57 27.65 17.56 30.09
CA SER A 57 27.80 17.40 28.64
C SER A 57 26.46 17.24 27.91
N ALA A 58 25.44 16.63 28.53
CA ALA A 58 24.10 16.52 27.97
C ALA A 58 23.39 17.89 27.98
N ASP A 59 23.50 18.61 29.09
CA ASP A 59 23.03 19.98 29.22
C ASP A 59 23.77 20.93 28.26
N ASP A 60 25.09 20.75 28.07
CA ASP A 60 25.87 21.51 27.09
C ASP A 60 25.46 21.22 25.64
N GLN A 61 25.11 19.97 25.32
CA GLN A 61 24.60 19.62 24.00
C GLN A 61 23.21 20.24 23.77
N LEU A 62 22.30 20.08 24.72
CA LEU A 62 20.96 20.67 24.67
C LEU A 62 21.04 22.20 24.53
N ARG A 63 21.93 22.84 25.29
CA ARG A 63 22.23 24.28 25.19
C ARG A 63 22.67 24.67 23.78
N ARG A 64 23.59 23.91 23.15
CA ARG A 64 24.05 24.16 21.78
C ARG A 64 22.91 24.02 20.76
N GLU A 65 22.07 22.99 20.90
CA GLU A 65 20.92 22.76 20.00
C GLU A 65 19.89 23.89 20.11
N ILE A 66 19.56 24.32 21.33
CA ILE A 66 18.66 25.47 21.57
C ILE A 66 19.23 26.74 20.92
N ILE A 67 20.51 27.05 21.15
CA ILE A 67 21.14 28.25 20.56
C ILE A 67 21.11 28.19 19.04
N SER A 68 21.48 27.05 18.46
CA SER A 68 21.47 26.84 17.00
C SER A 68 20.07 27.05 16.40
N GLY A 69 19.05 26.44 17.01
CA GLY A 69 17.65 26.57 16.56
C GLY A 69 17.12 28.00 16.67
N LEU A 70 17.48 28.74 17.73
CA LEU A 70 17.09 30.14 17.90
C LEU A 70 17.85 31.10 16.96
N GLN A 71 19.04 30.75 16.49
CA GLN A 71 19.84 31.54 15.55
C GLN A 71 19.56 31.22 14.07
N ALA A 72 18.74 30.21 13.80
CA ALA A 72 18.40 29.79 12.45
C ALA A 72 17.78 30.94 11.63
N LYS A 73 18.33 31.16 10.42
CA LYS A 73 17.93 32.27 9.53
C LYS A 73 17.09 31.81 8.34
N GLN A 74 17.09 30.53 7.99
CA GLN A 74 16.33 30.02 6.84
C GLN A 74 14.83 30.09 7.12
N LEU A 75 14.06 30.71 6.23
CA LEU A 75 12.59 30.68 6.32
C LEU A 75 12.09 29.32 5.87
N VAL A 76 11.27 28.68 6.70
CA VAL A 76 10.56 27.44 6.39
C VAL A 76 9.07 27.75 6.24
N ILE A 77 8.48 27.36 5.12
CA ILE A 77 7.03 27.44 4.88
C ILE A 77 6.47 26.02 5.00
N PRO A 78 5.70 25.71 6.06
CA PRO A 78 5.11 24.39 6.25
C PRO A 78 3.93 24.19 5.30
N GLY A 79 4.07 23.27 4.35
CA GLY A 79 3.06 22.93 3.36
C GLY A 79 3.47 23.35 1.96
N LYS A 80 2.66 24.17 1.29
CA LYS A 80 2.85 24.53 -0.12
C LYS A 80 3.31 25.98 -0.30
N GLN A 81 4.27 26.18 -1.20
CA GLN A 81 4.74 27.52 -1.55
C GLN A 81 3.61 28.38 -2.13
N GLY A 82 3.48 29.61 -1.63
CA GLY A 82 2.50 30.58 -2.11
C GLY A 82 1.08 30.36 -1.57
N ASP A 83 0.85 29.37 -0.71
CA ASP A 83 -0.41 29.20 -0.02
C ASP A 83 -0.52 30.19 1.15
N SER A 84 -1.58 31.01 1.13
CA SER A 84 -1.79 32.06 2.12
C SER A 84 -2.05 31.55 3.54
N GLN A 85 -2.54 30.31 3.72
CA GLN A 85 -2.73 29.71 5.04
C GLN A 85 -1.40 29.18 5.57
N ASP A 86 -0.58 28.54 4.73
CA ASP A 86 0.73 28.02 5.13
C ASP A 86 1.74 29.12 5.46
N LEU A 87 1.68 30.24 4.75
CA LEU A 87 2.52 31.42 5.03
C LEU A 87 2.30 31.99 6.45
N LYS A 88 1.11 31.83 7.05
CA LYS A 88 0.84 32.26 8.42
C LYS A 88 1.58 31.44 9.47
N PHE A 89 2.01 30.23 9.10
CA PHE A 89 2.74 29.31 9.96
C PHE A 89 4.22 29.23 9.59
N ALA A 90 4.71 30.13 8.72
CA ALA A 90 6.11 30.19 8.37
C ALA A 90 6.97 30.57 9.58
N TYR A 91 8.11 29.88 9.73
CA TYR A 91 9.00 30.06 10.88
C TYR A 91 10.46 30.03 10.42
N ARG A 92 11.34 30.58 11.25
CA ARG A 92 12.80 30.48 11.07
C ARG A 92 13.45 29.71 12.21
N LYS A 93 12.96 29.96 13.42
CA LYS A 93 13.53 29.45 14.66
C LYS A 93 12.85 28.14 15.08
N THR A 94 13.62 27.27 15.69
CA THR A 94 13.16 25.98 16.22
C THR A 94 13.66 25.77 17.65
N LEU A 95 12.98 24.91 18.40
CA LEU A 95 13.47 24.36 19.66
C LEU A 95 13.41 22.82 19.62
N PRO A 96 14.38 22.10 20.21
CA PRO A 96 14.41 20.65 20.17
C PRO A 96 13.36 20.05 21.13
N THR A 97 12.66 18.99 20.71
CA THR A 97 11.59 18.34 21.52
C THR A 97 12.07 17.73 22.83
N THR A 98 13.38 17.50 22.97
CA THR A 98 14.01 17.08 24.24
C THR A 98 13.74 18.03 25.40
N ILE A 99 13.47 19.33 25.14
CA ILE A 99 13.11 20.28 26.20
C ILE A 99 11.79 19.95 26.89
N LEU A 100 10.89 19.19 26.24
CA LEU A 100 9.58 18.86 26.79
C LEU A 100 9.62 17.79 27.89
N TYR A 101 10.73 17.07 28.03
CA TYR A 101 10.81 15.85 28.83
C TYR A 101 11.78 15.97 30.02
N ASP A 102 11.84 17.14 30.67
CA ASP A 102 12.39 17.21 32.03
C ASP A 102 11.47 16.52 33.05
N GLU A 103 11.89 16.43 34.30
CA GLU A 103 11.09 15.81 35.38
C GLU A 103 9.66 16.38 35.45
N GLN A 104 9.51 17.70 35.38
CA GLN A 104 8.19 18.35 35.41
C GLN A 104 7.38 18.08 34.14
N GLY A 105 8.03 18.08 32.98
CA GLY A 105 7.44 17.77 31.69
C GLY A 105 6.91 16.34 31.64
N LEU A 106 7.64 15.36 32.19
CA LEU A 106 7.19 13.98 32.31
C LEU A 106 5.93 13.86 33.20
N ILE A 107 5.85 14.60 34.30
CA ILE A 107 4.64 14.65 35.16
C ILE A 107 3.44 15.23 34.38
N LEU A 108 3.66 16.27 33.58
CA LEU A 108 2.60 16.88 32.76
C LEU A 108 2.16 15.94 31.63
N TYR A 109 3.11 15.26 30.98
CA TYR A 109 2.85 14.26 29.96
C TYR A 109 2.05 13.06 30.52
N ASP A 110 2.35 12.62 31.74
CA ASP A 110 1.58 11.59 32.44
C ASP A 110 0.12 12.01 32.70
N LYS A 111 -0.13 13.30 32.97
CA LYS A 111 -1.50 13.83 33.09
C LYS A 111 -2.19 13.91 31.73
N LEU A 112 -1.48 14.37 30.70
CA LEU A 112 -1.98 14.44 29.32
C LEU A 112 -2.39 13.06 28.80
N THR A 113 -1.57 12.04 29.01
CA THR A 113 -1.86 10.67 28.57
C THR A 113 -3.06 10.03 29.30
N ALA A 114 -3.44 10.54 30.46
CA ALA A 114 -4.65 10.15 31.17
C ALA A 114 -5.91 10.90 30.71
N ALA A 115 -5.78 11.96 29.92
CA ALA A 115 -6.89 12.75 29.43
C ALA A 115 -7.67 12.00 28.32
N PRO A 116 -9.02 12.05 28.34
CA PRO A 116 -9.82 11.38 27.31
C PRO A 116 -9.65 11.99 25.92
N GLU A 117 -9.33 13.29 25.83
CA GLU A 117 -9.09 14.01 24.58
C GLU A 117 -7.83 13.51 23.86
N TYR A 118 -6.77 13.16 24.60
CA TYR A 118 -5.53 12.61 24.06
C TYR A 118 -5.67 11.11 23.73
N TYR A 119 -6.42 10.81 22.68
CA TYR A 119 -6.83 9.45 22.35
C TYR A 119 -5.67 8.49 22.07
N LEU A 120 -4.51 8.97 21.61
CA LEU A 120 -3.39 8.15 21.13
C LEU A 120 -2.96 7.11 22.18
N TYR A 121 -2.76 7.56 23.42
CA TYR A 121 -2.31 6.69 24.50
C TYR A 121 -3.33 5.58 24.80
N ASN A 122 -4.60 5.95 24.90
CA ASN A 122 -5.68 5.02 25.25
C ASN A 122 -6.02 4.06 24.11
N ALA A 123 -5.92 4.50 22.85
CA ALA A 123 -6.11 3.66 21.68
C ALA A 123 -5.02 2.58 21.59
N GLU A 124 -3.74 2.97 21.69
CA GLU A 124 -2.63 2.01 21.71
C GLU A 124 -2.71 1.05 22.91
N LEU A 125 -3.04 1.58 24.10
CA LEU A 125 -3.22 0.77 25.31
C LEU A 125 -4.37 -0.23 25.17
N GLN A 126 -5.47 0.15 24.51
CA GLN A 126 -6.57 -0.77 24.21
C GLN A 126 -6.09 -1.93 23.33
N ILE A 127 -5.34 -1.66 22.26
CA ILE A 127 -4.81 -2.70 21.38
C ILE A 127 -3.91 -3.65 22.15
N LEU A 128 -2.97 -3.13 22.96
CA LEU A 128 -2.05 -3.96 23.75
C LEU A 128 -2.77 -4.80 24.83
N LYS A 129 -3.90 -4.33 25.35
CA LYS A 129 -4.74 -5.09 26.29
C LYS A 129 -5.55 -6.17 25.58
N ASP A 130 -6.22 -5.81 24.49
CA ASP A 130 -7.14 -6.68 23.77
C ASP A 130 -6.37 -7.77 22.98
N HIS A 131 -5.18 -7.45 22.47
CA HIS A 131 -4.37 -8.32 21.60
C HIS A 131 -3.00 -8.71 22.17
N GLY A 132 -2.66 -8.33 23.40
CA GLY A 132 -1.35 -8.63 24.02
C GLY A 132 -0.92 -10.10 23.92
N PRO A 133 -1.78 -11.10 24.24
CA PRO A 133 -1.49 -12.52 24.06
C PRO A 133 -1.14 -12.91 22.62
N GLU A 134 -1.92 -12.41 21.66
CA GLU A 134 -1.71 -12.65 20.23
C GLU A 134 -0.38 -12.03 19.79
N ILE A 135 -0.14 -10.75 20.11
CA ILE A 135 1.10 -10.03 19.77
C ILE A 135 2.33 -10.76 20.36
N ALA A 136 2.30 -11.17 21.62
CA ALA A 136 3.41 -11.83 22.29
C ALA A 136 3.86 -13.13 21.60
N LEU A 137 2.92 -13.90 21.06
CA LEU A 137 3.22 -15.11 20.29
C LEU A 137 3.71 -14.77 18.89
N ARG A 138 3.02 -13.85 18.21
CA ARG A 138 3.26 -13.50 16.81
C ARG A 138 4.60 -12.81 16.55
N ILE A 139 5.08 -11.98 17.47
CA ILE A 139 6.39 -11.32 17.34
C ILE A 139 7.56 -12.31 17.27
N PHE A 140 7.38 -13.52 17.80
CA PHE A 140 8.33 -14.64 17.72
C PHE A 140 7.83 -15.79 16.81
N GLY A 141 6.88 -15.49 15.92
CA GLY A 141 6.39 -16.40 14.88
C GLY A 141 5.58 -17.62 15.37
N HIS A 142 5.14 -17.65 16.63
CA HIS A 142 4.30 -18.74 17.15
C HIS A 142 2.84 -18.63 16.67
N SER A 143 2.15 -19.78 16.59
CA SER A 143 0.71 -19.85 16.32
C SER A 143 -0.10 -19.45 17.55
N THR A 144 -1.30 -18.91 17.36
CA THR A 144 -2.20 -18.54 18.47
C THR A 144 -3.29 -19.57 18.75
N ALA A 145 -3.40 -20.63 17.93
CA ALA A 145 -4.40 -21.68 18.08
C ALA A 145 -4.36 -22.36 19.46
N THR A 146 -3.15 -22.55 19.99
CA THR A 146 -2.88 -23.13 21.33
C THR A 146 -3.44 -22.30 22.50
N THR A 147 -3.79 -21.01 22.31
CA THR A 147 -4.35 -20.18 23.38
C THR A 147 -5.86 -20.32 23.56
N ASN A 148 -6.60 -20.75 22.52
CA ASN A 148 -8.05 -20.94 22.63
C ASN A 148 -8.40 -22.09 23.59
N ASP A 149 -7.59 -23.15 23.64
CA ASP A 149 -7.77 -24.28 24.56
C ASP A 149 -7.46 -23.93 26.03
N LEU A 150 -6.51 -23.01 26.26
CA LEU A 150 -6.20 -22.50 27.61
C LEU A 150 -7.31 -21.59 28.16
N SER A 151 -8.06 -20.90 27.29
CA SER A 151 -9.22 -20.10 27.69
C SER A 151 -10.46 -20.95 27.98
N ALA A 152 -10.65 -22.05 27.25
CA ALA A 152 -11.75 -23.00 27.47
C ALA A 152 -11.60 -23.79 28.77
N THR A 153 -10.36 -24.15 29.14
CA THR A 153 -10.07 -24.81 30.42
C THR A 153 -10.20 -23.87 31.63
N ALA A 154 -9.95 -22.57 31.47
CA ALA A 154 -10.22 -21.59 32.52
C ALA A 154 -11.72 -21.37 32.77
N ALA A 155 -12.57 -21.48 31.73
CA ALA A 155 -14.03 -21.40 31.86
C ALA A 155 -14.65 -22.68 32.46
N ALA A 156 -14.04 -23.85 32.25
CA ALA A 156 -14.50 -25.12 32.80
C ALA A 156 -14.20 -25.32 34.31
N HIS A 157 -13.38 -24.46 34.92
CA HIS A 157 -13.03 -24.55 36.35
C HIS A 157 -14.02 -23.84 37.29
N LEU A 158 -15.16 -23.36 36.80
CA LEU A 158 -16.20 -22.71 37.60
C LEU A 158 -17.45 -23.56 37.87
N GLU A 159 -17.51 -24.82 37.41
CA GLU A 159 -18.60 -25.74 37.78
C GLU A 159 -18.06 -26.99 38.50
N GLY A 160 -18.68 -27.29 39.65
CA GLY A 160 -18.22 -28.29 40.63
C GLY A 160 -18.25 -29.75 40.14
N PRO A 161 -17.64 -30.67 40.89
CA PRO A 161 -17.30 -31.99 40.38
C PRO A 161 -18.53 -32.92 40.38
N HIS A 162 -18.99 -33.31 39.20
CA HIS A 162 -19.82 -34.51 39.03
C HIS A 162 -18.96 -35.71 38.61
N ARG A 163 -19.07 -36.76 39.41
CA ARG A 163 -18.44 -38.08 39.30
C ARG A 163 -19.18 -38.92 38.24
N GLU A 164 -18.46 -39.59 37.34
CA GLU A 164 -18.84 -40.88 36.73
C GLU A 164 -17.63 -41.47 35.98
N GLN A 165 -16.93 -42.42 36.61
CA GLN A 165 -16.90 -43.87 36.35
C GLN A 165 -16.17 -44.30 35.08
N LYS A 166 -14.99 -44.89 35.31
CA LYS A 166 -14.11 -45.59 34.35
C LYS A 166 -14.67 -46.97 33.99
N GLU A 167 -14.68 -47.31 32.71
CA GLU A 167 -14.62 -48.70 32.26
C GLU A 167 -13.33 -48.96 31.45
N ALA A 168 -12.77 -50.15 31.65
CA ALA A 168 -11.42 -50.56 31.28
C ALA A 168 -11.34 -51.19 29.86
N PRO A 169 -10.15 -51.21 29.22
CA PRO A 169 -9.99 -51.75 27.88
C PRO A 169 -9.76 -53.28 27.91
N LYS A 170 -10.27 -53.99 26.90
CA LYS A 170 -9.90 -55.37 26.60
C LYS A 170 -8.98 -55.40 25.37
N HIS A 171 -7.80 -55.98 25.58
CA HIS A 171 -6.90 -56.48 24.54
C HIS A 171 -7.47 -57.79 23.96
N ASP A 172 -7.24 -58.04 22.68
CA ASP A 172 -6.80 -59.37 22.24
C ASP A 172 -5.95 -59.28 20.96
N ASN A 173 -4.86 -60.06 20.99
CA ASN A 173 -3.87 -60.28 19.94
C ASN A 173 -4.33 -61.37 18.96
N LEU A 174 -3.93 -61.31 17.69
CA LEU A 174 -3.02 -62.27 17.03
C LEU A 174 -2.93 -62.05 15.49
N PRO A 175 -1.77 -62.35 14.84
CA PRO A 175 -1.49 -62.24 13.40
C PRO A 175 -1.51 -63.64 12.72
N PRO A 176 -0.94 -63.93 11.52
CA PRO A 176 -0.64 -63.17 10.28
C PRO A 176 -1.18 -63.87 8.99
N GLN A 177 -1.06 -63.26 7.80
CA GLN A 177 -0.65 -64.01 6.58
C GLN A 177 -0.26 -63.10 5.40
N ARG A 178 0.88 -63.45 4.76
CA ARG A 178 1.39 -62.92 3.49
C ARG A 178 0.76 -63.70 2.34
N ASP A 179 0.38 -62.99 1.28
CA ASP A 179 0.31 -63.54 -0.07
C ASP A 179 0.95 -62.57 -1.07
N THR A 180 1.67 -63.16 -2.02
CA THR A 180 2.47 -62.51 -3.08
C THR A 180 1.76 -62.63 -4.42
N ALA A 181 1.54 -61.52 -5.15
CA ALA A 181 1.72 -61.43 -6.61
C ALA A 181 1.27 -60.09 -7.22
N ALA A 182 2.08 -59.62 -8.18
CA ALA A 182 1.76 -58.76 -9.33
C ALA A 182 1.55 -57.23 -9.14
N SER A 183 2.67 -56.51 -9.33
CA SER A 183 2.87 -55.22 -10.03
C SER A 183 1.63 -54.53 -10.66
N THR A 184 1.15 -53.50 -9.99
CA THR A 184 0.57 -52.29 -10.60
C THR A 184 1.22 -51.08 -9.94
N LYS A 185 1.94 -50.26 -10.71
CA LYS A 185 2.46 -48.96 -10.24
C LYS A 185 1.25 -48.06 -9.94
N GLU A 186 1.01 -47.77 -8.67
CA GLU A 186 0.10 -46.72 -8.22
C GLU A 186 0.59 -45.36 -8.74
N ARG A 187 -0.33 -44.51 -9.21
CA ARG A 187 -0.04 -43.15 -9.71
C ARG A 187 -0.39 -42.10 -8.65
N TRP A 188 0.22 -40.91 -8.78
CA TRP A 188 0.01 -39.75 -7.93
C TRP A 188 -1.49 -39.40 -7.82
N GLY A 189 -2.08 -39.50 -6.62
CA GLY A 189 -3.48 -39.17 -6.35
C GLY A 189 -4.38 -40.32 -5.84
N ASP A 190 -3.90 -41.55 -5.74
CA ASP A 190 -4.69 -42.66 -5.17
C ASP A 190 -4.77 -42.64 -3.63
N SER A 191 -5.95 -42.98 -3.10
CA SER A 191 -6.28 -42.91 -1.66
C SER A 191 -5.42 -43.80 -0.76
N ASP A 192 -4.79 -44.82 -1.33
CA ASP A 192 -4.03 -45.83 -0.58
C ASP A 192 -2.54 -45.47 -0.41
N VAL A 193 -2.05 -44.44 -1.12
CA VAL A 193 -0.70 -43.86 -0.89
C VAL A 193 -0.67 -42.93 0.34
N GLY A 194 -1.81 -42.74 1.00
CA GLY A 194 -1.98 -41.89 2.20
C GLY A 194 -1.95 -42.63 3.55
N ARG A 195 -1.71 -43.96 3.59
CA ARG A 195 -1.89 -44.77 4.82
C ARG A 195 -0.67 -44.93 5.73
N PHE A 196 0.48 -44.34 5.41
CA PHE A 196 1.70 -44.43 6.24
C PHE A 196 2.25 -43.09 6.74
N ASN A 197 1.42 -42.05 6.85
CA ASN A 197 1.76 -40.84 7.61
C ASN A 197 0.67 -40.57 8.65
N GLY A 198 0.73 -41.30 9.76
CA GLY A 198 -0.02 -40.93 10.96
C GLY A 198 0.53 -39.60 11.50
N GLY A 199 -0.35 -38.62 11.69
CA GLY A 199 -0.07 -37.44 12.51
C GLY A 199 0.85 -36.41 11.86
N VAL A 200 0.34 -35.67 10.87
CA VAL A 200 0.79 -34.30 10.65
C VAL A 200 -0.45 -33.43 10.53
N ASN A 201 -1.19 -33.33 11.64
CA ASN A 201 -1.87 -32.08 11.92
C ASN A 201 -0.79 -31.00 11.90
N ALA A 202 -1.07 -29.84 11.33
CA ALA A 202 -0.18 -28.69 11.23
C ALA A 202 0.23 -28.07 12.60
N GLU A 203 0.16 -28.87 13.68
CA GLU A 203 0.65 -28.56 15.01
C GLU A 203 1.96 -29.31 15.32
N GLU A 204 2.15 -30.57 14.91
CA GLU A 204 3.35 -31.35 15.31
C GLU A 204 4.57 -31.19 14.39
N GLY A 205 4.41 -30.58 13.21
CA GLY A 205 5.51 -30.34 12.25
C GLY A 205 6.24 -28.99 12.41
N LEU A 206 5.74 -28.09 13.26
CA LEU A 206 6.34 -26.78 13.51
C LEU A 206 7.08 -26.70 14.87
N ASP A 207 6.85 -27.68 15.74
CA ASP A 207 7.52 -27.83 17.04
C ASP A 207 8.75 -28.76 16.96
N GLY A 208 9.05 -29.31 15.77
CA GLY A 208 10.20 -30.16 15.51
C GLY A 208 11.52 -29.38 15.54
N GLU A 209 12.15 -29.34 16.72
CA GLU A 209 13.57 -29.05 16.96
C GLU A 209 14.17 -27.87 16.16
N ARG A 210 13.46 -26.74 16.02
CA ARG A 210 14.20 -25.47 15.97
C ARG A 210 14.88 -25.34 17.33
N ALA A 211 16.21 -25.36 17.37
CA ALA A 211 16.93 -24.92 18.56
C ALA A 211 16.55 -23.45 18.82
N VAL A 212 15.48 -23.22 19.59
CA VAL A 212 14.99 -21.89 19.94
C VAL A 212 15.91 -21.36 21.02
N GLY A 213 16.94 -20.63 20.59
CA GLY A 213 17.65 -19.74 21.51
C GLY A 213 16.67 -18.75 22.12
N ALA A 214 16.98 -18.22 23.30
CA ALA A 214 16.16 -17.19 23.93
C ALA A 214 15.92 -16.03 22.96
N GLY A 215 14.66 -15.64 22.78
CA GLY A 215 14.29 -14.49 21.95
C GLY A 215 14.83 -13.19 22.55
N SER A 216 14.89 -12.12 21.76
CA SER A 216 15.22 -10.79 22.24
C SER A 216 14.14 -9.80 21.87
N LEU A 217 13.71 -9.00 22.83
CA LEU A 217 12.68 -7.98 22.67
C LEU A 217 13.30 -6.62 23.05
N VAL A 218 13.53 -5.73 22.08
CA VAL A 218 14.19 -4.44 22.31
C VAL A 218 13.21 -3.31 22.11
N GLU A 219 12.96 -2.49 23.13
CA GLU A 219 12.09 -1.33 23.02
C GLU A 219 12.90 -0.05 22.81
N LEU A 220 12.62 0.67 21.72
CA LEU A 220 13.23 1.94 21.39
C LEU A 220 12.48 3.09 22.09
N GLY A 221 13.07 3.64 23.15
CA GLY A 221 12.46 4.71 23.95
C GLY A 221 11.46 4.15 24.95
N ALA A 222 11.97 3.40 25.91
CA ALA A 222 11.16 2.59 26.81
C ALA A 222 10.29 3.42 27.77
N GLY A 223 10.75 4.62 28.16
CA GLY A 223 10.00 5.51 29.03
C GLY A 223 9.56 4.83 30.32
N SER A 224 8.29 5.01 30.72
CA SER A 224 7.76 4.49 31.99
C SER A 224 7.23 3.06 31.96
N LEU A 225 7.30 2.35 30.82
CA LEU A 225 6.80 0.97 30.61
C LEU A 225 5.31 0.71 30.89
N LYS A 226 4.51 1.73 31.22
CA LYS A 226 3.09 1.57 31.60
C LYS A 226 2.24 0.88 30.53
N LYS A 227 2.59 1.03 29.24
CA LYS A 227 1.94 0.34 28.12
C LYS A 227 2.56 -1.03 27.90
N THR A 228 3.88 -1.08 27.83
CA THR A 228 4.68 -2.27 27.50
C THR A 228 4.47 -3.41 28.49
N ILE A 229 4.15 -3.11 29.74
CA ILE A 229 3.81 -4.11 30.76
C ILE A 229 2.70 -5.08 30.33
N HIS A 230 1.73 -4.63 29.53
CA HIS A 230 0.65 -5.50 29.04
C HIS A 230 1.19 -6.57 28.09
N LEU A 231 2.18 -6.21 27.27
CA LEU A 231 2.87 -7.16 26.41
C LEU A 231 3.83 -8.04 27.22
N LEU A 232 4.62 -7.48 28.15
CA LEU A 232 5.56 -8.25 28.98
C LEU A 232 4.85 -9.36 29.77
N ARG A 233 3.67 -9.07 30.33
CA ARG A 233 2.82 -10.07 31.01
C ARG A 233 2.34 -11.18 30.07
N ALA A 234 2.15 -10.88 28.79
CA ALA A 234 1.75 -11.85 27.79
C ALA A 234 2.92 -12.74 27.31
N LEU A 235 4.17 -12.28 27.42
CA LEU A 235 5.36 -13.08 27.06
C LEU A 235 5.51 -14.37 27.87
N LYS A 236 4.86 -14.48 29.04
CA LYS A 236 4.79 -15.75 29.79
C LYS A 236 4.14 -16.90 29.01
N LEU A 237 3.37 -16.59 27.96
CA LEU A 237 2.76 -17.55 27.05
C LEU A 237 3.76 -18.20 26.10
N LEU A 238 4.98 -17.66 25.98
CA LEU A 238 6.01 -18.26 25.16
C LEU A 238 6.39 -19.66 25.67
N PRO A 239 6.69 -20.60 24.75
CA PRO A 239 7.24 -21.91 25.10
C PRO A 239 8.51 -21.77 25.94
N ALA A 240 8.72 -22.71 26.87
CA ALA A 240 9.94 -22.74 27.69
C ALA A 240 11.15 -23.15 26.83
N THR A 241 12.33 -22.62 27.17
CA THR A 241 13.58 -23.04 26.51
C THR A 241 14.00 -24.44 26.98
N SER A 242 14.62 -25.21 26.09
CA SER A 242 15.13 -26.56 26.42
C SER A 242 16.29 -26.54 27.43
N THR A 243 16.97 -25.41 27.59
CA THR A 243 18.14 -25.23 28.47
C THR A 243 17.81 -24.65 29.85
N GLY A 244 16.53 -24.42 30.19
CA GLY A 244 16.13 -23.97 31.53
C GLY A 244 16.43 -22.50 31.86
N GLY A 245 16.43 -21.61 30.86
CA GLY A 245 16.59 -20.15 31.02
C GLY A 245 15.40 -19.36 30.44
N PRO A 246 15.47 -18.01 30.44
CA PRO A 246 14.40 -17.17 29.90
C PRO A 246 14.04 -17.54 28.46
N SER A 247 12.74 -17.59 28.16
CA SER A 247 12.22 -17.70 26.80
C SER A 247 12.56 -16.46 25.98
N VAL A 248 12.65 -15.31 26.64
CA VAL A 248 12.94 -14.02 26.00
C VAL A 248 13.69 -13.09 26.94
N HIS A 249 14.62 -12.31 26.39
CA HIS A 249 15.26 -11.20 27.06
C HIS A 249 14.68 -9.88 26.55
N TYR A 250 14.08 -9.11 27.46
CA TYR A 250 13.62 -7.75 27.22
C TYR A 250 14.75 -6.74 27.47
N TYR A 251 14.90 -5.78 26.57
CA TYR A 251 15.89 -4.71 26.61
C TYR A 251 15.17 -3.36 26.48
N ALA A 252 15.14 -2.59 27.55
CA ALA A 252 14.66 -1.20 27.54
C ALA A 252 15.81 -0.29 27.09
N LEU A 253 15.69 0.36 25.93
CA LEU A 253 16.66 1.33 25.43
C LEU A 253 16.16 2.74 25.74
N ASP A 254 16.96 3.52 26.48
CA ASP A 254 16.64 4.91 26.81
C ASP A 254 17.89 5.78 27.01
N LEU A 255 17.70 7.10 26.93
CA LEU A 255 18.74 8.12 27.11
C LEU A 255 18.99 8.46 28.59
N ASP A 256 18.00 8.25 29.46
CA ASP A 256 18.10 8.52 30.90
C ASP A 256 18.44 7.25 31.68
N LYS A 257 19.70 7.15 32.12
CA LYS A 257 20.19 6.02 32.92
C LYS A 257 19.46 5.88 34.25
N ALA A 258 19.20 6.99 34.94
CA ALA A 258 18.59 6.94 36.27
C ALA A 258 17.14 6.46 36.17
N GLU A 259 16.41 6.96 35.17
CA GLU A 259 15.04 6.54 34.94
C GLU A 259 14.93 5.10 34.44
N LEU A 260 15.87 4.67 33.60
CA LEU A 260 16.00 3.28 33.15
C LEU A 260 16.23 2.32 34.34
N GLU A 261 17.17 2.65 35.23
CA GLU A 261 17.43 1.85 36.44
C GLU A 261 16.23 1.81 37.39
N ARG A 262 15.54 2.94 37.59
CA ARG A 262 14.34 3.02 38.44
C ARG A 262 13.23 2.15 37.88
N THR A 263 12.94 2.29 36.59
CA THR A 263 11.83 1.63 35.92
C THR A 263 12.02 0.10 35.89
N LEU A 264 13.25 -0.39 35.67
CA LEU A 264 13.56 -1.82 35.74
C LEU A 264 13.42 -2.40 37.16
N ARG A 265 13.82 -1.65 38.19
CA ARG A 265 13.63 -2.05 39.60
C ARG A 265 12.15 -2.16 39.96
N ASP A 266 11.36 -1.16 39.56
CA ASP A 266 9.92 -1.13 39.81
C ASP A 266 9.21 -2.27 39.07
N LEU A 267 9.57 -2.53 37.81
CA LEU A 267 9.07 -3.65 37.03
C LEU A 267 9.32 -4.99 37.74
N ARG A 268 10.56 -5.26 38.15
CA ARG A 268 10.90 -6.51 38.86
C ARG A 268 10.12 -6.64 40.16
N LYS A 269 10.04 -5.56 40.94
CA LYS A 269 9.32 -5.56 42.23
C LYS A 269 7.84 -5.88 42.06
N GLN A 270 7.23 -5.49 40.94
CA GLN A 270 5.80 -5.69 40.68
C GLN A 270 5.48 -7.05 40.05
N GLU A 271 6.34 -7.57 39.17
CA GLU A 271 6.02 -8.72 38.31
C GLU A 271 6.80 -10.01 38.61
N ALA A 272 7.80 -9.96 39.51
CA ALA A 272 8.54 -11.16 39.93
C ALA A 272 7.63 -12.13 40.70
N THR A 273 7.80 -13.43 40.42
CA THR A 273 7.07 -14.53 41.08
C THR A 273 8.05 -15.55 41.66
N ASP A 274 7.52 -16.59 42.33
CA ASP A 274 8.33 -17.71 42.84
C ASP A 274 9.20 -18.29 41.70
N GLY A 275 10.52 -18.26 41.89
CA GLY A 275 11.52 -18.64 40.87
C GLY A 275 12.38 -17.50 40.30
N ASP A 276 12.05 -16.22 40.57
CA ASP A 276 12.80 -15.03 40.11
C ASP A 276 13.80 -14.46 41.14
N GLU A 277 13.94 -15.10 42.31
CA GLU A 277 14.60 -14.50 43.49
C GLU A 277 16.10 -14.20 43.25
N ASP A 278 16.78 -15.07 42.52
CA ASP A 278 18.23 -15.03 42.31
C ASP A 278 18.66 -14.46 40.94
N ALA A 279 17.72 -14.02 40.09
CA ALA A 279 18.00 -13.51 38.74
C ALA A 279 17.22 -12.21 38.39
N TRP A 280 17.73 -11.41 37.44
CA TRP A 280 16.98 -10.28 36.86
C TRP A 280 15.95 -10.78 35.84
N THR A 281 14.95 -11.49 36.34
CA THR A 281 13.86 -12.09 35.59
C THR A 281 12.50 -11.76 36.20
N ILE A 282 11.44 -11.96 35.43
CA ILE A 282 10.03 -11.89 35.85
C ILE A 282 9.24 -13.07 35.28
N HIS A 283 8.07 -13.32 35.86
CA HIS A 283 7.14 -14.38 35.46
C HIS A 283 7.73 -15.80 35.52
N GLY A 284 8.46 -16.10 36.61
CA GLY A 284 8.97 -17.44 36.91
C GLY A 284 10.17 -17.80 36.05
N GLY A 285 11.07 -16.85 35.85
CA GLY A 285 12.30 -16.99 35.07
C GLY A 285 12.10 -16.89 33.55
N LYS A 286 10.85 -16.75 33.06
CA LYS A 286 10.55 -16.78 31.62
C LYS A 286 11.01 -15.53 30.86
N VAL A 287 11.03 -14.37 31.49
CA VAL A 287 11.40 -13.10 30.86
C VAL A 287 12.60 -12.51 31.60
N GLY A 288 13.74 -12.40 30.93
CA GLY A 288 14.89 -11.64 31.44
C GLY A 288 14.71 -10.16 31.17
N ILE A 289 15.13 -9.28 32.08
CA ILE A 289 14.99 -7.83 31.94
C ILE A 289 16.36 -7.14 31.96
N ASN A 290 16.59 -6.25 31.00
CA ASN A 290 17.87 -5.55 30.78
C ASN A 290 17.64 -4.09 30.38
N GLY A 291 18.60 -3.22 30.66
CA GLY A 291 18.63 -1.84 30.19
C GLY A 291 19.77 -1.60 29.20
N LEU A 292 19.53 -0.76 28.20
CA LEU A 292 20.51 -0.24 27.25
C LEU A 292 20.53 1.29 27.38
N TRP A 293 21.61 1.85 27.93
CA TRP A 293 21.76 3.30 28.02
C TRP A 293 22.45 3.83 26.76
N ALA A 294 21.65 4.36 25.82
CA ALA A 294 22.08 4.74 24.47
C ALA A 294 21.05 5.62 23.74
N THR A 295 21.49 6.31 22.68
CA THR A 295 20.61 6.84 21.63
C THR A 295 20.04 5.69 20.81
N TYR A 296 18.99 5.96 20.03
CA TYR A 296 18.47 4.98 19.07
C TYR A 296 19.56 4.47 18.14
N ASP A 297 20.31 5.37 17.49
CA ASP A 297 21.38 4.98 16.57
C ASP A 297 22.46 4.14 17.25
N ALA A 298 23.01 4.59 18.40
CA ALA A 298 24.09 3.85 19.07
C ALA A 298 23.63 2.47 19.57
N GLY A 299 22.41 2.36 20.08
CA GLY A 299 21.87 1.07 20.50
C GLY A 299 21.57 0.16 19.32
N LEU A 300 21.02 0.68 18.22
CA LEU A 300 20.78 -0.08 17.00
C LEU A 300 22.09 -0.54 16.33
N ASP A 301 23.12 0.30 16.33
CA ASP A 301 24.46 -0.05 15.84
C ASP A 301 25.07 -1.17 16.69
N PHE A 302 25.02 -1.04 18.03
CA PHE A 302 25.44 -2.10 18.96
C PHE A 302 24.70 -3.43 18.71
N ILE A 303 23.38 -3.37 18.48
CA ILE A 303 22.56 -4.53 18.17
C ILE A 303 22.96 -5.16 16.82
N GLY A 304 23.25 -4.34 15.82
CA GLY A 304 23.67 -4.75 14.48
C GLY A 304 25.05 -5.43 14.46
N GLU A 305 25.97 -4.94 15.29
CA GLU A 305 27.30 -5.53 15.50
C GLU A 305 27.26 -6.83 16.32
N GLY A 306 26.08 -7.24 16.78
CA GLY A 306 25.87 -8.45 17.56
C GLY A 306 26.11 -8.27 19.06
N GLY A 307 25.95 -7.05 19.58
CA GLY A 307 26.10 -6.73 21.00
C GLY A 307 25.11 -7.43 21.94
N LEU A 308 23.99 -7.96 21.41
CA LEU A 308 23.06 -8.81 22.16
C LEU A 308 23.52 -10.27 22.28
N LYS A 309 24.62 -10.67 21.61
CA LYS A 309 25.18 -12.02 21.73
C LYS A 309 25.68 -12.20 23.17
N ALA A 310 25.08 -13.19 23.84
CA ALA A 310 25.26 -13.50 25.26
C ALA A 310 26.65 -13.16 25.83
N ALA A 311 26.72 -12.09 26.62
CA ALA A 311 27.67 -12.03 27.72
C ALA A 311 27.23 -13.10 28.74
N SER A 312 27.74 -14.33 28.60
CA SER A 312 27.91 -15.30 29.68
C SER A 312 26.80 -15.28 30.76
N THR A 313 25.59 -15.71 30.42
CA THR A 313 24.73 -16.30 31.45
C THR A 313 25.22 -17.73 31.69
N ALA A 314 25.18 -18.22 32.93
CA ALA A 314 25.85 -19.45 33.40
C ALA A 314 25.36 -20.77 32.77
N ALA A 315 24.63 -20.74 31.64
CA ALA A 315 23.95 -21.89 31.05
C ALA A 315 24.21 -22.11 29.53
N GLY A 316 25.33 -21.63 28.98
CA GLY A 316 25.94 -22.22 27.77
C GLY A 316 25.13 -22.23 26.44
N ALA A 317 24.04 -21.47 26.29
CA ALA A 317 23.29 -21.42 25.04
C ALA A 317 24.02 -20.56 23.98
N GLN A 318 24.59 -21.21 22.96
CA GLN A 318 25.43 -20.58 21.92
C GLN A 318 24.68 -20.05 20.68
N LYS A 319 23.34 -19.99 20.66
CA LYS A 319 22.58 -19.50 19.49
C LYS A 319 21.56 -18.44 19.90
N GLU A 320 21.67 -17.25 19.32
CA GLU A 320 20.75 -16.12 19.53
C GLU A 320 19.39 -16.45 18.90
N GLY A 321 18.29 -16.31 19.66
CA GLY A 321 16.93 -16.52 19.18
C GLY A 321 16.43 -15.42 18.24
N GLN A 322 15.15 -15.49 17.85
CA GLN A 322 14.51 -14.45 17.04
C GLN A 322 14.45 -13.12 17.80
N ARG A 323 14.62 -12.01 17.08
CA ARG A 323 14.60 -10.66 17.66
C ARG A 323 13.35 -9.90 17.21
N CYS A 324 12.75 -9.17 18.14
CA CYS A 324 11.70 -8.19 17.88
C CYS A 324 12.13 -6.82 18.39
N LEU A 325 12.07 -5.79 17.53
CA LEU A 325 12.23 -4.39 17.93
C LEU A 325 10.85 -3.78 18.16
N LEU A 326 10.62 -3.02 19.24
CA LEU A 326 9.39 -2.26 19.44
C LEU A 326 9.63 -0.78 19.29
N TRP A 327 8.69 -0.14 18.60
CA TRP A 327 8.64 1.31 18.46
C TRP A 327 7.20 1.80 18.68
N LEU A 328 6.93 2.14 19.93
CA LEU A 328 5.59 2.44 20.44
C LEU A 328 5.31 3.96 20.53
N GLY A 329 4.04 4.32 20.77
CA GLY A 329 3.57 5.69 20.98
C GLY A 329 3.44 6.56 19.72
N SER A 330 3.46 5.98 18.52
CA SER A 330 3.50 6.69 17.24
C SER A 330 4.68 7.67 17.17
N SER A 331 5.80 7.31 17.81
CA SER A 331 7.05 8.08 17.80
C SER A 331 7.60 8.26 16.38
N ILE A 332 7.26 7.36 15.47
CA ILE A 332 7.51 7.49 14.03
C ILE A 332 6.88 8.76 13.43
N GLY A 333 5.78 9.24 14.00
CA GLY A 333 5.13 10.49 13.62
C GLY A 333 5.93 11.74 13.99
N ASN A 334 7.04 11.64 14.73
CA ASN A 334 7.92 12.79 14.97
C ASN A 334 8.91 13.03 13.83
N PHE A 335 8.90 12.16 12.82
CA PHE A 335 9.73 12.24 11.62
C PHE A 335 8.85 12.65 10.45
N ASP A 336 9.41 13.45 9.53
CA ASP A 336 8.80 13.53 8.21
C ASP A 336 8.84 12.14 7.53
N ARG A 337 8.01 11.96 6.51
CA ARG A 337 7.81 10.64 5.88
C ARG A 337 9.10 10.04 5.32
N LYS A 338 9.99 10.89 4.80
CA LYS A 338 11.28 10.47 4.25
C LYS A 338 12.21 9.98 5.35
N ALA A 339 12.37 10.77 6.41
CA ALA A 339 13.22 10.44 7.54
C ALA A 339 12.71 9.18 8.28
N ALA A 340 11.39 9.00 8.40
CA ALA A 340 10.80 7.77 8.92
C ALA A 340 11.19 6.55 8.06
N ALA A 341 11.10 6.68 6.73
CA ALA A 341 11.42 5.62 5.79
C ALA A 341 12.92 5.26 5.81
N GLU A 342 13.78 6.27 5.87
CA GLU A 342 15.23 6.11 5.98
C GLU A 342 15.64 5.46 7.30
N PHE A 343 15.02 5.85 8.42
CA PHE A 343 15.27 5.25 9.72
C PHE A 343 14.90 3.76 9.73
N LEU A 344 13.72 3.40 9.20
CA LEU A 344 13.30 2.01 9.08
C LEU A 344 14.21 1.21 8.13
N ALA A 345 14.57 1.77 6.98
CA ALA A 345 15.46 1.13 6.01
C ALA A 345 16.87 0.88 6.60
N LYS A 346 17.42 1.87 7.31
CA LYS A 346 18.70 1.75 8.04
C LYS A 346 18.60 0.65 9.09
N THR A 347 17.57 0.68 9.93
CA THR A 347 17.31 -0.31 10.99
C THR A 347 17.19 -1.72 10.43
N ALA A 348 16.38 -1.91 9.39
CA ALA A 348 16.24 -3.19 8.72
C ALA A 348 17.58 -3.68 8.16
N ARG A 349 18.36 -2.81 7.52
CA ARG A 349 19.65 -3.19 6.92
C ARG A 349 20.71 -3.56 7.96
N GLN A 350 20.85 -2.76 9.01
CA GLN A 350 21.99 -2.81 9.93
C GLN A 350 21.71 -3.63 11.20
N SER A 351 20.46 -3.64 11.69
CA SER A 351 20.13 -4.13 13.04
C SER A 351 19.16 -5.32 13.06
N MET A 352 18.65 -5.73 11.89
CA MET A 352 17.74 -6.88 11.76
C MET A 352 18.36 -7.98 10.89
N ARG A 353 18.13 -9.24 11.26
CA ARG A 353 18.45 -10.43 10.44
C ARG A 353 17.18 -10.88 9.71
N ALA A 354 17.33 -11.74 8.70
CA ALA A 354 16.18 -12.35 8.04
C ALA A 354 15.31 -13.11 9.07
N GLY A 355 14.01 -12.84 9.09
CA GLY A 355 13.05 -13.36 10.06
C GLY A 355 12.94 -12.56 11.37
N ASP A 356 13.80 -11.58 11.64
CA ASP A 356 13.59 -10.67 12.77
C ASP A 356 12.38 -9.75 12.49
N THR A 357 11.67 -9.38 13.55
CA THR A 357 10.43 -8.62 13.49
C THR A 357 10.57 -7.22 14.09
N MET A 358 9.64 -6.34 13.75
CA MET A 358 9.49 -5.04 14.38
C MET A 358 8.00 -4.75 14.60
N LEU A 359 7.67 -4.30 15.81
CA LEU A 359 6.33 -3.88 16.20
C LEU A 359 6.26 -2.35 16.21
N ILE A 360 5.50 -1.77 15.30
CA ILE A 360 5.45 -0.32 15.04
C ILE A 360 4.04 0.19 15.29
N SER A 361 3.93 1.16 16.18
CA SER A 361 2.68 1.90 16.44
C SER A 361 2.55 3.10 15.50
N ILE A 362 1.37 3.30 14.92
CA ILE A 362 1.12 4.37 13.95
C ILE A 362 -0.26 4.99 14.23
N ASP A 363 -0.27 6.29 14.50
CA ASP A 363 -1.49 7.08 14.55
C ASP A 363 -2.01 7.37 13.14
N ARG A 364 -3.28 7.07 12.88
CA ARG A 364 -3.86 7.25 11.55
C ARG A 364 -4.17 8.71 11.26
N ARG A 365 -4.34 9.01 9.97
CA ARG A 365 -5.03 10.23 9.55
C ARG A 365 -6.51 10.17 10.01
N ASN A 366 -6.75 10.76 11.16
CA ASN A 366 -8.06 10.87 11.80
C ASN A 366 -8.78 12.17 11.40
N LYS A 367 -10.05 12.31 11.83
CA LYS A 367 -10.83 13.54 11.60
C LYS A 367 -10.08 14.76 12.18
N PRO A 368 -9.94 15.87 11.42
CA PRO A 368 -9.22 17.06 11.86
C PRO A 368 -9.61 17.57 13.24
N ALA A 369 -10.90 17.54 13.58
CA ALA A 369 -11.40 18.00 14.86
C ALA A 369 -10.96 17.12 16.05
N GLU A 370 -10.85 15.81 15.85
CA GLU A 370 -10.38 14.89 16.90
C GLU A 370 -8.89 15.07 17.15
N VAL A 371 -8.09 15.22 16.09
CA VAL A 371 -6.65 15.49 16.21
C VAL A 371 -6.43 16.85 16.88
N ALA A 372 -7.17 17.89 16.48
CA ALA A 372 -7.06 19.20 17.12
C ALA A 372 -7.38 19.14 18.63
N LEU A 373 -8.41 18.39 19.03
CA LEU A 373 -8.77 18.24 20.45
C LEU A 373 -7.68 17.48 21.24
N ALA A 374 -7.02 16.50 20.62
CA ALA A 374 -5.95 15.74 21.26
C ALA A 374 -4.73 16.61 21.58
N TYR A 375 -4.39 17.57 20.72
CA TYR A 375 -3.21 18.42 20.90
C TYR A 375 -3.52 19.83 21.43
N ASN A 376 -4.80 20.18 21.55
CA ASN A 376 -5.24 21.46 22.13
C ASN A 376 -6.47 21.21 23.01
N ASP A 377 -6.25 20.44 24.07
CA ASP A 377 -7.31 20.03 24.99
C ASP A 377 -7.88 21.23 25.77
N PRO A 378 -9.21 21.26 26.01
CA PRO A 378 -9.85 22.37 26.73
C PRO A 378 -9.36 22.54 28.18
N ALA A 379 -8.80 21.49 28.79
CA ALA A 379 -8.26 21.52 30.14
C ALA A 379 -6.88 22.22 30.21
N GLY A 380 -6.24 22.48 29.07
CA GLY A 380 -4.96 23.15 28.96
C GLY A 380 -3.75 22.27 29.30
N LEU A 381 -3.90 20.95 29.37
CA LEU A 381 -2.83 20.02 29.74
C LEU A 381 -1.70 20.00 28.70
N THR A 382 -2.04 19.99 27.42
CA THR A 382 -1.08 20.05 26.31
C THR A 382 -0.37 21.39 26.30
N ARG A 383 -1.13 22.48 26.52
CA ARG A 383 -0.57 23.82 26.65
C ARG A 383 0.43 23.88 27.81
N ASP A 384 0.09 23.36 28.99
CA ASP A 384 0.97 23.35 30.14
C ASP A 384 2.24 22.53 29.89
N PHE A 385 2.10 21.36 29.26
CA PHE A 385 3.21 20.50 28.85
C PHE A 385 4.17 21.21 27.88
N ILE A 386 3.64 21.79 26.79
CA ILE A 386 4.43 22.51 25.80
C ILE A 386 5.09 23.75 26.43
N MET A 387 4.34 24.56 27.17
CA MET A 387 4.88 25.78 27.79
C MET A 387 5.92 25.50 28.87
N ASN A 388 5.88 24.34 29.53
CA ASN A 388 6.96 23.91 30.43
C ASN A 388 8.30 23.73 29.70
N GLY A 389 8.27 23.37 28.41
CA GLY A 389 9.47 23.28 27.57
C GLY A 389 10.29 24.58 27.55
N LEU A 390 9.64 25.75 27.54
CA LEU A 390 10.35 27.03 27.63
C LEU A 390 11.05 27.22 28.97
N ASN A 391 10.46 26.75 30.08
CA ASN A 391 11.11 26.81 31.39
C ASN A 391 12.34 25.91 31.44
N HIS A 392 12.28 24.73 30.80
CA HIS A 392 13.43 23.85 30.71
C HIS A 392 14.52 24.42 29.81
N ALA A 393 14.15 24.95 28.63
CA ALA A 393 15.08 25.64 27.74
C ALA A 393 15.75 26.83 28.44
N ASP A 394 15.01 27.61 29.23
CA ASP A 394 15.57 28.70 30.03
C ASP A 394 16.64 28.21 31.01
N ARG A 395 16.36 27.14 31.76
CA ARG A 395 17.32 26.54 32.68
C ARG A 395 18.58 26.05 31.95
N ALA A 396 18.44 25.37 30.82
CA ALA A 396 19.57 24.95 29.99
C ALA A 396 20.40 26.15 29.45
N LEU A 397 19.76 27.31 29.26
CA LEU A 397 20.40 28.55 28.87
C LEU A 397 20.99 29.36 30.04
N GLY A 398 20.75 28.98 31.29
CA GLY A 398 21.29 29.63 32.50
C GLY A 398 20.25 30.34 33.38
N GLY A 399 18.96 30.11 33.14
CA GLY A 399 17.84 30.43 34.05
C GLY A 399 17.38 31.89 34.07
N ASN A 400 17.74 32.70 33.06
CA ASN A 400 17.33 34.11 32.92
C ASN A 400 17.35 34.59 31.45
N ALA A 401 17.25 33.68 30.49
CA ALA A 401 17.33 33.97 29.06
C ALA A 401 15.95 34.08 28.40
N ILE A 402 15.00 33.22 28.79
CA ILE A 402 13.66 33.10 28.18
C ILE A 402 12.58 33.39 29.24
N ASP A 403 11.72 34.38 28.97
CA ASP A 403 10.52 34.64 29.78
C ASP A 403 9.29 34.01 29.11
N GLY A 404 8.88 32.83 29.60
CA GLY A 404 7.74 32.08 29.05
C GLY A 404 6.42 32.86 29.00
N ARG A 405 6.24 33.91 29.81
CA ARG A 405 5.01 34.74 29.81
C ARG A 405 4.83 35.53 28.51
N LYS A 406 5.94 35.81 27.82
CA LYS A 406 5.99 36.51 26.52
C LYS A 406 5.60 35.62 25.35
N PHE A 407 5.38 34.33 25.59
CA PHE A 407 4.97 33.37 24.57
C PHE A 407 3.59 32.82 24.88
N GLU A 408 2.94 32.30 23.86
CA GLU A 408 1.77 31.43 23.97
C GLU A 408 1.92 30.20 23.09
N TYR A 409 1.20 29.16 23.47
CA TYR A 409 1.03 27.97 22.65
C TYR A 409 0.16 28.32 21.44
N PHE A 410 0.63 27.95 20.25
CA PHE A 410 -0.08 28.14 18.99
C PHE A 410 0.08 26.90 18.14
N ASP A 411 -1.00 26.41 17.54
CA ASP A 411 -0.99 25.13 16.85
C ASP A 411 -1.89 25.12 15.62
N ARG A 412 -1.75 24.08 14.80
CA ARG A 412 -2.74 23.70 13.79
C ARG A 412 -2.67 22.22 13.45
N TYR A 413 -3.77 21.69 12.94
CA TYR A 413 -3.75 20.46 12.16
C TYR A 413 -3.71 20.79 10.66
N ASN A 414 -2.62 20.41 10.01
CA ASN A 414 -2.45 20.51 8.57
C ASN A 414 -3.02 19.25 7.90
N ALA A 415 -4.31 19.28 7.56
CA ALA A 415 -5.01 18.12 7.00
C ALA A 415 -4.42 17.63 5.66
N ARG A 416 -3.83 18.54 4.86
CA ARG A 416 -3.20 18.20 3.58
C ARG A 416 -1.96 17.33 3.81
N GLU A 417 -1.03 17.81 4.62
CA GLU A 417 0.20 17.06 4.95
C GLU A 417 -0.03 15.98 6.03
N GLY A 418 -1.24 15.89 6.58
CA GLY A 418 -1.62 14.89 7.59
C GLY A 418 -0.78 14.99 8.85
N ARG A 419 -0.55 16.19 9.39
CA ARG A 419 0.27 16.38 10.60
C ARG A 419 -0.29 17.47 11.51
N HIS A 420 -0.14 17.27 12.80
CA HIS A 420 -0.28 18.35 13.78
C HIS A 420 1.03 19.13 13.87
N GLU A 421 0.95 20.46 14.02
CA GLU A 421 2.09 21.36 14.09
C GLU A 421 1.96 22.26 15.33
N SER A 422 3.00 22.30 16.17
CA SER A 422 3.04 23.05 17.44
C SER A 422 4.10 24.16 17.39
N TYR A 423 3.75 25.34 17.90
CA TYR A 423 4.59 26.54 17.91
C TYR A 423 4.53 27.29 19.24
N TYR A 424 5.60 28.01 19.55
CA TYR A 424 5.55 29.14 20.47
C TYR A 424 5.37 30.43 19.67
N ARG A 425 4.30 31.17 19.93
CA ARG A 425 4.07 32.49 19.32
C ARG A 425 4.46 33.59 20.29
N ALA A 426 5.30 34.52 19.86
CA ALA A 426 5.68 35.68 20.64
C ALA A 426 4.51 36.68 20.74
N LYS A 427 4.18 37.13 21.95
CA LYS A 427 3.11 38.12 22.21
C LYS A 427 3.57 39.56 22.04
N GLU A 428 4.86 39.80 22.14
CA GLU A 428 5.49 41.11 22.02
C GLU A 428 6.91 40.96 21.48
N ALA A 429 7.43 42.00 20.81
CA ALA A 429 8.81 42.03 20.36
C ALA A 429 9.77 42.11 21.56
N HIS A 430 10.79 41.25 21.58
CA HIS A 430 11.79 41.21 22.66
C HIS A 430 13.10 40.56 22.20
N GLU A 431 14.08 40.51 23.11
CA GLU A 431 15.39 39.92 22.87
C GLU A 431 15.63 38.77 23.86
N ILE A 432 16.14 37.63 23.36
CA ILE A 432 16.65 36.53 24.19
C ILE A 432 18.15 36.75 24.40
N ARG A 433 18.57 36.92 25.66
CA ARG A 433 19.98 37.14 26.04
C ARG A 433 20.56 35.88 26.66
N VAL A 434 21.34 35.14 25.88
CA VAL A 434 22.01 33.93 26.35
C VAL A 434 23.40 34.27 26.88
N PRO A 435 23.75 33.90 28.12
CA PRO A 435 25.10 34.03 28.64
C PRO A 435 26.15 33.40 27.70
N GLY A 436 27.16 34.17 27.30
CA GLY A 436 28.21 33.74 26.39
C GLY A 436 27.99 34.09 24.92
N LEU A 437 26.78 34.48 24.50
CA LEU A 437 26.54 35.07 23.17
C LEU A 437 26.79 36.59 23.21
N LYS A 438 27.49 37.11 22.20
CA LYS A 438 27.79 38.56 22.08
C LYS A 438 26.56 39.37 21.66
N GLU A 439 25.75 38.82 20.77
CA GLU A 439 24.57 39.49 20.23
C GLU A 439 23.30 38.85 20.80
N PRO A 440 22.31 39.65 21.25
CA PRO A 440 21.01 39.14 21.63
C PRO A 440 20.29 38.55 20.40
N ILE A 441 19.44 37.55 20.63
CA ILE A 441 18.63 36.96 19.57
C ILE A 441 17.30 37.73 19.50
N PRO A 442 16.99 38.44 18.40
CA PRO A 442 15.75 39.19 18.28
C PRO A 442 14.56 38.27 17.99
N ILE A 443 13.45 38.53 18.69
CA ILE A 443 12.14 37.89 18.50
C ILE A 443 11.13 39.00 18.19
N GLN A 444 10.46 38.91 17.05
CA GLN A 444 9.42 39.86 16.65
C GLN A 444 8.06 39.51 17.28
N GLU A 445 7.19 40.49 17.43
CA GLU A 445 5.80 40.25 17.81
C GLU A 445 5.11 39.35 16.77
N GLY A 446 4.41 38.32 17.23
CA GLY A 446 3.76 37.32 16.38
C GLY A 446 4.72 36.28 15.76
N GLU A 447 6.03 36.38 15.98
CA GLU A 447 7.00 35.43 15.44
C GLU A 447 6.76 34.02 16.01
N LEU A 448 6.81 33.01 15.14
CA LEU A 448 6.65 31.61 15.48
C LEU A 448 8.01 30.93 15.66
N ILE A 449 8.14 30.17 16.75
CA ILE A 449 9.23 29.23 16.99
C ILE A 449 8.61 27.83 16.90
N HIS A 450 9.02 27.05 15.90
CA HIS A 450 8.50 25.70 15.72
C HIS A 450 9.02 24.77 16.82
N MET A 451 8.10 24.03 17.42
CA MET A 451 8.38 23.09 18.50
C MET A 451 8.41 21.66 17.95
N GLU A 452 7.27 21.16 17.49
CA GLU A 452 7.15 19.79 17.01
C GLU A 452 6.12 19.67 15.90
N ALA A 453 6.28 18.61 15.09
CA ALA A 453 5.26 18.15 14.17
C ALA A 453 4.96 16.68 14.48
N SER A 454 3.68 16.33 14.52
CA SER A 454 3.22 14.95 14.71
C SER A 454 2.46 14.48 13.47
N TYR A 455 3.18 13.76 12.61
CA TYR A 455 2.69 13.15 11.39
C TYR A 455 1.75 11.97 11.67
N LYS A 456 0.70 11.93 10.87
CA LYS A 456 -0.35 10.92 10.84
C LYS A 456 -0.30 10.25 9.48
N PHE A 457 -0.52 8.94 9.45
CA PHE A 457 -0.35 8.15 8.23
C PHE A 457 -1.70 7.53 7.81
N SER A 458 -1.99 7.58 6.52
CA SER A 458 -3.00 6.71 5.90
C SER A 458 -2.48 5.28 5.82
N GLU A 459 -3.37 4.32 5.55
CA GLU A 459 -2.98 2.93 5.28
C GLU A 459 -2.02 2.86 4.08
N ARG A 460 -2.28 3.65 3.02
CA ARG A 460 -1.43 3.70 1.82
C ARG A 460 -0.02 4.15 2.14
N GLU A 461 0.11 5.28 2.84
CA GLU A 461 1.41 5.85 3.23
C GLU A 461 2.20 4.88 4.10
N THR A 462 1.51 4.18 5.01
CA THR A 462 2.11 3.17 5.88
C THR A 462 2.65 1.97 5.10
N LEU A 463 1.90 1.47 4.12
CA LEU A 463 2.36 0.37 3.28
C LEU A 463 3.54 0.77 2.38
N ASN A 464 3.52 1.99 1.83
CA ASN A 464 4.64 2.58 1.08
C ASN A 464 5.90 2.69 1.93
N LEU A 465 5.73 3.14 3.19
CA LEU A 465 6.82 3.28 4.15
C LEU A 465 7.53 1.94 4.41
N PHE A 466 6.77 0.85 4.61
CA PHE A 466 7.34 -0.47 4.86
C PHE A 466 7.97 -1.08 3.59
N ASP A 467 7.33 -0.93 2.43
CA ASP A 467 7.87 -1.39 1.15
C ASP A 467 9.21 -0.69 0.83
N TYR A 468 9.29 0.63 1.04
CA TYR A 468 10.53 1.39 0.91
C TYR A 468 11.62 0.88 1.87
N ALA A 469 11.25 0.56 3.10
CA ALA A 469 12.19 0.06 4.11
C ALA A 469 12.65 -1.39 3.87
N GLY A 470 12.10 -2.08 2.86
CA GLY A 470 12.36 -3.50 2.63
C GLY A 470 11.74 -4.41 3.69
N LEU A 471 10.65 -3.98 4.33
CA LEU A 471 9.96 -4.68 5.41
C LEU A 471 8.64 -5.25 4.90
N ARG A 472 8.37 -6.52 5.24
CA ARG A 472 7.11 -7.19 4.90
C ARG A 472 6.13 -7.09 6.06
N VAL A 473 4.88 -6.73 5.78
CA VAL A 473 3.81 -6.75 6.78
C VAL A 473 3.42 -8.19 7.10
N VAL A 474 3.50 -8.56 8.39
CA VAL A 474 3.03 -9.86 8.91
C VAL A 474 1.60 -9.74 9.41
N GLN A 475 1.31 -8.68 10.20
CA GLN A 475 0.01 -8.53 10.86
C GLN A 475 -0.26 -7.08 11.25
N ARG A 476 -1.54 -6.74 11.43
CA ARG A 476 -2.03 -5.43 11.87
C ARG A 476 -3.15 -5.60 12.88
N TRP A 477 -3.14 -4.74 13.90
CA TRP A 477 -4.21 -4.60 14.89
C TRP A 477 -4.63 -3.14 14.98
N SER A 478 -5.93 -2.89 15.12
CA SER A 478 -6.50 -1.55 15.26
C SER A 478 -7.30 -1.42 16.54
N ASP A 479 -7.41 -0.20 17.05
CA ASP A 479 -8.37 0.07 18.12
C ASP A 479 -9.81 -0.05 17.61
N LYS A 480 -10.79 -0.12 18.52
CA LYS A 480 -12.20 -0.33 18.16
C LYS A 480 -12.80 0.79 17.31
N SER A 481 -12.18 1.97 17.32
CA SER A 481 -12.62 3.13 16.54
C SER A 481 -11.85 3.28 15.22
N ASP A 482 -10.92 2.38 14.92
CA ASP A 482 -10.11 2.37 13.68
C ASP A 482 -9.28 3.66 13.50
N ARG A 483 -8.78 4.22 14.60
CA ARG A 483 -8.02 5.49 14.68
C ARG A 483 -6.51 5.28 14.83
N TYR A 484 -6.10 4.12 15.31
CA TYR A 484 -4.71 3.83 15.67
C TYR A 484 -4.39 2.39 15.32
N ASP A 485 -3.18 2.14 14.79
CA ASP A 485 -2.72 0.81 14.44
C ASP A 485 -1.44 0.42 15.18
N ILE A 486 -1.31 -0.88 15.46
CA ILE A 486 -0.04 -1.55 15.72
C ILE A 486 0.23 -2.51 14.56
N TRP A 487 1.37 -2.36 13.92
CA TRP A 487 1.83 -3.17 12.79
C TRP A 487 2.98 -4.08 13.23
N LEU A 488 2.86 -5.37 12.91
CA LEU A 488 3.97 -6.30 12.96
C LEU A 488 4.55 -6.43 11.55
N VAL A 489 5.81 -6.04 11.40
CA VAL A 489 6.58 -6.19 10.17
C VAL A 489 7.78 -7.09 10.41
N GLU A 490 8.32 -7.68 9.35
CA GLU A 490 9.53 -8.49 9.40
C GLU A 490 10.53 -8.07 8.33
N LYS A 491 11.81 -8.37 8.57
CA LYS A 491 12.82 -8.39 7.51
C LYS A 491 12.78 -9.74 6.82
N PRO A 492 12.22 -9.85 5.60
CA PRO A 492 12.20 -11.12 4.88
C PRO A 492 13.61 -11.50 4.37
N SER A 493 13.80 -12.76 3.96
CA SER A 493 15.04 -13.21 3.31
C SER A 493 15.34 -12.49 2.00
N PHE A 494 14.30 -12.03 1.31
CA PHE A 494 14.37 -11.20 0.10
C PHE A 494 13.10 -10.33 0.03
N HIS A 495 13.15 -9.21 -0.68
CA HIS A 495 12.00 -8.32 -0.82
C HIS A 495 11.92 -7.73 -2.23
N PHE A 496 10.82 -8.00 -2.94
CA PHE A 496 10.50 -7.32 -4.19
C PHE A 496 9.74 -6.03 -3.88
N SER A 497 10.41 -4.88 -4.00
CA SER A 497 9.79 -3.58 -3.74
C SER A 497 8.85 -3.18 -4.87
N ASN A 498 7.66 -2.69 -4.51
CA ASN A 498 6.74 -2.00 -5.41
C ASN A 498 7.21 -0.55 -5.72
N SER A 499 8.16 -0.04 -4.94
CA SER A 499 8.66 1.35 -4.97
C SER A 499 10.07 1.48 -5.57
N ALA A 500 10.52 0.48 -6.34
CA ALA A 500 11.91 0.22 -6.71
C ALA A 500 12.68 1.41 -7.35
N ALA A 501 12.00 2.42 -7.90
CA ALA A 501 12.62 3.63 -8.42
C ALA A 501 13.30 4.53 -7.36
N ALA A 502 13.40 4.14 -6.08
CA ALA A 502 14.01 4.94 -5.03
C ALA A 502 15.39 4.45 -4.51
N ASN A 503 15.71 3.15 -4.61
CA ASN A 503 16.90 2.60 -3.95
C ASN A 503 18.24 3.01 -4.60
N GLU A 504 18.31 3.16 -5.92
CA GLU A 504 19.58 3.48 -6.61
C GLU A 504 19.99 4.96 -6.53
N ALA A 505 19.04 5.91 -6.49
CA ALA A 505 19.37 7.35 -6.40
C ALA A 505 20.13 7.74 -5.12
N PHE A 506 20.15 6.85 -4.13
CA PHE A 506 20.72 7.12 -2.81
C PHE A 506 22.09 6.48 -2.59
N ILE A 507 22.46 5.43 -3.35
CA ILE A 507 23.83 4.89 -3.30
C ILE A 507 24.79 5.86 -3.99
N THR A 508 24.36 6.51 -5.06
CA THR A 508 25.14 7.54 -5.78
C THR A 508 25.22 8.88 -5.04
N SER A 509 24.34 9.17 -4.06
CA SER A 509 24.40 10.41 -3.28
C SER A 509 25.42 10.40 -2.14
N GLN A 510 26.23 9.34 -1.99
CA GLN A 510 27.38 9.33 -1.08
C GLN A 510 28.66 9.92 -1.71
N GLN A 511 28.65 10.37 -2.97
CA GLN A 511 29.73 11.21 -3.49
C GLN A 511 29.55 12.65 -3.00
N PRO A 512 30.59 13.27 -2.38
CA PRO A 512 30.54 14.70 -2.10
C PRO A 512 30.38 15.44 -3.42
N ALA A 513 29.30 16.23 -3.55
CA ALA A 513 29.09 17.07 -4.70
C ALA A 513 30.35 17.93 -4.97
N PRO A 514 30.77 18.11 -6.23
CA PRO A 514 31.86 19.04 -6.52
C PRO A 514 31.47 20.40 -5.95
N GLN A 515 32.35 21.01 -5.16
CA GLN A 515 32.17 22.35 -4.61
C GLN A 515 32.08 23.37 -5.75
N GLY A 516 30.87 23.53 -6.28
CA GLY A 516 30.49 24.53 -7.26
C GLY A 516 30.19 25.84 -6.56
N THR A 517 30.96 26.86 -6.95
CA THR A 517 30.96 28.24 -6.48
C THR A 517 29.59 28.87 -6.24
N SER A 518 29.52 29.56 -5.09
CA SER A 518 28.47 30.44 -4.59
C SER A 518 27.69 31.27 -5.63
N GLN A 519 26.36 31.20 -5.56
CA GLN A 519 25.49 32.39 -5.56
C GLN A 519 24.31 32.18 -4.60
N SER A 520 24.28 33.01 -3.55
CA SER A 520 23.23 33.09 -2.54
C SER A 520 22.00 33.82 -3.10
N HIS A 521 20.88 33.12 -3.20
CA HIS A 521 19.56 33.74 -3.18
C HIS A 521 18.77 33.18 -1.98
N ASP A 522 18.25 34.08 -1.15
CA ASP A 522 17.38 33.85 0.01
C ASP A 522 16.04 33.18 -0.37
N SER A 523 16.05 31.98 -0.93
CA SER A 523 14.82 31.23 -1.21
C SER A 523 14.32 30.53 0.05
N ALA A 524 13.05 30.73 0.40
CA ALA A 524 12.39 30.00 1.49
C ALA A 524 12.42 28.48 1.23
N LYS A 525 12.68 27.68 2.27
CA LYS A 525 12.55 26.22 2.25
C LYS A 525 11.07 25.86 2.37
N ILE A 526 10.60 24.98 1.51
CA ILE A 526 9.24 24.43 1.59
C ILE A 526 9.33 23.11 2.34
N ASP A 527 8.51 22.97 3.37
CA ASP A 527 8.35 21.73 4.12
C ASP A 527 6.96 21.16 3.85
N ASP A 528 6.86 20.39 2.77
CA ASP A 528 5.66 19.64 2.39
C ASP A 528 5.45 18.39 3.25
N GLY A 529 6.29 18.13 4.26
CA GLY A 529 6.16 16.92 5.08
C GLY A 529 6.58 15.63 4.39
N TRP A 530 7.12 15.76 3.19
CA TRP A 530 7.68 14.68 2.39
C TRP A 530 9.20 14.82 2.26
N GLY A 531 9.81 15.86 2.83
CA GLY A 531 11.24 16.11 2.72
C GLY A 531 11.71 16.26 1.26
N GLY A 532 10.80 16.69 0.37
CA GLY A 532 11.00 16.71 -1.08
C GLY A 532 10.98 15.34 -1.78
N SER A 533 10.73 14.23 -1.07
CA SER A 533 10.53 12.91 -1.69
C SER A 533 9.06 12.61 -1.84
N ASN A 534 8.57 12.65 -3.07
CA ASN A 534 7.20 12.24 -3.37
C ASN A 534 7.12 10.70 -3.37
N LEU A 535 7.27 10.05 -2.20
CA LEU A 535 7.34 8.58 -2.04
C LEU A 535 6.14 7.89 -2.69
N ASP A 536 4.95 8.48 -2.54
CA ASP A 536 3.73 8.03 -3.20
C ASP A 536 3.81 8.12 -4.73
N GLU A 537 4.44 9.18 -5.26
CA GLU A 537 4.64 9.38 -6.70
C GLU A 537 5.82 8.53 -7.23
N LEU A 538 6.85 8.26 -6.43
CA LEU A 538 7.97 7.37 -6.74
C LEU A 538 7.49 5.92 -6.83
N ALA A 539 6.65 5.49 -5.88
CA ALA A 539 5.96 4.19 -5.95
C ALA A 539 5.05 4.10 -7.20
N GLN A 540 4.37 5.19 -7.55
CA GLN A 540 3.56 5.28 -8.79
C GLN A 540 4.38 5.54 -10.07
N ARG A 541 5.69 5.71 -10.02
CA ARG A 541 6.53 5.92 -11.22
C ARG A 541 7.47 4.77 -11.50
N ALA A 542 7.45 3.74 -10.66
CA ALA A 542 8.28 2.54 -10.78
C ALA A 542 7.78 1.58 -11.86
N ALA A 543 7.62 2.05 -13.10
CA ALA A 543 7.84 1.16 -14.23
C ALA A 543 9.37 1.09 -14.41
N PRO A 544 10.02 -0.05 -14.12
CA PRO A 544 11.43 -0.20 -14.45
C PRO A 544 11.54 -0.22 -15.98
N VAL A 545 12.00 0.89 -16.55
CA VAL A 545 12.20 1.04 -17.98
C VAL A 545 13.71 1.14 -18.22
N GLY A 546 14.29 0.18 -18.93
CA GLY A 546 15.67 0.25 -19.40
C GLY A 546 16.49 -1.02 -19.22
N LEU A 547 17.55 -0.99 -18.42
CA LEU A 547 18.46 -2.05 -17.98
C LEU A 547 18.12 -2.39 -16.52
N PRO A 548 18.11 -3.68 -16.09
CA PRO A 548 17.89 -4.01 -14.69
C PRO A 548 19.09 -3.60 -13.83
N SER A 549 18.88 -3.34 -12.54
CA SER A 549 19.98 -3.05 -11.61
C SER A 549 20.65 -4.31 -11.07
N LEU A 550 21.87 -4.19 -10.54
CA LEU A 550 22.50 -5.28 -9.77
C LEU A 550 21.70 -5.66 -8.52
N GLN A 551 20.95 -4.71 -7.95
CA GLN A 551 20.05 -5.00 -6.83
C GLN A 551 18.85 -5.84 -7.29
N ASP A 552 18.32 -5.61 -8.50
CA ASP A 552 17.26 -6.45 -9.07
C ASP A 552 17.76 -7.89 -9.26
N TRP A 553 18.95 -8.06 -9.84
CA TRP A 553 19.61 -9.37 -9.97
C TRP A 553 19.74 -10.07 -8.62
N LYS A 554 20.29 -9.38 -7.62
CA LYS A 554 20.46 -9.92 -6.29
C LYS A 554 19.14 -10.35 -5.66
N THR A 555 18.09 -9.53 -5.75
CA THR A 555 16.76 -9.89 -5.22
C THR A 555 16.20 -11.14 -5.91
N HIS A 556 16.37 -11.28 -7.23
CA HIS A 556 15.93 -12.48 -7.95
C HIS A 556 16.75 -13.72 -7.58
N TRP A 557 18.07 -13.59 -7.41
CA TRP A 557 18.93 -14.68 -6.96
C TRP A 557 18.63 -15.10 -5.52
N ASP A 558 18.39 -14.15 -4.62
CA ASP A 558 18.01 -14.43 -3.22
C ASP A 558 16.64 -15.12 -3.15
N ALA A 559 15.67 -14.69 -3.96
CA ALA A 559 14.38 -15.36 -4.09
C ALA A 559 14.52 -16.79 -4.64
N TRP A 560 15.30 -16.96 -5.71
CA TRP A 560 15.59 -18.27 -6.32
C TRP A 560 16.25 -19.21 -5.31
N ASN A 561 17.25 -18.73 -4.58
CA ASN A 561 17.97 -19.50 -3.57
C ASN A 561 17.10 -19.83 -2.37
N CYS A 562 16.22 -18.92 -1.93
CA CYS A 562 15.27 -19.19 -0.87
C CYS A 562 14.38 -20.39 -1.24
N VAL A 563 13.80 -20.38 -2.45
CA VAL A 563 12.94 -21.47 -2.91
C VAL A 563 13.75 -22.76 -3.10
N THR A 564 14.83 -22.73 -3.85
CA THR A 564 15.54 -23.95 -4.26
C THR A 564 16.41 -24.57 -3.17
N LEU A 565 16.98 -23.78 -2.26
CA LEU A 565 17.93 -24.26 -1.27
C LEU A 565 17.34 -24.42 0.13
N THR A 566 16.16 -23.84 0.40
CA THR A 566 15.55 -23.89 1.74
C THR A 566 14.21 -24.63 1.77
N MET A 567 13.42 -24.57 0.69
CA MET A 567 12.11 -25.24 0.63
C MET A 567 12.21 -26.69 0.12
N ILE A 568 13.24 -27.01 -0.68
CA ILE A 568 13.45 -28.36 -1.23
C ILE A 568 14.45 -29.12 -0.35
N PRO A 569 14.06 -30.23 0.29
CA PRO A 569 15.02 -31.10 0.96
C PRO A 569 16.05 -31.64 -0.04
N LYS A 570 17.34 -31.71 0.33
CA LYS A 570 18.43 -32.09 -0.58
C LYS A 570 18.20 -33.47 -1.19
N GLU A 571 17.71 -34.41 -0.40
CA GLU A 571 17.36 -35.77 -0.77
C GLU A 571 16.14 -35.88 -1.71
N LYS A 572 15.46 -34.77 -2.00
CA LYS A 572 14.29 -34.69 -2.90
C LYS A 572 14.57 -33.91 -4.19
N LEU A 573 15.82 -33.55 -4.47
CA LEU A 573 16.17 -32.82 -5.70
C LEU A 573 15.88 -33.63 -6.98
N HIS A 574 15.90 -34.96 -6.91
CA HIS A 574 15.53 -35.85 -8.02
C HIS A 574 14.03 -36.20 -8.06
N GLU A 575 13.22 -35.62 -7.17
CA GLU A 575 11.76 -35.78 -7.22
C GLU A 575 11.17 -35.04 -8.43
N LYS A 576 10.11 -35.62 -8.99
CA LYS A 576 9.31 -35.05 -10.08
C LYS A 576 7.87 -34.83 -9.57
N PRO A 577 7.57 -33.71 -8.86
CA PRO A 577 6.26 -33.53 -8.22
C PRO A 577 5.07 -33.47 -9.17
N ILE A 578 5.31 -33.09 -10.41
CA ILE A 578 4.32 -33.03 -11.48
C ILE A 578 4.89 -33.83 -12.65
N ASP A 579 4.16 -34.84 -13.11
CA ASP A 579 4.60 -35.72 -14.22
C ASP A 579 4.90 -34.96 -15.51
N LEU A 580 4.30 -33.78 -15.68
CA LEU A 580 4.47 -32.90 -16.83
C LEU A 580 5.69 -31.95 -16.74
N ARG A 581 6.53 -32.09 -15.71
CA ARG A 581 7.65 -31.18 -15.41
C ARG A 581 8.93 -31.95 -15.11
N HIS A 582 10.09 -31.31 -15.24
CA HIS A 582 11.36 -31.94 -14.87
C HIS A 582 11.50 -32.20 -13.36
N ILE A 583 12.54 -32.97 -13.00
CA ILE A 583 13.00 -33.07 -11.61
C ILE A 583 13.40 -31.69 -11.07
N CYS A 584 13.32 -31.48 -9.76
CA CYS A 584 13.68 -30.20 -9.13
C CYS A 584 15.12 -29.75 -9.46
N LEU A 585 16.09 -30.67 -9.46
CA LEU A 585 17.50 -30.40 -9.76
C LEU A 585 17.73 -29.73 -11.12
N PHE A 586 16.92 -30.10 -12.13
CA PHE A 586 17.01 -29.55 -13.47
C PHE A 586 16.92 -28.03 -13.45
N TYR A 587 15.95 -27.48 -12.71
CA TYR A 587 15.72 -26.05 -12.67
C TYR A 587 16.89 -25.27 -12.06
N LEU A 588 17.60 -25.86 -11.06
CA LEU A 588 18.78 -25.24 -10.48
C LEU A 588 19.91 -25.07 -11.51
N GLY A 589 20.05 -25.99 -12.47
CA GLY A 589 21.01 -25.88 -13.57
C GLY A 589 20.49 -25.07 -14.76
N HIS A 590 19.19 -25.14 -15.05
CA HIS A 590 18.52 -24.45 -16.15
C HIS A 590 18.63 -22.93 -16.08
N ILE A 591 18.38 -22.35 -14.90
CA ILE A 591 18.44 -20.90 -14.74
C ILE A 591 19.82 -20.30 -15.07
N PRO A 592 20.93 -20.77 -14.47
CA PRO A 592 22.24 -20.26 -14.84
C PRO A 592 22.64 -20.65 -16.27
N ALA A 593 22.22 -21.81 -16.80
CA ALA A 593 22.54 -22.21 -18.17
C ALA A 593 21.89 -21.30 -19.22
N PHE A 594 20.60 -20.97 -19.06
CA PHE A 594 19.90 -20.04 -19.96
C PHE A 594 20.62 -18.69 -20.01
N LEU A 595 20.98 -18.14 -18.85
CA LEU A 595 21.72 -16.89 -18.75
C LEU A 595 23.13 -16.99 -19.38
N ASP A 596 23.89 -18.05 -19.10
CA ASP A 596 25.23 -18.26 -19.64
C ASP A 596 25.23 -18.38 -21.16
N ILE A 597 24.28 -19.11 -21.75
CA ILE A 597 24.13 -19.26 -23.20
C ILE A 597 23.90 -17.90 -23.86
N HIS A 598 22.99 -17.09 -23.31
CA HIS A 598 22.68 -15.77 -23.87
C HIS A 598 23.84 -14.78 -23.69
N VAL A 599 24.51 -14.78 -22.53
CA VAL A 599 25.70 -13.96 -22.28
C VAL A 599 26.87 -14.35 -23.19
N ALA A 600 27.17 -15.65 -23.30
CA ALA A 600 28.23 -16.18 -24.14
C ALA A 600 27.99 -15.87 -25.62
N THR A 601 26.75 -16.08 -26.09
CA THR A 601 26.34 -15.76 -27.46
C THR A 601 26.50 -14.28 -27.76
N TYR A 602 26.03 -13.42 -26.85
CA TYR A 602 26.10 -11.97 -27.02
C TYR A 602 27.55 -11.47 -27.10
N LEU A 603 28.36 -11.84 -26.11
CA LEU A 603 29.76 -11.41 -25.99
C LEU A 603 30.70 -12.18 -26.93
N LYS A 604 30.20 -13.17 -27.68
CA LYS A 604 30.98 -14.10 -28.53
C LYS A 604 32.11 -14.77 -27.75
N GLN A 605 31.79 -15.22 -26.55
CA GLN A 605 32.70 -15.89 -25.62
C GLN A 605 32.30 -17.37 -25.48
N PRO A 606 33.20 -18.26 -25.03
CA PRO A 606 32.81 -19.63 -24.66
C PRO A 606 31.83 -19.63 -23.48
N HIS A 607 31.01 -20.69 -23.42
CA HIS A 607 30.18 -20.97 -22.25
C HIS A 607 31.06 -21.18 -21.02
N THR A 608 30.50 -20.91 -19.85
CA THR A 608 31.16 -21.19 -18.57
C THR A 608 31.30 -22.70 -18.36
N ASN A 609 30.37 -23.49 -18.88
CA ASN A 609 30.46 -24.96 -18.94
C ASN A 609 29.60 -25.50 -20.10
N ASP A 610 30.25 -26.06 -21.13
CA ASP A 610 29.56 -26.59 -22.32
C ASP A 610 28.65 -27.78 -22.02
N ARG A 611 29.04 -28.67 -21.09
CA ARG A 611 28.21 -29.82 -20.69
C ARG A 611 26.92 -29.33 -20.03
N PHE A 612 27.02 -28.34 -19.13
CA PHE A 612 25.85 -27.83 -18.41
C PHE A 612 24.93 -27.05 -19.35
N SER A 613 25.50 -26.26 -20.25
CA SER A 613 24.75 -25.60 -21.31
C SER A 613 23.94 -26.63 -22.11
N ALA A 614 24.57 -27.73 -22.56
CA ALA A 614 23.88 -28.75 -23.35
C ALA A 614 22.76 -29.50 -22.61
N ILE A 615 22.95 -29.89 -21.34
CA ILE A 615 21.94 -30.68 -20.61
C ILE A 615 20.82 -29.83 -20.00
N PHE A 616 21.03 -28.52 -19.86
CA PHE A 616 20.09 -27.60 -19.22
C PHE A 616 19.51 -26.53 -20.17
N GLU A 617 19.91 -26.47 -21.45
CA GLU A 617 19.51 -25.41 -22.39
C GLU A 617 18.00 -25.30 -22.64
N ARG A 618 17.28 -26.43 -22.68
CA ARG A 618 15.85 -26.44 -23.04
C ARG A 618 15.07 -27.38 -22.13
N GLY A 619 13.99 -26.87 -21.55
CA GLY A 619 13.04 -27.67 -20.77
C GLY A 619 12.32 -28.71 -21.64
N ILE A 620 12.04 -29.87 -21.06
CA ILE A 620 11.13 -30.86 -21.65
C ILE A 620 9.69 -30.45 -21.35
N ASP A 621 8.92 -30.12 -22.39
CA ASP A 621 7.47 -30.05 -22.31
C ASP A 621 6.86 -31.36 -22.83
N PRO A 622 6.41 -32.27 -21.95
CA PRO A 622 5.66 -33.44 -22.35
C PRO A 622 4.32 -33.05 -22.97
N HIS A 623 3.84 -33.86 -23.91
CA HIS A 623 2.52 -33.67 -24.49
C HIS A 623 1.46 -33.83 -23.39
N MET A 624 0.64 -32.80 -23.19
CA MET A 624 -0.50 -32.84 -22.25
C MET A 624 -1.49 -33.96 -22.56
N ASP A 625 -1.67 -34.28 -23.85
CA ASP A 625 -2.59 -35.32 -24.32
C ASP A 625 -1.98 -36.73 -24.19
N ASP A 626 -0.66 -36.85 -24.16
CA ASP A 626 0.08 -38.12 -24.00
C ASP A 626 1.41 -37.88 -23.27
N ILE A 627 1.41 -38.11 -21.95
CA ILE A 627 2.58 -37.91 -21.07
C ILE A 627 3.77 -38.84 -21.39
N THR A 628 3.60 -39.80 -22.30
CA THR A 628 4.68 -40.66 -22.78
C THR A 628 5.44 -40.08 -23.99
N GLN A 629 4.92 -38.98 -24.56
CA GLN A 629 5.55 -38.25 -25.65
C GLN A 629 6.03 -36.88 -25.15
N CYS A 630 7.18 -36.41 -25.67
CA CYS A 630 7.75 -35.11 -25.34
C CYS A 630 7.99 -34.28 -26.59
N ASN A 631 7.83 -32.96 -26.48
CA ASN A 631 8.30 -32.03 -27.51
C ASN A 631 9.83 -32.18 -27.69
N PRO A 632 10.39 -31.89 -28.87
CA PRO A 632 11.83 -31.97 -29.11
C PRO A 632 12.63 -31.19 -28.06
N HIS A 633 13.57 -31.87 -27.40
CA HIS A 633 14.39 -31.34 -26.32
C HIS A 633 15.80 -31.92 -26.37
N SER A 634 16.73 -31.32 -25.62
CA SER A 634 18.13 -31.76 -25.51
C SER A 634 18.23 -33.10 -24.78
N GLU A 635 19.22 -33.93 -25.11
CA GLU A 635 19.44 -35.18 -24.39
C GLU A 635 19.81 -34.89 -22.93
N VAL A 636 19.00 -35.38 -22.00
CA VAL A 636 19.19 -35.21 -20.55
C VAL A 636 19.61 -36.53 -19.90
N PRO A 637 20.38 -36.50 -18.79
CA PRO A 637 20.70 -37.71 -18.05
C PRO A 637 19.46 -38.47 -17.57
N THR A 638 19.45 -39.79 -17.77
CA THR A 638 18.34 -40.67 -17.34
C THR A 638 18.57 -41.31 -15.98
N ASN A 639 19.84 -41.48 -15.58
CA ASN A 639 20.19 -42.03 -14.26
C ASN A 639 20.60 -40.91 -13.31
N GLU A 640 20.39 -41.11 -12.01
CA GLU A 640 20.64 -40.12 -10.97
C GLU A 640 22.13 -39.73 -10.89
N GLU A 641 23.02 -40.72 -11.00
CA GLU A 641 24.48 -40.56 -10.94
C GLU A 641 25.10 -39.79 -12.12
N ASP A 642 24.36 -39.67 -13.23
CA ASP A 642 24.81 -38.97 -14.43
C ASP A 642 24.50 -37.46 -14.38
N TRP A 643 23.66 -37.03 -13.44
CA TRP A 643 23.39 -35.61 -13.18
C TRP A 643 24.57 -34.94 -12.47
N PRO A 644 24.86 -33.65 -12.77
CA PRO A 644 25.77 -32.88 -11.94
C PRO A 644 25.30 -32.80 -10.50
N THR A 645 26.24 -32.81 -9.56
CA THR A 645 25.94 -32.63 -8.14
C THR A 645 25.44 -31.21 -7.85
N LEU A 646 24.71 -31.05 -6.74
CA LEU A 646 24.26 -29.73 -6.30
C LEU A 646 25.42 -28.74 -6.16
N ASP A 647 26.54 -29.16 -5.57
CA ASP A 647 27.70 -28.28 -5.35
C ASP A 647 28.36 -27.85 -6.68
N GLU A 648 28.39 -28.72 -7.69
CA GLU A 648 28.87 -28.35 -9.04
C GLU A 648 27.93 -27.34 -9.70
N ILE A 649 26.61 -27.52 -9.57
CA ILE A 649 25.61 -26.58 -10.10
C ILE A 649 25.71 -25.22 -9.39
N LEU A 650 25.87 -25.19 -8.08
CA LEU A 650 26.03 -23.94 -7.31
C LEU A 650 27.33 -23.22 -7.67
N THR A 651 28.43 -23.96 -7.89
CA THR A 651 29.69 -23.37 -8.37
C THR A 651 29.52 -22.77 -9.76
N TYR A 652 28.82 -23.46 -10.66
CA TYR A 652 28.48 -22.95 -11.98
C TYR A 652 27.60 -21.70 -11.90
N GLN A 653 26.55 -21.71 -11.07
CA GLN A 653 25.67 -20.58 -10.82
C GLN A 653 26.46 -19.35 -10.38
N GLN A 654 27.35 -19.49 -9.39
CA GLN A 654 28.21 -18.39 -8.91
C GLN A 654 29.10 -17.82 -10.02
N ALA A 655 29.70 -18.69 -10.85
CA ALA A 655 30.54 -18.26 -11.97
C ALA A 655 29.73 -17.47 -13.01
N VAL A 656 28.49 -17.89 -13.32
CA VAL A 656 27.59 -17.18 -14.24
C VAL A 656 27.13 -15.85 -13.65
N GLN A 657 26.81 -15.80 -12.35
CA GLN A 657 26.46 -14.55 -11.65
C GLN A 657 27.61 -13.54 -11.70
N ALA A 658 28.85 -13.99 -11.46
CA ALA A 658 30.04 -13.14 -11.57
C ALA A 658 30.26 -12.61 -12.99
N ARG A 659 29.84 -13.34 -14.04
CA ARG A 659 29.86 -12.82 -15.42
C ARG A 659 28.87 -11.68 -15.62
N VAL A 660 27.68 -11.75 -15.02
CA VAL A 660 26.72 -10.65 -15.05
C VAL A 660 27.30 -9.44 -14.33
N GLU A 661 27.81 -9.59 -13.11
CA GLU A 661 28.44 -8.51 -12.35
C GLU A 661 29.56 -7.84 -13.16
N LYS A 662 30.41 -8.65 -13.80
CA LYS A 662 31.47 -8.16 -14.67
C LYS A 662 30.97 -7.35 -15.87
N ILE A 663 29.81 -7.67 -16.46
CA ILE A 663 29.21 -6.85 -17.52
C ILE A 663 28.95 -5.42 -17.01
N TYR A 664 28.42 -5.27 -15.80
CA TYR A 664 28.19 -3.94 -15.21
C TYR A 664 29.51 -3.22 -14.91
N GLU A 665 30.53 -3.93 -14.42
CA GLU A 665 31.87 -3.37 -14.18
C GLU A 665 32.52 -2.88 -15.49
N ASP A 666 32.51 -3.71 -16.54
CA ASP A 666 33.08 -3.39 -17.86
C ASP A 666 32.32 -2.22 -18.53
N VAL A 667 31.00 -2.10 -18.32
CA VAL A 667 30.22 -0.94 -18.78
C VAL A 667 30.57 0.33 -18.00
N ALA A 668 30.77 0.21 -16.69
CA ALA A 668 31.13 1.35 -15.84
C ALA A 668 32.56 1.84 -16.10
N SER A 669 33.50 0.96 -16.42
CA SER A 669 34.88 1.30 -16.78
C SER A 669 35.02 1.82 -18.23
N GLY A 670 34.05 1.47 -19.09
CA GLY A 670 34.08 1.78 -20.52
C GLY A 670 34.78 0.72 -21.38
N ASP A 671 35.10 -0.44 -20.80
CA ASP A 671 35.64 -1.60 -21.52
C ASP A 671 34.58 -2.31 -22.38
N LEU A 672 33.30 -2.16 -22.02
CA LEU A 672 32.16 -2.64 -22.78
C LEU A 672 31.18 -1.48 -23.05
N VAL A 673 30.84 -1.24 -24.32
CA VAL A 673 29.79 -0.27 -24.67
C VAL A 673 28.44 -0.94 -24.53
N LEU A 674 27.59 -0.45 -23.62
CA LEU A 674 26.22 -0.92 -23.47
C LEU A 674 25.38 -0.47 -24.68
N ASP A 675 24.64 -1.38 -25.28
CA ASP A 675 23.61 -1.09 -26.27
C ASP A 675 22.23 -1.60 -25.81
N ARG A 676 21.17 -1.23 -26.53
CA ARG A 676 19.81 -1.67 -26.21
C ARG A 676 19.64 -3.18 -26.27
N ARG A 677 20.36 -3.87 -27.16
CA ARG A 677 20.23 -5.32 -27.34
C ARG A 677 20.78 -6.08 -26.14
N LEU A 678 21.92 -5.64 -25.60
CA LEU A 678 22.47 -6.16 -24.35
C LEU A 678 21.52 -5.89 -23.18
N ALA A 679 20.98 -4.68 -23.06
CA ALA A 679 20.02 -4.35 -22.02
C ALA A 679 18.75 -5.22 -22.09
N ARG A 680 18.22 -5.46 -23.29
CA ARG A 680 17.09 -6.37 -23.53
C ARG A 680 17.40 -7.81 -23.14
N MET A 681 18.58 -8.33 -23.53
CA MET A 681 19.01 -9.68 -23.18
C MET A 681 19.09 -9.86 -21.66
N LEU A 682 19.60 -8.87 -20.94
CA LEU A 682 19.67 -8.89 -19.47
C LEU A 682 18.27 -8.86 -18.83
N TRP A 683 17.31 -8.10 -19.37
CA TRP A 683 15.92 -8.16 -18.91
C TRP A 683 15.24 -9.49 -19.17
N MET A 684 15.37 -10.01 -20.40
CA MET A 684 14.80 -11.29 -20.80
C MET A 684 15.28 -12.41 -19.87
N THR A 685 16.58 -12.46 -19.60
CA THR A 685 17.17 -13.46 -18.71
C THR A 685 16.80 -13.26 -17.24
N LEU A 686 16.60 -12.01 -16.78
CA LEU A 686 16.09 -11.72 -15.44
C LEU A 686 14.63 -12.17 -15.27
N GLU A 687 13.73 -11.79 -16.18
CA GLU A 687 12.31 -12.16 -16.11
C GLU A 687 12.08 -13.67 -16.26
N HIS A 688 12.94 -14.33 -17.03
CA HIS A 688 12.96 -15.79 -17.12
C HIS A 688 13.13 -16.45 -15.74
N ILE A 689 13.93 -15.87 -14.83
CA ILE A 689 14.04 -16.34 -13.43
C ILE A 689 12.67 -16.25 -12.74
N SER A 690 11.96 -15.12 -12.87
CA SER A 690 10.64 -14.93 -12.25
C SER A 690 9.60 -15.92 -12.78
N LEU A 691 9.57 -16.17 -14.09
CA LEU A 691 8.63 -17.12 -14.71
C LEU A 691 8.87 -18.57 -14.21
N HIS A 692 10.13 -18.97 -14.10
CA HIS A 692 10.50 -20.28 -13.57
C HIS A 692 10.34 -20.39 -12.06
N LEU A 693 10.44 -19.29 -11.32
CA LEU A 693 10.16 -19.27 -9.89
C LEU A 693 8.70 -19.67 -9.64
N GLU A 694 7.75 -19.09 -10.38
CA GLU A 694 6.34 -19.48 -10.31
C GLU A 694 6.11 -20.95 -10.71
N THR A 695 6.74 -21.39 -11.81
CA THR A 695 6.63 -22.77 -12.29
C THR A 695 7.10 -23.77 -11.23
N LEU A 696 8.26 -23.53 -10.63
CA LEU A 696 8.81 -24.39 -9.59
C LEU A 696 7.95 -24.34 -8.32
N LEU A 697 7.50 -23.16 -7.90
CA LEU A 697 6.64 -23.01 -6.73
C LEU A 697 5.35 -23.81 -6.86
N TYR A 698 4.74 -23.85 -8.04
CA TYR A 698 3.56 -24.68 -8.24
C TYR A 698 3.91 -26.17 -8.11
N MET A 699 5.04 -26.63 -8.65
CA MET A 699 5.50 -28.02 -8.44
C MET A 699 5.69 -28.33 -6.94
N LEU A 700 6.33 -27.42 -6.21
CA LEU A 700 6.56 -27.59 -4.78
C LEU A 700 5.24 -27.64 -3.99
N MET A 701 4.24 -26.86 -4.37
CA MET A 701 2.92 -26.90 -3.72
C MET A 701 2.20 -28.27 -3.89
N GLN A 702 2.57 -29.05 -4.90
CA GLN A 702 2.04 -30.41 -5.11
C GLN A 702 2.81 -31.48 -4.31
N SER A 703 4.07 -31.22 -3.95
CA SER A 703 4.89 -32.17 -3.17
C SER A 703 4.58 -32.08 -1.67
N PRO A 704 4.35 -33.21 -0.98
CA PRO A 704 4.23 -33.23 0.48
C PRO A 704 5.57 -33.02 1.20
N ASN A 705 6.70 -33.05 0.48
CA ASN A 705 8.04 -32.90 1.05
C ASN A 705 8.51 -31.43 1.12
N THR A 706 7.73 -30.50 0.58
CA THR A 706 8.06 -29.08 0.54
C THR A 706 8.08 -28.49 1.95
N LYS A 707 9.19 -27.83 2.28
CA LYS A 707 9.34 -27.10 3.54
C LYS A 707 8.83 -25.65 3.38
N PRO A 708 8.30 -25.05 4.46
CA PRO A 708 7.99 -23.62 4.48
C PRO A 708 9.20 -22.74 4.15
N PRO A 709 9.00 -21.56 3.52
CA PRO A 709 10.08 -20.65 3.18
C PRO A 709 10.82 -20.15 4.43
N VAL A 710 12.15 -20.25 4.43
CA VAL A 710 12.99 -19.81 5.55
C VAL A 710 13.13 -18.28 5.56
N GLY A 711 13.05 -17.69 6.75
CA GLY A 711 13.14 -16.25 6.98
C GLY A 711 11.84 -15.48 6.74
N PHE A 712 10.72 -16.19 6.65
CA PHE A 712 9.37 -15.63 6.62
C PHE A 712 8.56 -16.17 7.80
N THR A 713 7.86 -15.29 8.50
CA THR A 713 6.98 -15.67 9.60
C THR A 713 5.77 -16.45 9.06
N PRO A 714 5.48 -17.67 9.57
CA PRO A 714 4.30 -18.42 9.16
C PRO A 714 3.01 -17.65 9.44
N PRO A 715 1.99 -17.75 8.57
CA PRO A 715 0.69 -17.11 8.78
C PRO A 715 -0.04 -17.73 9.98
N ASP A 716 -0.76 -16.89 10.72
CA ASP A 716 -1.66 -17.33 11.78
C ASP A 716 -3.08 -17.45 11.24
N TRP A 717 -3.41 -18.64 10.72
CA TRP A 717 -4.67 -18.92 10.05
C TRP A 717 -5.89 -18.61 10.91
N ALA A 718 -5.82 -18.84 12.22
CA ALA A 718 -6.94 -18.61 13.13
C ALA A 718 -7.27 -17.11 13.23
N SER A 719 -6.24 -16.27 13.43
CA SER A 719 -6.40 -14.81 13.50
C SER A 719 -6.75 -14.21 12.14
N LEU A 720 -6.13 -14.70 11.06
CA LEU A 720 -6.40 -14.24 9.70
C LEU A 720 -7.84 -14.55 9.26
N SER A 721 -8.33 -15.78 9.52
CA SER A 721 -9.71 -16.17 9.18
C SER A 721 -10.75 -15.28 9.85
N LYS A 722 -10.60 -15.01 11.16
CA LYS A 722 -11.49 -14.10 11.89
C LYS A 722 -11.49 -12.70 11.28
N ARG A 723 -10.31 -12.17 10.93
CA ARG A 723 -10.18 -10.85 10.31
C ARG A 723 -10.84 -10.80 8.94
N TRP A 724 -10.54 -11.76 8.07
CA TRP A 724 -11.11 -11.83 6.72
C TRP A 724 -12.63 -11.98 6.74
N GLN A 725 -13.17 -12.73 7.70
CA GLN A 725 -14.62 -12.83 7.88
C GLN A 725 -15.23 -11.48 8.29
N ALA A 726 -14.63 -10.79 9.26
CA ALA A 726 -15.10 -9.47 9.69
C ALA A 726 -15.01 -8.42 8.56
N GLU A 727 -13.93 -8.45 7.77
CA GLU A 727 -13.75 -7.59 6.59
C GLU A 727 -14.79 -7.91 5.51
N HIS A 728 -15.01 -9.20 5.22
CA HIS A 728 -16.03 -9.65 4.27
C HIS A 728 -17.42 -9.13 4.65
N GLU A 729 -17.81 -9.27 5.92
CA GLU A 729 -19.09 -8.75 6.43
C GLU A 729 -19.17 -7.22 6.34
N LYS A 730 -18.10 -6.51 6.73
CA LYS A 730 -18.02 -5.04 6.69
C LYS A 730 -18.23 -4.48 5.28
N VAL A 731 -17.80 -5.19 4.24
CA VAL A 731 -17.92 -4.76 2.84
C VAL A 731 -19.15 -5.31 2.12
N GLY A 732 -20.18 -5.77 2.84
CA GLY A 732 -21.45 -6.23 2.25
C GLY A 732 -21.55 -7.73 1.99
N GLY A 733 -20.55 -8.51 2.41
CA GLY A 733 -20.59 -9.97 2.38
C GLY A 733 -20.84 -10.55 0.98
N ARG A 734 -21.78 -11.51 0.91
CA ARG A 734 -22.17 -12.15 -0.36
C ARG A 734 -22.76 -11.16 -1.37
N GLN A 735 -23.43 -10.10 -0.93
CA GLN A 735 -24.00 -9.11 -1.84
C GLN A 735 -22.91 -8.47 -2.69
N ALA A 736 -21.78 -8.08 -2.08
CA ALA A 736 -20.64 -7.50 -2.80
C ALA A 736 -20.00 -8.49 -3.80
N GLN A 737 -19.98 -9.78 -3.48
CA GLN A 737 -19.48 -10.84 -4.38
C GLN A 737 -20.38 -11.05 -5.62
N GLU A 738 -21.66 -10.67 -5.55
CA GLU A 738 -22.62 -10.79 -6.66
C GLU A 738 -22.70 -9.54 -7.53
N GLN A 739 -22.07 -8.44 -7.12
CA GLN A 739 -22.05 -7.19 -7.87
C GLN A 739 -21.27 -7.30 -9.18
N ARG A 740 -21.65 -6.44 -10.13
CA ARG A 740 -21.10 -6.42 -11.49
C ARG A 740 -20.80 -4.99 -11.92
N PHE A 741 -19.69 -4.83 -12.63
CA PHE A 741 -19.39 -3.61 -13.36
C PHE A 741 -19.90 -3.72 -14.80
N HIS A 742 -20.40 -2.61 -15.33
CA HIS A 742 -20.95 -2.53 -16.68
C HIS A 742 -20.06 -1.65 -17.53
N PHE A 743 -19.70 -2.16 -18.70
CA PHE A 743 -18.89 -1.44 -19.67
C PHE A 743 -19.66 -1.35 -20.99
N GLU A 744 -19.75 -0.14 -21.53
CA GLU A 744 -20.33 0.09 -22.84
C GLU A 744 -19.35 -0.33 -23.95
N ALA A 745 -19.89 -0.59 -25.14
CA ALA A 745 -19.07 -0.94 -26.30
C ALA A 745 -18.03 0.15 -26.57
N SER A 746 -16.77 -0.26 -26.71
CA SER A 746 -15.64 0.65 -26.81
C SER A 746 -14.46 -0.02 -27.50
N SER A 747 -13.34 0.69 -27.60
CA SER A 747 -12.07 0.14 -28.07
C SER A 747 -10.99 0.33 -27.02
N ILE A 748 -10.06 -0.62 -26.94
CA ILE A 748 -8.91 -0.59 -26.03
C ILE A 748 -7.62 -0.86 -26.79
N LEU A 749 -6.52 -0.27 -26.33
CA LEU A 749 -5.19 -0.53 -26.88
C LEU A 749 -4.53 -1.67 -26.11
N LEU A 750 -4.09 -2.71 -26.81
CA LEU A 750 -3.29 -3.80 -26.24
C LEU A 750 -1.85 -3.71 -26.78
N GLY A 751 -0.89 -4.16 -25.99
CA GLY A 751 0.53 -4.14 -26.35
C GLY A 751 1.18 -2.75 -26.37
N HIS A 752 2.44 -2.71 -26.79
CA HIS A 752 3.24 -1.51 -27.00
C HIS A 752 4.06 -1.57 -28.29
N ASP A 753 4.72 -0.46 -28.61
CA ASP A 753 5.57 -0.34 -29.80
C ASP A 753 7.02 -0.53 -29.37
N ASP A 754 7.45 -1.80 -29.31
CA ASP A 754 8.78 -2.25 -28.89
C ASP A 754 9.37 -3.25 -29.91
N ASP A 755 9.97 -2.71 -30.97
CA ASP A 755 10.55 -3.49 -32.07
C ASP A 755 12.03 -3.80 -31.81
N ASP A 756 12.32 -5.04 -31.37
CA ASP A 756 13.66 -5.49 -31.00
C ASP A 756 14.64 -5.59 -32.18
N THR A 757 14.16 -5.46 -33.43
CA THR A 757 15.03 -5.41 -34.61
C THR A 757 15.81 -4.09 -34.72
N GLN A 758 15.37 -3.05 -34.01
CA GLN A 758 15.95 -1.71 -34.04
C GLN A 758 17.03 -1.48 -32.96
N ASP A 759 17.27 -2.46 -32.09
CA ASP A 759 18.13 -2.30 -30.92
C ASP A 759 19.63 -2.17 -31.23
N PHE A 760 20.07 -2.62 -32.40
CA PHE A 760 21.50 -2.66 -32.77
C PHE A 760 22.13 -1.27 -32.93
N ASP A 761 21.33 -0.26 -33.24
CA ASP A 761 21.85 1.07 -33.62
C ASP A 761 21.92 2.05 -32.45
N ILE A 762 21.48 1.64 -31.25
CA ILE A 762 21.36 2.54 -30.08
C ILE A 762 22.30 2.09 -28.97
N VAL A 763 23.36 2.88 -28.78
CA VAL A 763 24.46 2.64 -27.84
C VAL A 763 24.53 3.73 -26.77
N ALA A 764 25.01 3.39 -25.58
CA ALA A 764 25.36 4.35 -24.55
C ALA A 764 26.51 5.25 -25.01
N THR A 765 26.35 6.56 -24.81
CA THR A 765 27.30 7.59 -25.25
C THR A 765 28.50 7.77 -24.33
N ARG A 766 28.40 7.32 -23.07
CA ARG A 766 29.45 7.45 -22.06
C ARG A 766 29.35 6.33 -21.01
N PRO A 767 30.49 5.89 -20.45
CA PRO A 767 30.52 4.93 -19.35
C PRO A 767 30.00 5.58 -18.06
N THR A 768 29.30 4.79 -17.26
CA THR A 768 28.79 5.16 -15.93
C THR A 768 28.34 3.91 -15.19
N SER A 769 28.44 3.91 -13.87
CA SER A 769 27.85 2.88 -13.01
C SER A 769 26.39 3.17 -12.64
N ASP A 770 25.87 4.35 -12.99
CA ASP A 770 24.47 4.73 -12.74
C ASP A 770 23.56 4.14 -13.83
N VAL A 771 22.78 3.11 -13.45
CA VAL A 771 21.81 2.43 -14.34
C VAL A 771 20.75 3.39 -14.86
N ARG A 772 20.34 4.40 -14.10
CA ARG A 772 19.36 5.40 -14.57
C ARG A 772 19.94 6.24 -15.68
N ASP A 773 21.20 6.62 -15.53
CA ASP A 773 21.90 7.35 -16.56
C ASP A 773 22.10 6.50 -17.82
N LEU A 774 22.48 5.22 -17.68
CA LEU A 774 22.53 4.28 -18.81
C LEU A 774 21.18 4.20 -19.53
N ASN A 775 20.09 4.06 -18.79
CA ASN A 775 18.74 4.01 -19.35
C ASN A 775 18.38 5.31 -20.08
N LEU A 776 18.75 6.47 -19.55
CA LEU A 776 18.55 7.76 -20.22
C LEU A 776 19.34 7.85 -21.53
N GLN A 777 20.58 7.37 -21.54
CA GLN A 777 21.42 7.35 -22.73
C GLN A 777 20.87 6.41 -23.81
N LEU A 778 20.32 5.27 -23.42
CA LEU A 778 19.64 4.34 -24.31
C LEU A 778 18.24 4.82 -24.71
N GLY A 779 17.79 6.02 -24.30
CA GLY A 779 16.48 6.55 -24.66
C GLY A 779 15.30 5.90 -23.92
N GLN A 780 15.55 5.36 -22.73
CA GLN A 780 14.58 4.72 -21.83
C GLN A 780 13.83 3.58 -22.52
N PRO A 781 14.53 2.50 -22.94
CA PRO A 781 13.89 1.40 -23.66
C PRO A 781 12.91 0.66 -22.74
N GLU A 782 11.69 0.45 -23.22
CA GLU A 782 10.71 -0.41 -22.57
C GLU A 782 10.99 -1.85 -22.98
N PHE A 783 11.03 -2.80 -22.04
CA PHE A 783 11.18 -4.22 -22.35
C PHE A 783 9.79 -4.89 -22.41
N GLY A 784 9.47 -5.51 -23.54
CA GLY A 784 8.40 -6.49 -23.65
C GLY A 784 8.87 -7.78 -24.31
N TRP A 785 8.14 -8.87 -24.03
CA TRP A 785 8.22 -10.09 -24.81
C TRP A 785 7.60 -9.89 -26.20
N ASP A 786 7.92 -10.75 -27.17
CA ASP A 786 7.44 -10.60 -28.55
C ASP A 786 5.89 -10.63 -28.67
N ASN A 787 5.18 -11.30 -27.75
CA ASN A 787 3.72 -11.27 -27.69
C ASN A 787 3.11 -9.96 -27.14
N GLU A 788 3.93 -9.01 -26.71
CA GLU A 788 3.52 -7.68 -26.24
C GLU A 788 3.55 -6.62 -27.36
N HIS A 789 4.13 -6.96 -28.53
CA HIS A 789 4.31 -6.06 -29.68
C HIS A 789 3.70 -6.66 -30.97
N PRO A 790 3.02 -5.86 -31.82
CA PRO A 790 2.80 -4.42 -31.71
C PRO A 790 1.59 -3.98 -30.90
N ARG A 791 1.57 -2.67 -30.63
CA ARG A 791 0.40 -1.97 -30.13
C ARG A 791 -0.72 -2.11 -31.14
N ARG A 792 -1.87 -2.57 -30.67
CA ARG A 792 -3.05 -2.83 -31.49
C ARG A 792 -4.33 -2.35 -30.82
N ARG A 793 -5.28 -1.86 -31.61
CA ARG A 793 -6.62 -1.50 -31.16
C ARG A 793 -7.52 -2.73 -31.26
N VAL A 794 -8.24 -3.03 -30.18
CA VAL A 794 -9.23 -4.11 -30.14
C VAL A 794 -10.58 -3.53 -29.71
N GLU A 795 -11.62 -3.86 -30.46
CA GLU A 795 -13.00 -3.46 -30.17
C GLU A 795 -13.65 -4.46 -29.19
N THR A 796 -14.46 -3.94 -28.27
CA THR A 796 -15.28 -4.72 -27.34
C THR A 796 -16.75 -4.36 -27.53
N LYS A 797 -17.62 -5.35 -27.39
CA LYS A 797 -19.08 -5.10 -27.27
C LYS A 797 -19.39 -4.60 -25.87
N ALA A 798 -20.62 -4.13 -25.65
CA ALA A 798 -21.08 -3.85 -24.29
C ALA A 798 -21.18 -5.17 -23.51
N PHE A 799 -20.69 -5.16 -22.28
CA PHE A 799 -20.65 -6.35 -21.42
C PHE A 799 -20.77 -5.94 -19.95
N SER A 800 -21.03 -6.94 -19.11
CA SER A 800 -20.93 -6.81 -17.65
C SER A 800 -19.93 -7.83 -17.12
N ILE A 801 -19.24 -7.53 -16.04
CA ILE A 801 -18.22 -8.41 -15.45
C ILE A 801 -18.32 -8.43 -13.92
N SER A 802 -18.08 -9.58 -13.30
CA SER A 802 -18.08 -9.71 -11.83
C SER A 802 -17.08 -8.75 -11.17
N ALA A 803 -17.53 -8.07 -10.11
CA ALA A 803 -16.73 -7.09 -9.37
C ALA A 803 -15.54 -7.73 -8.65
N LEU A 804 -15.65 -8.99 -8.22
CA LEU A 804 -14.59 -9.78 -7.61
C LEU A 804 -14.33 -11.09 -8.41
N PRO A 805 -13.13 -11.67 -8.32
CA PRO A 805 -12.85 -13.01 -8.87
C PRO A 805 -13.69 -14.09 -8.18
N ILE A 806 -13.83 -15.22 -8.84
CA ILE A 806 -14.54 -16.40 -8.31
C ILE A 806 -13.84 -16.86 -7.04
N SER A 807 -14.56 -16.95 -5.92
CA SER A 807 -14.01 -17.42 -4.65
C SER A 807 -14.06 -18.93 -4.50
N ASN A 808 -13.26 -19.49 -3.59
CA ASN A 808 -13.33 -20.91 -3.23
C ASN A 808 -14.73 -21.32 -2.75
N ALA A 809 -15.40 -20.47 -1.96
CA ALA A 809 -16.78 -20.71 -1.53
C ALA A 809 -17.74 -20.86 -2.71
N GLN A 810 -17.68 -19.92 -3.67
CA GLN A 810 -18.52 -19.96 -4.87
C GLN A 810 -18.25 -21.22 -5.69
N TYR A 811 -16.98 -21.59 -5.88
CA TYR A 811 -16.61 -22.79 -6.64
C TYR A 811 -17.06 -24.07 -5.93
N ARG A 812 -16.95 -24.14 -4.61
CA ARG A 812 -17.47 -25.26 -3.80
C ARG A 812 -18.99 -25.41 -3.98
N ASP A 813 -19.73 -24.30 -4.00
CA ASP A 813 -21.17 -24.32 -4.20
C ASP A 813 -21.54 -24.78 -5.62
N PHE A 814 -20.77 -24.41 -6.64
CA PHE A 814 -20.89 -24.92 -8.01
C PHE A 814 -20.68 -26.44 -8.08
N LEU A 815 -19.62 -26.98 -7.45
CA LEU A 815 -19.36 -28.42 -7.44
C LEU A 815 -20.51 -29.19 -6.78
N LYS A 816 -21.02 -28.68 -5.66
CA LYS A 816 -22.19 -29.25 -4.96
C LYS A 816 -23.44 -29.19 -5.83
N ALA A 817 -23.72 -28.05 -6.46
CA ALA A 817 -24.92 -27.85 -7.28
C ALA A 817 -24.93 -28.71 -8.56
N THR A 818 -23.74 -29.01 -9.10
CA THR A 818 -23.58 -29.82 -10.32
C THR A 818 -23.26 -31.28 -10.06
N ASN A 819 -23.07 -31.67 -8.80
CA ASN A 819 -22.57 -32.98 -8.40
C ASN A 819 -21.26 -33.37 -9.13
N SER A 820 -20.41 -32.38 -9.39
CA SER A 820 -19.13 -32.56 -10.08
C SER A 820 -18.04 -32.99 -9.10
N THR A 821 -17.20 -33.93 -9.53
CA THR A 821 -16.00 -34.37 -8.79
C THR A 821 -14.71 -33.73 -9.30
N ASP A 822 -14.81 -32.80 -10.27
CA ASP A 822 -13.67 -32.11 -10.90
C ASP A 822 -13.16 -30.96 -10.02
N ILE A 823 -12.42 -31.33 -8.96
CA ILE A 823 -11.83 -30.37 -8.03
C ILE A 823 -10.53 -29.75 -8.61
N PRO A 824 -10.21 -28.50 -8.27
CA PRO A 824 -8.95 -27.88 -8.71
C PRO A 824 -7.73 -28.58 -8.09
N SER A 825 -6.60 -28.61 -8.80
CA SER A 825 -5.34 -29.17 -8.27
C SER A 825 -4.73 -28.35 -7.12
N SER A 826 -5.22 -27.14 -6.87
CA SER A 826 -4.93 -26.37 -5.67
C SER A 826 -5.62 -26.92 -4.42
N TRP A 827 -6.59 -27.82 -4.56
CA TRP A 827 -7.31 -28.43 -3.44
C TRP A 827 -6.77 -29.84 -3.12
N ILE A 828 -7.04 -30.28 -1.90
CA ILE A 828 -6.82 -31.65 -1.43
C ILE A 828 -8.03 -32.07 -0.58
N LYS A 829 -8.40 -33.35 -0.62
CA LYS A 829 -9.48 -33.88 0.22
C LYS A 829 -9.04 -33.88 1.69
N SER A 830 -9.88 -33.38 2.59
CA SER A 830 -9.62 -33.47 4.03
C SER A 830 -10.05 -34.86 4.57
N GLY A 831 -9.53 -35.26 5.73
CA GLY A 831 -9.83 -36.56 6.34
C GLY A 831 -11.27 -36.71 6.88
N SER A 832 -12.06 -35.63 6.92
CA SER A 832 -13.49 -35.64 7.24
C SER A 832 -14.33 -35.95 6.00
N GLU A 833 -15.38 -36.77 6.12
CA GLU A 833 -16.23 -37.18 4.98
C GLU A 833 -16.73 -35.96 4.17
N GLY A 834 -16.17 -35.78 2.97
CA GLY A 834 -16.59 -34.76 2.00
C GLY A 834 -15.96 -33.37 2.14
N GLY A 835 -15.03 -33.15 3.09
CA GLY A 835 -14.33 -31.88 3.25
C GLY A 835 -13.16 -31.69 2.27
N HIS A 836 -12.81 -30.43 2.01
CA HIS A 836 -11.66 -30.05 1.16
C HIS A 836 -10.79 -29.03 1.90
N SER A 837 -9.51 -29.00 1.56
CA SER A 837 -8.54 -28.00 2.02
C SER A 837 -7.79 -27.43 0.82
N VAL A 838 -7.27 -26.22 0.95
CA VAL A 838 -6.45 -25.54 -0.06
C VAL A 838 -4.98 -25.78 0.25
N ARG A 839 -4.20 -26.19 -0.74
CA ARG A 839 -2.75 -26.40 -0.61
C ARG A 839 -2.04 -25.07 -0.45
N THR A 840 -1.07 -25.01 0.46
CA THR A 840 -0.18 -23.86 0.65
C THR A 840 1.23 -24.34 0.99
N PHE A 841 2.21 -23.43 0.98
CA PHE A 841 3.59 -23.74 1.43
C PHE A 841 3.73 -23.93 2.94
N TYR A 842 2.65 -23.71 3.71
CA TYR A 842 2.59 -23.96 5.15
C TYR A 842 1.67 -25.17 5.48
N GLY A 843 1.40 -26.01 4.48
CA GLY A 843 0.50 -27.16 4.59
C GLY A 843 -0.92 -26.87 4.12
N PRO A 844 -1.81 -27.87 4.12
CA PRO A 844 -3.21 -27.71 3.75
C PRO A 844 -3.94 -26.77 4.73
N VAL A 845 -4.71 -25.83 4.18
CA VAL A 845 -5.54 -24.88 4.93
C VAL A 845 -7.01 -25.26 4.75
N ASP A 846 -7.76 -25.34 5.84
CA ASP A 846 -9.17 -25.70 5.79
C ASP A 846 -9.98 -24.73 4.91
N MET A 847 -11.00 -25.25 4.21
CA MET A 847 -11.83 -24.45 3.33
C MET A 847 -12.51 -23.29 4.05
N ASP A 848 -12.86 -23.42 5.33
CA ASP A 848 -13.51 -22.34 6.08
C ASP A 848 -12.57 -21.15 6.33
N VAL A 849 -11.25 -21.38 6.35
CA VAL A 849 -10.24 -20.32 6.37
C VAL A 849 -10.05 -19.72 4.97
N ALA A 850 -9.99 -20.57 3.94
CA ALA A 850 -9.67 -20.17 2.57
C ALA A 850 -10.89 -19.78 1.72
N GLN A 851 -12.10 -19.80 2.28
CA GLN A 851 -13.37 -19.68 1.54
C GLN A 851 -13.49 -18.39 0.71
N HIS A 852 -12.90 -17.30 1.20
CA HIS A 852 -12.96 -15.98 0.56
C HIS A 852 -11.81 -15.72 -0.42
N TRP A 853 -10.83 -16.63 -0.51
CA TRP A 853 -9.73 -16.50 -1.46
C TRP A 853 -10.23 -16.75 -2.89
N PRO A 854 -9.59 -16.15 -3.91
CA PRO A 854 -9.83 -16.55 -5.28
C PRO A 854 -9.52 -18.04 -5.47
N VAL A 855 -10.42 -18.76 -6.14
CA VAL A 855 -10.14 -20.15 -6.50
C VAL A 855 -9.03 -20.21 -7.54
N GLN A 856 -8.08 -21.13 -7.36
CA GLN A 856 -7.01 -21.39 -8.32
C GLN A 856 -7.34 -22.67 -9.10
N ALA A 857 -7.70 -22.54 -10.38
CA ALA A 857 -8.20 -23.62 -11.22
C ALA A 857 -7.78 -23.44 -12.69
N SER A 858 -7.93 -24.51 -13.49
CA SER A 858 -7.69 -24.44 -14.94
C SER A 858 -8.70 -23.52 -15.65
N GLY A 859 -8.31 -22.99 -16.81
CA GLY A 859 -9.22 -22.21 -17.66
C GLY A 859 -10.48 -22.99 -18.03
N LYS A 860 -10.35 -24.30 -18.27
CA LYS A 860 -11.48 -25.20 -18.55
C LYS A 860 -12.46 -25.30 -17.36
N GLN A 861 -11.96 -25.47 -16.15
CA GLN A 861 -12.76 -25.52 -14.92
C GLN A 861 -13.50 -24.19 -14.67
N LEU A 862 -12.80 -23.07 -14.84
CA LEU A 862 -13.39 -21.75 -14.65
C LEU A 862 -14.39 -21.38 -15.75
N ALA A 863 -14.18 -21.82 -17.00
CA ALA A 863 -15.15 -21.69 -18.07
C ALA A 863 -16.43 -22.49 -17.78
N ALA A 864 -16.32 -23.70 -17.20
CA ALA A 864 -17.48 -24.49 -16.77
C ALA A 864 -18.25 -23.80 -15.64
N PHE A 865 -17.55 -23.22 -14.65
CA PHE A 865 -18.18 -22.40 -13.62
C PHE A 865 -18.89 -21.18 -14.21
N ALA A 866 -18.23 -20.44 -15.12
CA ALA A 866 -18.79 -19.26 -15.76
C ALA A 866 -20.07 -19.59 -16.55
N ALA A 867 -20.06 -20.70 -17.29
CA ALA A 867 -21.23 -21.21 -18.02
C ALA A 867 -22.38 -21.59 -17.08
N TRP A 868 -22.08 -22.25 -15.94
CA TRP A 868 -23.08 -22.55 -14.92
C TRP A 868 -23.71 -21.29 -14.31
N LYS A 869 -22.93 -20.21 -14.16
CA LYS A 869 -23.42 -18.90 -13.71
C LYS A 869 -24.13 -18.09 -14.84
N GLY A 870 -24.31 -18.68 -16.02
CA GLY A 870 -24.98 -18.07 -17.16
C GLY A 870 -24.13 -17.05 -17.93
N GLY A 871 -22.80 -17.10 -17.81
CA GLY A 871 -21.87 -16.21 -18.50
C GLY A 871 -20.70 -16.96 -19.13
N ARG A 872 -19.59 -16.26 -19.34
CA ARG A 872 -18.34 -16.78 -19.91
C ARG A 872 -17.13 -16.15 -19.24
N LEU A 873 -15.93 -16.66 -19.51
CA LEU A 873 -14.70 -15.92 -19.16
C LEU A 873 -14.62 -14.63 -20.01
N PRO A 874 -14.14 -13.51 -19.43
CA PRO A 874 -13.93 -12.28 -20.19
C PRO A 874 -12.87 -12.50 -21.28
N SER A 875 -12.97 -11.79 -22.40
CA SER A 875 -11.86 -11.71 -23.35
C SER A 875 -10.71 -10.88 -22.76
N HIS A 876 -9.50 -10.98 -23.34
CA HIS A 876 -8.36 -10.15 -22.95
C HIS A 876 -8.74 -8.66 -22.98
N ALA A 877 -9.38 -8.17 -24.05
CA ALA A 877 -9.77 -6.78 -24.16
C ALA A 877 -10.78 -6.34 -23.07
N GLU A 878 -11.77 -7.17 -22.77
CA GLU A 878 -12.77 -6.89 -21.72
C GLU A 878 -12.16 -6.87 -20.32
N LEU A 879 -11.30 -7.84 -19.99
CA LEU A 879 -10.62 -7.88 -18.71
C LEU A 879 -9.66 -6.70 -18.58
N ARG A 880 -9.01 -6.30 -19.68
CA ARG A 880 -8.16 -5.11 -19.72
C ARG A 880 -8.96 -3.83 -19.47
N MET A 881 -10.19 -3.72 -19.97
CA MET A 881 -11.05 -2.57 -19.67
C MET A 881 -11.36 -2.44 -18.18
N LEU A 882 -11.57 -3.56 -17.47
CA LEU A 882 -11.72 -3.56 -16.02
C LEU A 882 -10.43 -3.12 -15.32
N MET A 883 -9.28 -3.71 -15.71
CA MET A 883 -7.99 -3.39 -15.11
C MET A 883 -7.51 -1.95 -15.38
N ASP A 884 -7.94 -1.36 -16.50
CA ASP A 884 -7.62 0.03 -16.87
C ASP A 884 -8.63 1.06 -16.34
N ALA A 885 -9.74 0.62 -15.75
CA ALA A 885 -10.73 1.55 -15.21
C ALA A 885 -10.13 2.33 -14.03
N PRO A 886 -10.42 3.65 -13.92
CA PRO A 886 -9.98 4.42 -12.77
C PRO A 886 -10.59 3.81 -11.49
N PRO A 887 -9.84 3.64 -10.40
CA PRO A 887 -10.35 2.94 -9.22
C PRO A 887 -11.62 3.57 -8.63
N GLU A 888 -11.84 4.87 -8.83
CA GLU A 888 -13.05 5.60 -8.44
C GLU A 888 -14.31 5.03 -9.13
N ALA A 889 -14.19 4.60 -10.38
CA ALA A 889 -15.30 3.99 -11.13
C ALA A 889 -15.60 2.55 -10.71
N LEU A 890 -14.75 1.97 -9.86
CA LEU A 890 -14.84 0.61 -9.36
C LEU A 890 -15.17 0.55 -7.86
N VAL A 891 -15.48 1.69 -7.22
CA VAL A 891 -16.03 1.70 -5.86
C VAL A 891 -17.49 1.25 -5.93
N LEU A 892 -17.84 0.20 -5.18
CA LEU A 892 -19.21 -0.31 -5.16
C LEU A 892 -20.14 0.59 -4.33
N ASP A 893 -21.31 0.88 -4.89
CA ASP A 893 -22.48 1.34 -4.15
C ASP A 893 -23.38 0.14 -3.82
N LEU A 894 -23.31 -0.33 -2.58
CA LEU A 894 -24.09 -1.48 -2.12
C LEU A 894 -25.58 -1.17 -1.90
N THR A 895 -26.01 0.10 -2.05
CA THR A 895 -27.44 0.44 -2.07
C THR A 895 -28.14 0.00 -3.36
N VAL A 896 -27.37 -0.33 -4.40
CA VAL A 896 -27.88 -0.91 -5.64
C VAL A 896 -28.05 -2.43 -5.47
N PRO A 897 -29.27 -2.98 -5.59
CA PRO A 897 -29.48 -4.43 -5.47
C PRO A 897 -28.77 -5.18 -6.61
N PRO A 898 -28.32 -6.43 -6.38
CA PRO A 898 -27.74 -7.26 -7.44
C PRO A 898 -28.71 -7.42 -8.60
N PHE A 899 -28.21 -7.27 -9.83
CA PHE A 899 -29.03 -7.37 -11.04
C PHE A 899 -29.50 -8.84 -11.22
N HIS A 900 -30.71 -9.15 -10.74
CA HIS A 900 -31.35 -10.45 -10.98
C HIS A 900 -32.13 -10.41 -12.31
N GLN A 901 -31.78 -11.31 -13.22
CA GLN A 901 -32.43 -11.45 -14.54
C GLN A 901 -33.83 -12.10 -14.46
N ASP A 902 -34.38 -12.36 -13.27
CA ASP A 902 -35.60 -13.16 -13.10
C ASP A 902 -36.90 -12.37 -12.88
N ALA A 903 -36.88 -11.03 -12.94
CA ALA A 903 -38.08 -10.21 -12.71
C ALA A 903 -38.94 -9.95 -13.96
N ALA A 904 -38.92 -10.84 -14.96
CA ALA A 904 -39.86 -10.84 -16.07
C ALA A 904 -40.94 -11.91 -15.87
N LYS A 905 -41.77 -11.76 -14.83
CA LYS A 905 -43.15 -12.30 -14.71
C LYS A 905 -43.74 -12.06 -13.31
N SER A 906 -44.64 -11.08 -13.19
CA SER A 906 -46.00 -11.19 -12.63
C SER A 906 -46.51 -9.85 -12.12
N GLU A 907 -47.82 -9.69 -12.24
CA GLU A 907 -48.58 -8.44 -12.28
C GLU A 907 -48.94 -7.84 -10.91
N SER A 908 -49.20 -6.53 -10.95
CA SER A 908 -50.21 -5.73 -10.23
C SER A 908 -50.71 -6.14 -8.84
N SER A 909 -50.61 -5.23 -7.87
CA SER A 909 -51.78 -4.57 -7.25
C SER A 909 -51.36 -3.47 -6.26
N ALA A 910 -52.24 -2.48 -6.13
CA ALA A 910 -52.04 -1.22 -5.40
C ALA A 910 -52.53 -1.29 -3.94
N ASN A 911 -52.08 -0.29 -3.16
CA ASN A 911 -52.59 0.26 -1.89
C ASN A 911 -52.34 -0.51 -0.59
N ASP A 912 -51.50 0.03 0.32
CA ASP A 912 -51.97 0.83 1.47
C ASP A 912 -50.81 1.35 2.39
N ILE A 913 -50.81 2.67 2.60
CA ILE A 913 -50.69 3.45 3.86
C ILE A 913 -49.45 3.27 4.79
N ASP A 914 -48.64 4.33 4.87
CA ASP A 914 -47.57 4.71 5.84
C ASP A 914 -48.12 5.10 7.26
N PRO A 915 -47.37 5.33 8.39
CA PRO A 915 -45.90 5.52 8.63
C PRO A 915 -45.42 4.93 10.02
N PRO A 916 -44.44 5.47 10.81
CA PRO A 916 -43.09 6.02 10.55
C PRO A 916 -41.95 5.27 11.32
N GLY A 917 -40.72 5.41 10.83
CA GLY A 917 -39.53 5.44 11.71
C GLY A 917 -38.46 4.38 11.45
N LYS A 918 -37.40 4.79 10.74
CA LYS A 918 -35.98 4.49 11.01
C LYS A 918 -35.12 5.27 10.01
N GLN A 919 -34.33 6.20 10.52
CA GLN A 919 -33.48 7.09 9.73
C GLN A 919 -32.35 6.32 9.04
N ALA A 920 -32.19 6.59 7.74
CA ALA A 920 -31.07 6.20 6.89
C ALA A 920 -29.89 7.21 7.05
N PRO A 921 -28.65 6.84 6.69
CA PRO A 921 -27.50 7.75 6.69
C PRO A 921 -27.72 8.96 5.75
N PRO A 922 -27.00 10.08 5.94
CA PRO A 922 -27.32 11.36 5.29
C PRO A 922 -27.17 11.29 3.77
N ILE A 923 -28.27 11.59 3.08
CA ILE A 923 -28.36 11.69 1.61
C ILE A 923 -27.66 12.99 1.18
N ARG A 924 -26.61 12.90 0.35
CA ARG A 924 -26.00 14.08 -0.30
C ARG A 924 -26.88 14.53 -1.48
N GLY A 925 -27.78 15.50 -1.24
CA GLY A 925 -28.60 16.20 -2.24
C GLY A 925 -29.61 15.32 -3.01
N SER A 926 -30.80 15.83 -3.34
CA SER A 926 -31.73 15.08 -4.19
C SER A 926 -31.31 15.16 -5.67
N ALA A 927 -31.53 14.07 -6.41
CA ALA A 927 -31.36 14.08 -7.87
C ALA A 927 -32.32 15.09 -8.50
N VAL A 928 -31.87 15.82 -9.54
CA VAL A 928 -32.69 16.82 -10.24
C VAL A 928 -34.03 16.22 -10.66
N ARG A 929 -35.13 16.87 -10.27
CA ARG A 929 -36.45 16.56 -10.81
C ARG A 929 -36.58 17.07 -12.25
N TYR A 930 -36.55 16.17 -13.22
CA TYR A 930 -36.89 16.47 -14.61
C TYR A 930 -38.40 16.32 -14.84
N VAL A 931 -39.06 17.35 -15.37
CA VAL A 931 -40.49 17.34 -15.67
C VAL A 931 -40.72 16.75 -17.07
N PRO A 932 -41.45 15.62 -17.20
CA PRO A 932 -41.82 15.04 -18.49
C PRO A 932 -42.57 16.04 -19.38
N ARG A 933 -42.40 15.94 -20.71
CA ARG A 933 -42.97 16.92 -21.66
C ARG A 933 -44.48 17.12 -21.52
N ASP A 934 -45.21 16.07 -21.18
CA ASP A 934 -46.65 16.05 -20.97
C ASP A 934 -47.09 16.71 -19.65
N GLU A 935 -46.18 16.87 -18.69
CA GLU A 935 -46.42 17.52 -17.40
C GLU A 935 -45.93 18.98 -17.34
N GLN A 936 -45.31 19.47 -18.42
CA GLN A 936 -44.74 20.83 -18.48
C GLN A 936 -45.83 21.91 -18.54
N SER A 937 -45.76 22.88 -17.64
CA SER A 937 -46.72 23.98 -17.59
C SER A 937 -46.56 24.92 -18.80
N GLN A 938 -47.69 25.41 -19.34
CA GLN A 938 -47.67 26.36 -20.46
C GLN A 938 -47.03 27.71 -20.08
N GLU A 939 -47.13 28.09 -18.81
CA GLU A 939 -46.50 29.31 -18.30
C GLU A 939 -44.97 29.17 -18.25
N ASP A 940 -44.44 28.07 -17.72
CA ASP A 940 -42.99 27.84 -17.70
C ASP A 940 -42.42 27.68 -19.12
N LEU A 941 -43.16 27.04 -20.02
CA LEU A 941 -42.79 26.93 -21.44
C LEU A 941 -42.68 28.30 -22.13
N LYS A 942 -43.64 29.20 -21.87
CA LYS A 942 -43.63 30.57 -22.41
C LYS A 942 -42.34 31.31 -22.01
N TRP A 943 -41.94 31.23 -20.75
CA TRP A 943 -40.75 31.94 -20.26
C TRP A 943 -39.44 31.24 -20.66
N MET A 944 -39.44 29.91 -20.79
CA MET A 944 -38.31 29.17 -21.34
C MET A 944 -38.05 29.49 -22.83
N GLN A 945 -39.08 29.84 -23.60
CA GLN A 945 -38.90 30.34 -24.98
C GLN A 945 -38.16 31.68 -25.00
N GLU A 946 -38.42 32.58 -24.04
CA GLU A 946 -37.68 33.84 -23.89
C GLU A 946 -36.22 33.58 -23.48
N ALA A 947 -35.98 32.60 -22.60
CA ALA A 947 -34.61 32.18 -22.24
C ALA A 947 -33.85 31.61 -23.45
N LEU A 948 -34.51 30.83 -24.31
CA LEU A 948 -33.94 30.35 -25.57
C LEU A 948 -33.63 31.50 -26.55
N ALA A 949 -34.45 32.55 -26.60
CA ALA A 949 -34.14 33.74 -27.40
C ALA A 949 -32.85 34.42 -26.92
N MET A 950 -32.65 34.55 -25.60
CA MET A 950 -31.40 35.07 -25.03
C MET A 950 -30.19 34.16 -25.31
N ALA A 951 -30.39 32.83 -25.30
CA ALA A 951 -29.35 31.87 -25.67
C ALA A 951 -28.98 31.97 -27.16
N GLN A 952 -29.95 32.25 -28.02
CA GLN A 952 -29.71 32.52 -29.44
C GLN A 952 -28.93 33.82 -29.64
N GLU A 953 -29.23 34.89 -28.89
CA GLU A 953 -28.42 36.11 -28.90
C GLU A 953 -26.97 35.86 -28.46
N ALA A 954 -26.75 34.98 -27.46
CA ALA A 954 -25.40 34.56 -27.07
C ALA A 954 -24.70 33.80 -28.20
N LEU A 955 -25.41 32.87 -28.85
CA LEU A 955 -24.86 32.12 -29.98
C LEU A 955 -24.43 33.05 -31.12
N ASP A 956 -25.30 34.01 -31.49
CA ASP A 956 -25.04 34.99 -32.55
C ASP A 956 -23.85 35.90 -32.23
N ALA A 957 -23.61 36.15 -30.94
CA ALA A 957 -22.45 36.86 -30.42
C ALA A 957 -21.18 35.99 -30.25
N ASN A 958 -21.20 34.72 -30.69
CA ASN A 958 -20.13 33.72 -30.50
C ASN A 958 -19.81 33.42 -29.01
N GLU A 959 -20.82 33.49 -28.15
CA GLU A 959 -20.75 33.08 -26.74
C GLU A 959 -21.33 31.69 -26.54
N VAL A 960 -20.97 31.04 -25.43
CA VAL A 960 -21.63 29.77 -25.03
C VAL A 960 -23.14 30.07 -24.89
N PRO A 961 -24.04 29.37 -25.63
CA PRO A 961 -25.44 29.78 -25.78
C PRO A 961 -26.28 29.42 -24.54
N VAL A 962 -26.06 30.18 -23.48
CA VAL A 962 -26.85 30.14 -22.24
C VAL A 962 -27.56 31.46 -22.08
N GLY A 963 -28.89 31.38 -21.95
CA GLY A 963 -29.77 32.52 -21.75
C GLY A 963 -30.64 32.30 -20.52
N GLY A 964 -30.88 33.37 -19.78
CA GLY A 964 -31.62 33.37 -18.52
C GLY A 964 -32.62 34.53 -18.45
N VAL A 965 -33.79 34.28 -17.89
CA VAL A 965 -34.86 35.28 -17.69
C VAL A 965 -35.39 35.17 -16.27
N PHE A 966 -35.39 36.28 -15.54
CA PHE A 966 -35.95 36.38 -14.20
C PHE A 966 -37.36 36.96 -14.29
N VAL A 967 -38.34 36.20 -13.81
CA VAL A 967 -39.77 36.54 -13.85
C VAL A 967 -40.30 36.68 -12.44
N ARG A 968 -40.91 37.82 -12.15
CA ARG A 968 -41.52 38.13 -10.85
C ARG A 968 -42.96 38.58 -11.10
N LYS A 969 -43.93 37.95 -10.43
CA LYS A 969 -45.36 38.27 -10.56
C LYS A 969 -45.87 38.28 -12.02
N GLY A 970 -45.35 37.38 -12.86
CA GLY A 970 -45.73 37.24 -14.27
C GLY A 970 -45.08 38.26 -15.23
N GLU A 971 -44.17 39.10 -14.74
CA GLU A 971 -43.43 40.08 -15.54
C GLU A 971 -41.92 39.78 -15.53
N VAL A 972 -41.26 40.00 -16.68
CA VAL A 972 -39.81 39.84 -16.79
C VAL A 972 -39.13 41.05 -16.15
N ILE A 973 -38.36 40.81 -15.09
CA ILE A 973 -37.62 41.85 -14.38
C ILE A 973 -36.17 41.97 -14.85
N ALA A 974 -35.60 40.91 -15.42
CA ALA A 974 -34.30 40.94 -16.06
C ALA A 974 -34.13 39.82 -17.08
N ARG A 975 -33.29 40.09 -18.09
CA ARG A 975 -32.82 39.12 -19.07
C ARG A 975 -31.30 39.11 -19.03
N GLY A 976 -30.71 37.93 -19.14
CA GLY A 976 -29.27 37.73 -19.14
C GLY A 976 -28.86 36.71 -20.18
N ARG A 977 -27.65 36.87 -20.70
CA ARG A 977 -26.98 35.87 -21.55
C ARG A 977 -25.51 35.81 -21.18
N ASN A 978 -24.85 34.70 -21.48
CA ASN A 978 -23.40 34.63 -21.29
C ASN A 978 -22.68 35.70 -22.12
N ARG A 979 -21.70 36.37 -21.49
CA ARG A 979 -20.83 37.41 -22.07
C ARG A 979 -19.38 37.25 -21.60
N THR A 980 -18.98 36.02 -21.29
CA THR A 980 -17.68 35.73 -20.68
C THR A 980 -16.51 36.03 -21.62
N ASN A 981 -16.66 35.78 -22.92
CA ASN A 981 -15.65 36.12 -23.92
C ASN A 981 -15.71 37.62 -24.29
N GLU A 982 -16.90 38.18 -24.43
CA GLU A 982 -17.16 39.58 -24.78
C GLU A 982 -16.58 40.54 -23.73
N LEU A 983 -16.74 40.20 -22.44
CA LEU A 983 -16.28 41.02 -21.31
C LEU A 983 -14.95 40.54 -20.71
N LEU A 984 -14.37 39.46 -21.23
CA LEU A 984 -13.15 38.81 -20.72
C LEU A 984 -13.22 38.53 -19.21
N ASN A 985 -14.40 38.20 -18.71
CA ASN A 985 -14.65 37.95 -17.31
C ASN A 985 -15.44 36.66 -17.15
N ALA A 986 -14.79 35.67 -16.56
CA ALA A 986 -15.32 34.33 -16.38
C ALA A 986 -16.58 34.28 -15.49
N THR A 987 -16.89 35.33 -14.71
CA THR A 987 -18.09 35.39 -13.89
C THR A 987 -19.32 35.90 -14.63
N ARG A 988 -19.20 36.34 -15.89
CA ARG A 988 -20.29 36.99 -16.66
C ARG A 988 -21.22 35.96 -17.31
N HIS A 989 -21.77 35.10 -16.47
CA HIS A 989 -22.81 34.13 -16.83
C HIS A 989 -24.18 34.80 -16.87
N ALA A 990 -25.12 34.21 -17.61
CA ALA A 990 -26.47 34.74 -17.79
C ALA A 990 -27.18 35.07 -16.46
N GLU A 991 -26.98 34.23 -15.44
CA GLU A 991 -27.58 34.38 -14.12
C GLU A 991 -27.00 35.59 -13.38
N LEU A 992 -25.67 35.71 -13.33
CA LEU A 992 -24.98 36.78 -12.61
C LEU A 992 -25.16 38.15 -13.27
N GLU A 993 -25.19 38.21 -14.60
CA GLU A 993 -25.50 39.45 -15.35
C GLU A 993 -26.90 39.97 -15.00
N ALA A 994 -27.88 39.08 -14.93
CA ALA A 994 -29.26 39.45 -14.60
C ALA A 994 -29.41 39.82 -13.12
N ILE A 995 -28.70 39.15 -12.20
CA ILE A 995 -28.66 39.50 -10.78
C ILE A 995 -28.12 40.93 -10.58
N ASP A 996 -27.00 41.25 -11.22
CA ASP A 996 -26.41 42.60 -11.16
C ASP A 996 -27.40 43.66 -11.68
N HIS A 997 -28.11 43.35 -12.77
CA HIS A 997 -29.14 44.24 -13.31
C HIS A 997 -30.29 44.45 -12.32
N ILE A 998 -30.85 43.37 -11.75
CA ILE A 998 -31.95 43.44 -10.77
C ILE A 998 -31.54 44.29 -9.57
N LEU A 999 -30.36 44.06 -9.01
CA LEU A 999 -29.85 44.84 -7.87
C LEU A 999 -29.65 46.32 -8.22
N SER A 1000 -29.34 46.65 -9.47
CA SER A 1000 -29.19 48.05 -9.89
C SER A 1000 -30.50 48.82 -10.02
N ILE A 1001 -31.60 48.14 -10.40
CA ILE A 1001 -32.91 48.76 -10.62
C ILE A 1001 -33.87 48.57 -9.43
N MET A 1002 -33.63 47.55 -8.61
CA MET A 1002 -34.41 47.17 -7.42
C MET A 1002 -33.45 46.83 -6.27
N PRO A 1003 -32.64 47.79 -5.79
CA PRO A 1003 -31.76 47.56 -4.65
C PRO A 1003 -32.58 47.29 -3.38
N PRO A 1004 -32.27 46.24 -2.61
CA PRO A 1004 -32.85 46.01 -1.29
C PRO A 1004 -32.58 47.20 -0.36
N SER A 1005 -33.55 47.55 0.48
CA SER A 1005 -33.43 48.67 1.41
C SER A 1005 -32.62 48.31 2.67
N ASP A 1006 -32.47 47.01 2.99
CA ASP A 1006 -31.59 46.55 4.06
C ASP A 1006 -30.09 46.73 3.71
N PRO A 1007 -29.34 47.55 4.46
CA PRO A 1007 -27.92 47.78 4.20
C PRO A 1007 -27.05 46.52 4.37
N ASN A 1008 -27.55 45.48 5.06
CA ASN A 1008 -26.86 44.21 5.27
C ASN A 1008 -27.21 43.15 4.24
N PHE A 1009 -27.96 43.47 3.18
CA PHE A 1009 -28.37 42.49 2.17
C PHE A 1009 -27.19 41.69 1.57
N ALA A 1010 -26.03 42.33 1.38
CA ALA A 1010 -24.84 41.67 0.83
C ALA A 1010 -24.27 40.55 1.72
N VAL A 1011 -24.56 40.57 3.03
CA VAL A 1011 -24.04 39.60 4.02
C VAL A 1011 -25.14 38.74 4.64
N ALA A 1012 -26.40 39.21 4.63
CA ALA A 1012 -27.56 38.53 5.20
C ALA A 1012 -28.84 38.74 4.34
N PRO A 1013 -28.84 38.30 3.07
CA PRO A 1013 -29.94 38.56 2.10
C PRO A 1013 -31.28 37.90 2.46
N HIS A 1014 -31.28 36.99 3.43
CA HIS A 1014 -32.45 36.31 3.96
C HIS A 1014 -33.05 36.97 5.21
N SER A 1015 -32.36 37.96 5.78
CA SER A 1015 -32.70 38.55 7.09
C SER A 1015 -33.46 39.89 7.02
N GLY A 1016 -33.63 40.45 5.81
CA GLY A 1016 -34.30 41.73 5.61
C GLY A 1016 -35.84 41.67 5.75
N PRO A 1017 -36.51 42.84 5.74
CA PRO A 1017 -37.97 42.93 5.85
C PRO A 1017 -38.71 42.13 4.76
N GLU A 1018 -39.90 41.64 5.08
CA GLU A 1018 -40.73 40.89 4.12
C GLU A 1018 -41.05 41.73 2.87
N GLY A 1019 -40.69 41.22 1.69
CA GLY A 1019 -40.86 41.91 0.41
C GLY A 1019 -39.67 42.76 -0.05
N ASP A 1020 -38.64 42.95 0.79
CA ASP A 1020 -37.45 43.76 0.47
C ASP A 1020 -36.47 43.04 -0.47
N ASN A 1021 -36.32 41.72 -0.34
CA ASN A 1021 -35.49 40.91 -1.24
C ASN A 1021 -36.24 40.66 -2.57
N PRO A 1022 -35.77 41.19 -3.72
CA PRO A 1022 -36.45 41.04 -5.00
C PRO A 1022 -36.36 39.63 -5.60
N PHE A 1023 -35.48 38.76 -5.09
CA PHE A 1023 -35.28 37.41 -5.62
C PHE A 1023 -36.20 36.35 -4.98
N LYS A 1024 -36.71 36.63 -3.78
CA LYS A 1024 -37.47 35.66 -2.96
C LYS A 1024 -38.75 35.17 -3.63
N ASP A 1025 -39.43 36.03 -4.39
CA ASP A 1025 -40.65 35.73 -5.15
C ASP A 1025 -40.40 35.71 -6.68
N THR A 1026 -39.15 35.46 -7.08
CA THR A 1026 -38.73 35.44 -8.48
C THR A 1026 -38.39 34.02 -8.94
N THR A 1027 -38.82 33.67 -10.16
CA THR A 1027 -38.44 32.43 -10.85
C THR A 1027 -37.40 32.74 -11.93
N LEU A 1028 -36.30 32.02 -11.93
CA LEU A 1028 -35.31 32.02 -13.03
C LEU A 1028 -35.65 30.93 -14.04
N TYR A 1029 -35.77 31.31 -15.31
CA TYR A 1029 -35.84 30.40 -16.45
C TYR A 1029 -34.51 30.44 -17.20
N VAL A 1030 -33.80 29.31 -17.31
CA VAL A 1030 -32.45 29.28 -17.91
C VAL A 1030 -32.26 28.07 -18.82
N THR A 1031 -31.64 28.26 -19.99
CA THR A 1031 -31.56 27.18 -20.99
C THR A 1031 -30.72 25.99 -20.55
N ILE A 1032 -29.66 26.25 -19.79
CA ILE A 1032 -28.75 25.24 -19.21
C ILE A 1032 -28.75 25.40 -17.70
N GLU A 1033 -28.73 24.28 -16.98
CA GLU A 1033 -28.67 24.26 -15.53
C GLU A 1033 -27.56 25.18 -14.98
N PRO A 1034 -27.87 26.01 -13.96
CA PRO A 1034 -26.88 26.86 -13.32
C PRO A 1034 -25.67 26.05 -12.87
N CYS A 1035 -24.47 26.56 -13.14
CA CYS A 1035 -23.27 25.91 -12.65
C CYS A 1035 -23.16 26.04 -11.11
N ILE A 1036 -22.27 25.28 -10.46
CA ILE A 1036 -22.03 25.31 -9.01
C ILE A 1036 -21.87 26.75 -8.47
N MET A 1037 -21.15 27.61 -9.19
CA MET A 1037 -21.00 29.03 -8.82
C MET A 1037 -22.33 29.79 -8.86
N CYS A 1038 -23.11 29.63 -9.93
CA CYS A 1038 -24.39 30.33 -10.10
C CYS A 1038 -25.46 29.76 -9.16
N GLY A 1039 -25.49 28.43 -8.98
CA GLY A 1039 -26.38 27.76 -8.02
C GLY A 1039 -26.10 28.19 -6.58
N ALA A 1040 -24.82 28.33 -6.18
CA ALA A 1040 -24.44 28.87 -4.89
C ALA A 1040 -24.86 30.35 -4.74
N ALA A 1041 -24.62 31.18 -5.75
CA ALA A 1041 -25.00 32.59 -5.74
C ALA A 1041 -26.53 32.78 -5.62
N LEU A 1042 -27.29 32.02 -6.40
CA LEU A 1042 -28.76 31.99 -6.37
C LEU A 1042 -29.30 31.58 -5.00
N ARG A 1043 -28.68 30.59 -4.35
CA ARG A 1043 -29.03 30.19 -2.98
C ARG A 1043 -28.71 31.29 -1.97
N GLN A 1044 -27.52 31.89 -2.09
CA GLN A 1044 -27.09 32.97 -1.20
C GLN A 1044 -28.04 34.16 -1.31
N ILE A 1045 -28.37 34.64 -2.50
CA ILE A 1045 -29.29 35.79 -2.67
C ILE A 1045 -30.76 35.47 -2.36
N GLY A 1046 -31.10 34.19 -2.22
CA GLY A 1046 -32.45 33.72 -1.89
C GLY A 1046 -33.43 33.78 -3.05
N ILE A 1047 -33.06 33.19 -4.19
CA ILE A 1047 -34.01 32.96 -5.30
C ILE A 1047 -35.18 32.07 -4.84
N GLY A 1048 -36.37 32.32 -5.36
CA GLY A 1048 -37.55 31.49 -5.07
C GLY A 1048 -37.54 30.14 -5.80
N ARG A 1049 -37.35 30.17 -7.13
CA ARG A 1049 -37.44 28.97 -7.99
C ARG A 1049 -36.54 29.07 -9.21
N VAL A 1050 -36.02 27.94 -9.68
CA VAL A 1050 -35.24 27.80 -10.91
C VAL A 1050 -35.88 26.74 -11.81
N VAL A 1051 -36.10 27.10 -13.07
CA VAL A 1051 -36.55 26.21 -14.14
C VAL A 1051 -35.48 26.20 -15.22
N PHE A 1052 -35.03 25.01 -15.62
CA PHE A 1052 -34.00 24.91 -16.64
C PHE A 1052 -34.28 23.87 -17.72
N GLY A 1053 -33.63 24.04 -18.88
CA GLY A 1053 -33.82 23.17 -20.03
C GLY A 1053 -33.00 21.90 -19.96
N ALA A 1054 -31.69 22.01 -20.14
CA ALA A 1054 -30.78 20.87 -20.12
C ALA A 1054 -29.84 20.91 -18.90
N GLY A 1055 -29.55 19.74 -18.33
CA GLY A 1055 -28.56 19.59 -17.26
C GLY A 1055 -27.17 20.03 -17.68
N ASN A 1056 -26.38 20.46 -16.71
CA ASN A 1056 -24.99 20.84 -16.89
C ASN A 1056 -24.09 19.71 -16.36
N GLU A 1057 -23.77 18.75 -17.23
CA GLU A 1057 -23.07 17.50 -16.87
C GLU A 1057 -21.62 17.69 -16.39
N ARG A 1058 -21.04 18.88 -16.57
CA ARG A 1058 -19.67 19.18 -16.11
C ARG A 1058 -19.61 20.02 -14.85
N PHE A 1059 -20.56 20.96 -14.69
CA PHE A 1059 -20.47 21.98 -13.66
C PHE A 1059 -21.80 22.24 -12.95
N GLY A 1060 -22.84 21.40 -13.11
CA GLY A 1060 -24.20 21.66 -12.62
C GLY A 1060 -24.31 21.76 -11.09
N GLY A 1061 -24.90 22.86 -10.62
CA GLY A 1061 -25.09 23.18 -9.21
C GLY A 1061 -26.48 22.86 -8.66
N ASN A 1062 -27.40 22.36 -9.49
CA ASN A 1062 -28.78 22.08 -9.11
C ASN A 1062 -29.09 20.59 -9.22
N GLY A 1063 -28.06 19.75 -9.09
CA GLY A 1063 -28.15 18.29 -8.92
C GLY A 1063 -27.68 17.43 -10.10
N SER A 1064 -27.21 17.97 -11.24
CA SER A 1064 -26.54 17.11 -12.25
C SER A 1064 -25.09 16.76 -11.89
N VAL A 1065 -24.42 17.58 -11.07
CA VAL A 1065 -23.09 17.29 -10.50
C VAL A 1065 -23.12 17.46 -8.98
N LEU A 1066 -23.68 18.55 -8.49
CA LEU A 1066 -23.85 18.82 -7.05
C LEU A 1066 -25.23 19.45 -6.80
N GLY A 1067 -25.97 18.97 -5.80
CA GLY A 1067 -27.29 19.48 -5.43
C GLY A 1067 -27.24 20.69 -4.50
N LEU A 1068 -26.59 21.79 -4.87
CA LEU A 1068 -26.47 22.95 -3.97
C LEU A 1068 -27.81 23.61 -3.66
N HIS A 1069 -28.80 23.49 -4.54
CA HIS A 1069 -30.13 24.08 -4.37
C HIS A 1069 -30.91 23.52 -3.17
N ASP A 1070 -30.65 22.28 -2.74
CA ASP A 1070 -31.43 21.56 -1.75
C ASP A 1070 -30.58 20.84 -0.68
N ASP A 1071 -29.25 21.02 -0.69
CA ASP A 1071 -28.35 20.48 0.34
C ASP A 1071 -28.61 21.10 1.72
N ASP A 1072 -29.12 20.30 2.66
CA ASP A 1072 -29.39 20.72 4.05
C ASP A 1072 -28.12 20.98 4.87
N ALA A 1073 -26.94 20.53 4.41
CA ALA A 1073 -25.67 20.81 5.08
C ALA A 1073 -25.27 22.30 4.97
N ILE A 1074 -25.86 23.05 4.03
CA ILE A 1074 -25.64 24.48 3.86
C ILE A 1074 -26.64 25.26 4.74
N VAL A 1075 -26.39 25.24 6.05
CA VAL A 1075 -27.30 25.81 7.07
C VAL A 1075 -27.39 27.35 7.00
N SER A 1076 -26.40 28.01 6.41
CA SER A 1076 -26.31 29.47 6.33
C SER A 1076 -27.22 30.12 5.28
N SER A 1077 -27.84 29.34 4.39
CA SER A 1077 -28.77 29.86 3.37
C SER A 1077 -29.84 28.81 3.03
N PRO A 1078 -31.15 29.14 3.13
CA PRO A 1078 -32.23 28.25 2.73
C PRO A 1078 -32.09 27.75 1.29
N GLY A 1079 -32.50 26.51 1.04
CA GLY A 1079 -32.59 25.96 -0.31
C GLY A 1079 -33.70 26.60 -1.15
N TYR A 1080 -33.74 26.29 -2.45
CA TYR A 1080 -34.74 26.78 -3.39
C TYR A 1080 -35.22 25.66 -4.33
N GLU A 1081 -36.42 25.82 -4.89
CA GLU A 1081 -37.00 24.84 -5.82
C GLU A 1081 -36.24 24.87 -7.15
N SER A 1082 -35.80 23.71 -7.66
CA SER A 1082 -35.21 23.60 -8.99
C SER A 1082 -35.83 22.45 -9.78
N VAL A 1083 -36.23 22.71 -11.03
CA VAL A 1083 -36.78 21.71 -11.95
C VAL A 1083 -36.18 21.82 -13.34
N GLY A 1084 -35.86 20.67 -13.94
CA GLY A 1084 -35.24 20.57 -15.26
C GLY A 1084 -36.16 20.02 -16.34
N GLY A 1085 -35.76 20.10 -17.61
CA GLY A 1085 -36.40 19.39 -18.73
C GLY A 1085 -37.21 20.24 -19.69
N TYR A 1086 -37.42 21.53 -19.40
CA TYR A 1086 -38.24 22.42 -20.24
C TYR A 1086 -37.50 22.84 -21.52
N LEU A 1087 -38.02 22.47 -22.69
CA LEU A 1087 -37.35 22.71 -23.98
C LEU A 1087 -35.90 22.19 -24.02
N ARG A 1088 -35.69 21.04 -23.36
CA ARG A 1088 -34.38 20.40 -23.19
C ARG A 1088 -33.67 20.14 -24.53
N ASP A 1089 -34.41 19.63 -25.51
CA ASP A 1089 -33.84 19.22 -26.78
C ASP A 1089 -33.33 20.43 -27.58
N GLU A 1090 -34.10 21.52 -27.54
CA GLU A 1090 -33.78 22.80 -28.13
C GLU A 1090 -32.53 23.42 -27.49
N ALA A 1091 -32.44 23.38 -26.16
CA ALA A 1091 -31.26 23.85 -25.42
C ALA A 1091 -29.99 23.03 -25.75
N ILE A 1092 -30.11 21.70 -25.83
CA ILE A 1092 -29.00 20.81 -26.23
C ILE A 1092 -28.56 21.11 -27.67
N MET A 1093 -29.51 21.32 -28.59
CA MET A 1093 -29.19 21.65 -29.98
C MET A 1093 -28.43 22.96 -30.11
N MET A 1094 -28.77 23.99 -29.33
CA MET A 1094 -28.01 25.25 -29.32
C MET A 1094 -26.56 25.03 -28.85
N LEU A 1095 -26.35 24.34 -27.73
CA LEU A 1095 -25.01 24.00 -27.25
C LEU A 1095 -24.20 23.21 -28.29
N ARG A 1096 -24.82 22.22 -28.93
CA ARG A 1096 -24.12 21.43 -29.95
C ARG A 1096 -23.73 22.29 -31.15
N ARG A 1097 -24.62 23.16 -31.65
CA ARG A 1097 -24.30 24.12 -32.72
C ARG A 1097 -23.07 24.96 -32.37
N PHE A 1098 -23.01 25.50 -31.15
CA PHE A 1098 -21.85 26.24 -30.65
C PHE A 1098 -20.55 25.41 -30.61
N TYR A 1099 -20.59 24.16 -30.13
CA TYR A 1099 -19.35 23.37 -30.05
C TYR A 1099 -18.79 22.90 -31.40
N VAL A 1100 -19.59 22.99 -32.47
CA VAL A 1100 -19.15 22.78 -33.86
C VAL A 1100 -18.54 24.07 -34.45
N THR A 1101 -18.87 25.26 -33.94
CA THR A 1101 -18.24 26.51 -34.40
C THR A 1101 -16.80 26.66 -33.91
N GLU A 1102 -16.01 27.39 -34.68
CA GLU A 1102 -14.60 27.68 -34.39
C GLU A 1102 -14.49 28.95 -33.54
N ASN A 1103 -13.74 28.88 -32.44
CA ASN A 1103 -13.41 30.08 -31.68
C ASN A 1103 -12.17 30.72 -32.31
N THR A 1104 -12.38 31.75 -33.14
CA THR A 1104 -11.31 32.51 -33.80
C THR A 1104 -10.50 33.37 -32.82
N ASN A 1105 -11.00 33.62 -31.61
CA ASN A 1105 -10.33 34.42 -30.58
C ASN A 1105 -9.39 33.59 -29.69
N ALA A 1106 -9.32 32.26 -29.88
CA ALA A 1106 -8.36 31.42 -29.18
C ALA A 1106 -6.92 31.75 -29.63
N PRO A 1107 -5.91 31.70 -28.73
CA PRO A 1107 -4.51 32.00 -29.07
C PRO A 1107 -3.95 31.19 -30.25
N LYS A 1108 -4.53 30.01 -30.49
CA LYS A 1108 -4.35 29.20 -31.70
C LYS A 1108 -5.74 28.64 -32.10
N PRO A 1109 -6.41 29.23 -33.11
CA PRO A 1109 -7.71 28.73 -33.57
C PRO A 1109 -7.55 27.30 -34.10
N GLN A 1110 -8.30 26.35 -33.56
CA GLN A 1110 -8.35 24.98 -34.11
C GLN A 1110 -9.45 24.92 -35.16
N ASN A 1111 -9.08 24.50 -36.38
CA ASN A 1111 -10.04 24.25 -37.46
C ASN A 1111 -10.93 23.04 -37.09
N LYS A 1112 -12.24 23.27 -36.97
CA LYS A 1112 -13.25 22.28 -36.60
C LYS A 1112 -14.17 21.90 -37.76
N SER A 1113 -13.85 22.30 -39.00
CA SER A 1113 -14.63 22.03 -40.22
C SER A 1113 -15.02 20.55 -40.46
N ARG A 1114 -14.36 19.58 -39.81
CA ARG A 1114 -14.67 18.13 -39.90
C ARG A 1114 -15.66 17.60 -38.85
N ARG A 1115 -16.14 18.42 -37.90
CA ARG A 1115 -17.11 17.96 -36.87
C ARG A 1115 -18.52 17.93 -37.43
N VAL A 1116 -19.15 16.75 -37.41
CA VAL A 1116 -20.56 16.57 -37.78
C VAL A 1116 -21.45 16.90 -36.57
N LEU A 1117 -22.46 17.75 -36.76
CA LEU A 1117 -23.46 18.04 -35.73
C LEU A 1117 -24.30 16.78 -35.47
N LYS A 1118 -24.10 16.15 -34.31
CA LYS A 1118 -24.95 15.03 -33.86
C LYS A 1118 -26.34 15.57 -33.50
N THR A 1119 -27.39 15.04 -34.13
CA THR A 1119 -28.80 15.45 -33.89
C THR A 1119 -29.51 14.55 -32.86
N GLU A 1120 -28.96 13.39 -32.52
CA GLU A 1120 -29.56 12.43 -31.59
C GLU A 1120 -29.43 12.87 -30.12
N ILE A 1121 -30.53 12.95 -29.38
CA ILE A 1121 -30.56 13.40 -27.98
C ILE A 1121 -31.00 12.24 -27.09
N HIS A 1122 -30.13 11.80 -26.18
CA HIS A 1122 -30.42 10.72 -25.23
C HIS A 1122 -31.34 11.21 -24.08
N PRO A 1123 -32.06 10.29 -23.41
CA PRO A 1123 -32.81 10.60 -22.19
C PRO A 1123 -31.96 11.28 -21.09
N PRO A 1124 -32.56 12.00 -20.14
CA PRO A 1124 -31.84 12.58 -18.99
C PRO A 1124 -31.05 11.51 -18.21
N GLY A 1125 -29.81 11.80 -17.84
CA GLY A 1125 -28.94 10.88 -17.06
C GLY A 1125 -27.94 10.05 -17.86
N ILE A 1126 -27.88 10.19 -19.19
CA ILE A 1126 -26.89 9.52 -20.07
C ILE A 1126 -25.92 10.58 -20.62
N SER A 1127 -24.63 10.45 -20.30
CA SER A 1127 -23.54 11.37 -20.69
C SER A 1127 -23.55 11.73 -22.18
N MET A 1128 -23.52 13.03 -22.50
CA MET A 1128 -23.45 13.54 -23.88
C MET A 1128 -22.08 13.38 -24.56
N HIS A 1129 -21.08 12.87 -23.83
CA HIS A 1129 -19.74 12.61 -24.35
C HIS A 1129 -19.45 11.11 -24.41
N GLY A 1130 -20.00 10.44 -25.41
CA GLY A 1130 -19.51 9.12 -25.81
C GLY A 1130 -18.06 9.18 -26.35
N PRO A 1131 -17.32 8.06 -26.34
CA PRO A 1131 -15.95 7.98 -26.84
C PRO A 1131 -15.88 8.45 -28.30
N GLY A 1132 -14.93 9.33 -28.61
CA GLY A 1132 -14.78 9.92 -29.94
C GLY A 1132 -14.46 8.89 -31.02
N THR A 1133 -15.25 8.90 -32.09
CA THR A 1133 -14.95 8.24 -33.37
C THR A 1133 -13.71 8.88 -34.01
N VAL A 1134 -12.67 8.10 -34.23
CA VAL A 1134 -11.43 8.53 -34.90
C VAL A 1134 -11.60 8.34 -36.41
N ASN A 1135 -11.44 9.41 -37.19
CA ASN A 1135 -11.34 9.35 -38.65
C ASN A 1135 -9.86 9.30 -39.04
N GLU A 1136 -9.49 8.30 -39.82
CA GLU A 1136 -8.15 8.06 -40.38
C GLU A 1136 -7.72 9.18 -41.34
N GLY A 1137 -6.41 9.47 -41.36
CA GLY A 1137 -5.80 10.35 -42.37
C GLY A 1137 -4.55 11.10 -41.89
N GLU A 1138 -3.40 10.46 -42.13
CA GLU A 1138 -2.08 11.02 -42.42
C GLU A 1138 -1.15 11.55 -41.29
N GLN A 1139 0.07 11.02 -41.38
CA GLN A 1139 1.24 11.15 -40.52
C GLN A 1139 2.00 12.47 -40.77
N ASN A 1140 2.49 13.12 -39.70
CA ASN A 1140 3.93 13.45 -39.57
C ASN A 1140 4.31 14.04 -38.20
N ALA A 1141 5.51 13.71 -37.78
CA ALA A 1141 6.06 13.79 -36.43
C ALA A 1141 6.41 15.20 -35.91
N GLN A 1142 6.21 15.44 -34.60
CA GLN A 1142 7.24 15.88 -33.63
C GLN A 1142 6.70 15.90 -32.18
N PRO A 1143 7.50 15.58 -31.15
CA PRO A 1143 7.01 15.24 -29.81
C PRO A 1143 6.90 16.48 -28.90
N SER A 1144 5.67 16.90 -28.57
CA SER A 1144 5.45 17.78 -27.42
C SER A 1144 5.17 16.95 -26.17
N ARG A 1145 6.05 17.06 -25.16
CA ARG A 1145 5.93 16.49 -23.81
C ARG A 1145 4.48 16.54 -23.29
N ARG A 1146 3.77 15.41 -23.32
CA ARG A 1146 2.55 15.21 -22.54
C ARG A 1146 2.95 14.92 -21.09
N ARG A 1147 2.27 15.56 -20.13
CA ARG A 1147 2.22 15.09 -18.74
C ARG A 1147 1.78 13.62 -18.79
N SER A 1148 2.63 12.73 -18.26
CA SER A 1148 2.43 11.29 -18.22
C SER A 1148 1.07 10.94 -17.62
N SER A 1149 0.23 10.25 -18.38
CA SER A 1149 -0.95 9.55 -17.87
C SER A 1149 -0.47 8.49 -16.88
N VAL A 1150 -0.96 8.54 -15.64
CA VAL A 1150 -0.78 7.47 -14.65
C VAL A 1150 -1.32 6.17 -15.25
N ASN A 1151 -0.54 5.10 -15.20
CA ASN A 1151 -0.91 3.80 -15.76
C ASN A 1151 -1.91 3.12 -14.80
N PRO A 1152 -3.19 2.90 -15.17
CA PRO A 1152 -4.21 2.45 -14.22
C PRO A 1152 -3.94 1.04 -13.67
N THR A 1153 -3.16 0.19 -14.35
CA THR A 1153 -2.72 -1.11 -13.81
C THR A 1153 -1.72 -1.05 -12.67
N GLN A 1154 -1.24 0.13 -12.27
CA GLN A 1154 -0.50 0.27 -11.02
C GLN A 1154 -1.31 -0.17 -9.79
N GLY A 1155 -2.64 -0.29 -9.89
CA GLY A 1155 -3.45 -0.93 -8.86
C GLY A 1155 -3.05 -2.39 -8.57
N GLN A 1156 -2.56 -3.14 -9.57
CA GLN A 1156 -2.13 -4.54 -9.41
C GLN A 1156 -0.72 -4.70 -8.85
N ALA A 1157 0.11 -3.66 -8.94
CA ALA A 1157 1.40 -3.56 -8.26
C ALA A 1157 1.39 -2.47 -7.18
N ALA A 1158 0.21 -2.11 -6.69
CA ALA A 1158 0.09 -1.19 -5.58
C ALA A 1158 0.69 -1.86 -4.34
N PRO A 1159 1.23 -1.10 -3.38
CA PRO A 1159 1.74 -1.67 -2.14
C PRO A 1159 0.73 -2.61 -1.49
N SER A 1160 -0.57 -2.28 -1.54
CA SER A 1160 -1.67 -3.11 -1.02
C SER A 1160 -1.96 -4.40 -1.78
N ALA A 1161 -1.44 -4.57 -3.00
CA ALA A 1161 -1.69 -5.76 -3.82
C ALA A 1161 -0.95 -6.99 -3.29
N ASN A 1162 -1.54 -8.18 -3.47
CA ASN A 1162 -0.92 -9.44 -3.08
C ASN A 1162 -0.05 -9.98 -4.22
N VAL A 1163 1.12 -9.37 -4.42
CA VAL A 1163 2.17 -9.74 -5.38
C VAL A 1163 3.54 -9.70 -4.69
N GLY A 1164 4.60 -10.15 -5.36
CA GLY A 1164 5.98 -10.00 -4.88
C GLY A 1164 6.30 -10.73 -3.57
N PHE A 1165 5.62 -11.84 -3.30
CA PHE A 1165 5.74 -12.61 -2.04
C PHE A 1165 5.34 -11.83 -0.79
N ARG A 1166 4.47 -10.82 -0.93
CA ARG A 1166 3.85 -10.14 0.22
C ARG A 1166 3.16 -11.13 1.14
N ASN A 1167 2.44 -12.09 0.55
CA ASN A 1167 2.02 -13.33 1.18
C ASN A 1167 2.45 -14.50 0.30
N TRP A 1168 2.68 -15.65 0.93
CA TRP A 1168 3.02 -16.91 0.24
C TRP A 1168 1.78 -17.74 -0.09
N HIS A 1169 0.62 -17.10 -0.16
CA HIS A 1169 -0.68 -17.71 -0.41
C HIS A 1169 -1.66 -16.66 -0.96
N PRO A 1170 -2.76 -17.08 -1.59
CA PRO A 1170 -3.85 -16.17 -1.92
C PRO A 1170 -4.42 -15.50 -0.68
N VAL A 1171 -5.01 -14.32 -0.86
CA VAL A 1171 -5.79 -13.61 0.17
C VAL A 1171 -7.14 -13.23 -0.41
N PRO A 1172 -8.16 -12.89 0.40
CA PRO A 1172 -9.43 -12.42 -0.12
C PRO A 1172 -9.24 -11.23 -1.07
N ALA A 1173 -9.90 -11.27 -2.22
CA ALA A 1173 -9.89 -10.15 -3.16
C ALA A 1173 -10.61 -8.94 -2.56
N SER A 1174 -10.13 -7.74 -2.89
CA SER A 1174 -10.67 -6.48 -2.36
C SER A 1174 -11.06 -5.54 -3.48
N LEU A 1175 -12.09 -4.73 -3.23
CA LEU A 1175 -12.51 -3.65 -4.10
C LEU A 1175 -11.84 -2.34 -3.70
N PRO A 1176 -11.75 -1.37 -4.62
CA PRO A 1176 -11.33 -0.02 -4.27
C PRO A 1176 -12.21 0.57 -3.16
N ARG A 1177 -11.57 1.24 -2.20
CA ARG A 1177 -12.24 1.87 -1.05
C ARG A 1177 -11.55 3.16 -0.65
N TYR A 1178 -12.31 4.06 -0.05
CA TYR A 1178 -11.74 5.24 0.59
C TYR A 1178 -11.25 4.90 2.01
N ASP A 1179 -10.06 5.37 2.34
CA ASP A 1179 -9.52 5.37 3.70
C ASP A 1179 -10.18 6.49 4.54
N SER A 1180 -9.91 6.54 5.84
CA SER A 1180 -10.52 7.48 6.79
C SER A 1180 -10.31 8.96 6.46
N ASP A 1181 -9.26 9.27 5.70
CA ASP A 1181 -8.89 10.62 5.24
C ASP A 1181 -9.45 10.97 3.85
N GLY A 1182 -10.15 10.04 3.20
CA GLY A 1182 -10.66 10.18 1.83
C GLY A 1182 -9.66 9.80 0.74
N THR A 1183 -8.49 9.25 1.09
CA THR A 1183 -7.53 8.71 0.12
C THR A 1183 -8.08 7.40 -0.47
N LEU A 1184 -8.02 7.27 -1.80
CA LEU A 1184 -8.48 6.06 -2.48
C LEU A 1184 -7.40 4.97 -2.45
N LEU A 1185 -7.75 3.83 -1.86
CA LEU A 1185 -6.98 2.60 -1.91
C LEU A 1185 -7.45 1.74 -3.09
N PRO A 1186 -6.57 1.35 -4.02
CA PRO A 1186 -6.93 0.44 -5.10
C PRO A 1186 -7.25 -0.96 -4.56
N GLY A 1187 -8.22 -1.62 -5.18
CA GLY A 1187 -8.53 -3.03 -4.92
C GLY A 1187 -7.53 -3.97 -5.61
N HIS A 1188 -7.55 -5.25 -5.24
CA HIS A 1188 -6.73 -6.29 -5.83
C HIS A 1188 -7.49 -7.62 -5.98
N ASN A 1189 -7.04 -8.49 -6.89
CA ASN A 1189 -7.71 -9.76 -7.18
C ASN A 1189 -7.35 -10.92 -6.21
N GLY A 1190 -6.51 -10.66 -5.21
CA GLY A 1190 -6.14 -11.65 -4.18
C GLY A 1190 -4.87 -12.44 -4.49
N GLY A 1191 -4.19 -12.15 -5.60
CA GLY A 1191 -2.90 -12.73 -5.96
C GLY A 1191 -3.03 -13.93 -6.89
N VAL A 1192 -3.75 -13.77 -8.00
CA VAL A 1192 -3.89 -14.80 -9.06
C VAL A 1192 -3.77 -14.16 -10.45
N TRP A 1193 -3.21 -14.92 -11.40
CA TRP A 1193 -3.41 -14.62 -12.82
C TRP A 1193 -4.89 -14.81 -13.18
N GLU A 1194 -5.44 -13.98 -14.05
CA GLU A 1194 -6.85 -14.10 -14.44
C GLU A 1194 -7.00 -14.66 -15.85
N TRP A 1195 -7.72 -15.78 -15.97
CA TRP A 1195 -8.00 -16.45 -17.23
C TRP A 1195 -8.94 -15.63 -18.12
N THR A 1196 -8.64 -15.64 -19.42
CA THR A 1196 -9.50 -15.05 -20.45
C THR A 1196 -10.07 -16.12 -21.38
N SER A 1197 -11.12 -15.78 -22.13
CA SER A 1197 -11.63 -16.58 -23.25
C SER A 1197 -10.84 -16.37 -24.56
N THR A 1198 -9.79 -15.55 -24.54
CA THR A 1198 -9.00 -15.23 -25.74
C THR A 1198 -7.94 -16.32 -25.97
N PRO A 1199 -7.99 -17.05 -27.10
CA PRO A 1199 -6.94 -18.01 -27.45
C PRO A 1199 -5.63 -17.27 -27.75
N PHE A 1200 -4.51 -17.88 -27.39
CA PHE A 1200 -3.18 -17.35 -27.68
C PHE A 1200 -2.78 -17.72 -29.12
N LEU A 1201 -2.90 -16.75 -30.02
CA LEU A 1201 -2.68 -16.91 -31.46
C LEU A 1201 -1.87 -15.73 -32.00
N ALA A 1202 -1.26 -15.92 -33.17
CA ALA A 1202 -0.69 -14.83 -33.95
C ALA A 1202 -1.77 -13.77 -34.25
N TYR A 1203 -1.36 -12.50 -34.24
CA TYR A 1203 -2.20 -11.36 -34.54
C TYR A 1203 -1.52 -10.45 -35.58
N ASP A 1204 -2.30 -9.58 -36.21
CA ASP A 1204 -1.81 -8.70 -37.27
C ASP A 1204 -0.62 -7.86 -36.79
N GLY A 1205 0.49 -7.97 -37.53
CA GLY A 1205 1.74 -7.28 -37.23
C GLY A 1205 2.67 -7.97 -36.24
N PHE A 1206 2.31 -9.12 -35.67
CA PHE A 1206 3.20 -9.91 -34.80
C PHE A 1206 4.52 -10.24 -35.51
N GLN A 1207 5.62 -10.10 -34.77
CA GLN A 1207 6.97 -10.48 -35.20
C GLN A 1207 7.65 -11.26 -34.07
N SER A 1208 8.24 -12.41 -34.41
CA SER A 1208 9.04 -13.19 -33.45
C SER A 1208 10.26 -12.40 -32.99
N SER A 1209 10.63 -12.54 -31.71
CA SER A 1209 11.82 -11.87 -31.17
C SER A 1209 13.09 -12.22 -31.95
N ALA A 1210 13.95 -11.23 -32.21
CA ALA A 1210 15.27 -11.43 -32.77
C ALA A 1210 16.28 -12.07 -31.79
N LEU A 1211 15.99 -12.07 -30.48
CA LEU A 1211 16.80 -12.71 -29.43
C LEU A 1211 16.30 -14.11 -29.10
N TYR A 1212 14.98 -14.31 -29.07
CA TYR A 1212 14.37 -15.59 -28.74
C TYR A 1212 13.16 -15.93 -29.63
N PRO A 1213 13.38 -16.30 -30.91
CA PRO A 1213 12.32 -16.36 -31.92
C PRO A 1213 11.16 -17.33 -31.64
N GLY A 1214 11.40 -18.36 -30.84
CA GLY A 1214 10.42 -19.41 -30.51
C GLY A 1214 9.63 -19.17 -29.23
N TYR A 1215 9.81 -18.03 -28.55
CA TYR A 1215 9.13 -17.77 -27.26
C TYR A 1215 7.61 -17.87 -27.39
N SER A 1216 7.00 -17.11 -28.30
CA SER A 1216 5.54 -17.12 -28.49
C SER A 1216 5.07 -18.01 -29.62
N SER A 1217 5.78 -18.03 -30.76
CA SER A 1217 5.30 -18.68 -31.99
C SER A 1217 5.11 -20.19 -31.84
N ASP A 1218 5.92 -20.85 -30.99
CA ASP A 1218 5.83 -22.28 -30.74
C ASP A 1218 4.51 -22.68 -30.04
N PHE A 1219 3.81 -21.72 -29.43
CA PHE A 1219 2.58 -21.93 -28.66
C PHE A 1219 1.31 -21.41 -29.35
N PHE A 1220 1.38 -20.95 -30.60
CA PHE A 1220 0.21 -20.60 -31.42
C PHE A 1220 -0.51 -21.86 -31.96
N ASP A 1221 -0.85 -22.77 -31.08
CA ASP A 1221 -1.40 -24.10 -31.39
C ASP A 1221 -2.92 -24.19 -31.23
N GLY A 1222 -3.57 -23.10 -30.79
CA GLY A 1222 -5.01 -23.04 -30.50
C GLY A 1222 -5.43 -23.77 -29.22
N LYS A 1223 -4.49 -24.32 -28.44
CA LYS A 1223 -4.74 -24.95 -27.13
C LYS A 1223 -4.47 -23.97 -25.98
N HIS A 1224 -3.58 -23.01 -26.19
CA HIS A 1224 -3.23 -21.99 -25.21
C HIS A 1224 -4.24 -20.84 -25.19
N SER A 1225 -4.50 -20.31 -23.99
CA SER A 1225 -5.30 -19.11 -23.77
C SER A 1225 -4.49 -18.07 -23.02
N VAL A 1226 -4.83 -16.80 -23.27
CA VAL A 1226 -4.21 -15.65 -22.60
C VAL A 1226 -4.64 -15.59 -21.15
N VAL A 1227 -3.68 -15.33 -20.26
CA VAL A 1227 -3.88 -14.95 -18.86
C VAL A 1227 -3.18 -13.63 -18.57
N VAL A 1228 -3.79 -12.77 -17.75
CA VAL A 1228 -3.27 -11.42 -17.46
C VAL A 1228 -3.31 -11.11 -15.96
N GLY A 1229 -2.48 -10.16 -15.52
CA GLY A 1229 -2.33 -9.76 -14.12
C GLY A 1229 -1.06 -10.33 -13.49
N GLY A 1230 -1.19 -10.90 -12.29
CA GLY A 1230 -0.08 -11.50 -11.56
C GLY A 1230 -0.55 -12.25 -10.31
N SER A 1231 0.19 -13.28 -9.93
CA SER A 1231 -0.02 -14.03 -8.70
C SER A 1231 0.71 -13.42 -7.50
N TYR A 1232 0.47 -13.96 -6.31
CA TYR A 1232 1.23 -13.60 -5.11
C TYR A 1232 2.74 -13.88 -5.22
N ALA A 1233 3.16 -14.73 -6.17
CA ALA A 1233 4.56 -15.05 -6.45
C ALA A 1233 5.15 -14.27 -7.63
N THR A 1234 4.34 -13.47 -8.33
CA THR A 1234 4.80 -12.65 -9.46
C THR A 1234 5.49 -11.39 -8.96
N SER A 1235 6.64 -11.03 -9.53
CA SER A 1235 7.32 -9.78 -9.16
C SER A 1235 6.44 -8.56 -9.52
N PRO A 1236 6.47 -7.48 -8.72
CA PRO A 1236 5.69 -6.27 -9.01
C PRO A 1236 5.99 -5.64 -10.38
N SER A 1237 7.24 -5.75 -10.85
CA SER A 1237 7.66 -5.25 -12.17
C SER A 1237 6.96 -5.96 -13.33
N ILE A 1238 6.60 -7.23 -13.17
CA ILE A 1238 5.82 -8.01 -14.14
C ILE A 1238 4.33 -7.75 -13.91
N ALA A 1239 3.84 -7.92 -12.68
CA ALA A 1239 2.42 -7.80 -12.36
C ALA A 1239 1.82 -6.41 -12.63
N GLY A 1240 2.62 -5.35 -12.46
CA GLY A 1240 2.21 -3.97 -12.72
C GLY A 1240 2.36 -3.52 -14.18
N ARG A 1241 3.06 -4.30 -15.01
CA ARG A 1241 3.30 -3.95 -16.41
C ARG A 1241 2.06 -4.24 -17.24
N ARG A 1242 1.51 -3.15 -17.79
CA ARG A 1242 0.28 -3.16 -18.57
C ARG A 1242 0.32 -4.13 -19.77
N THR A 1243 1.47 -4.29 -20.39
CA THR A 1243 1.59 -4.99 -21.67
C THR A 1243 1.80 -6.49 -21.53
N VAL A 1244 2.21 -6.97 -20.35
CA VAL A 1244 2.57 -8.38 -20.12
C VAL A 1244 1.39 -9.29 -20.44
N VAL A 1245 1.65 -10.25 -21.32
CA VAL A 1245 0.73 -11.32 -21.69
C VAL A 1245 1.39 -12.65 -21.35
N ASN A 1246 0.80 -13.37 -20.41
CA ASN A 1246 1.19 -14.74 -20.11
C ASN A 1246 0.17 -15.71 -20.73
N TYR A 1247 0.53 -16.98 -20.90
CA TYR A 1247 -0.27 -17.96 -21.62
C TYR A 1247 -0.03 -19.38 -21.11
N TYR A 1248 -1.12 -20.15 -21.04
CA TYR A 1248 -1.09 -21.55 -20.63
C TYR A 1248 -2.09 -22.35 -21.45
N GLN A 1249 -1.87 -23.66 -21.60
CA GLN A 1249 -2.90 -24.53 -22.16
C GLN A 1249 -4.16 -24.41 -21.31
N THR A 1250 -5.31 -24.22 -21.95
CA THR A 1250 -6.59 -23.93 -21.27
C THR A 1250 -6.98 -25.03 -20.26
N ALA A 1251 -6.60 -26.27 -20.54
CA ALA A 1251 -6.84 -27.42 -19.68
C ALA A 1251 -5.73 -27.69 -18.65
N TYR A 1252 -4.64 -26.91 -18.64
CA TYR A 1252 -3.54 -27.09 -17.71
C TYR A 1252 -4.00 -26.79 -16.28
N PRO A 1253 -3.93 -27.77 -15.36
CA PRO A 1253 -4.49 -27.61 -14.03
C PRO A 1253 -3.53 -26.92 -13.04
N TYR A 1254 -2.26 -26.81 -13.41
CA TYR A 1254 -1.18 -26.44 -12.51
C TYR A 1254 -0.72 -24.99 -12.67
N ILE A 1255 -1.56 -24.05 -12.25
CA ILE A 1255 -1.33 -22.61 -12.39
C ILE A 1255 -1.85 -21.86 -11.15
N PHE A 1256 -1.21 -20.75 -10.78
CA PHE A 1256 -1.79 -19.76 -9.87
C PHE A 1256 -2.86 -18.88 -10.57
N GLY A 1257 -3.81 -19.52 -11.26
CA GLY A 1257 -4.80 -18.88 -12.12
C GLY A 1257 -6.21 -18.93 -11.55
N GLY A 1258 -6.88 -17.78 -11.46
CA GLY A 1258 -8.29 -17.61 -11.14
C GLY A 1258 -9.06 -16.98 -12.31
N GLY A 1259 -10.28 -16.51 -12.08
CA GLY A 1259 -11.06 -15.88 -13.15
C GLY A 1259 -12.30 -15.16 -12.67
N ARG A 1260 -12.93 -14.45 -13.60
CA ARG A 1260 -14.20 -13.73 -13.43
C ARG A 1260 -15.22 -14.22 -14.44
N VAL A 1261 -16.49 -13.92 -14.16
CA VAL A 1261 -17.57 -14.16 -15.11
C VAL A 1261 -17.92 -12.84 -15.79
N ALA A 1262 -18.03 -12.89 -17.11
CA ALA A 1262 -18.54 -11.83 -17.96
C ALA A 1262 -19.86 -12.27 -18.61
N TRP A 1263 -20.73 -11.30 -18.85
CA TRP A 1263 -22.02 -11.48 -19.52
C TRP A 1263 -22.13 -10.49 -20.67
N ASP A 1264 -22.49 -11.01 -21.84
CA ASP A 1264 -22.84 -10.19 -23.00
C ASP A 1264 -24.14 -9.43 -22.72
N LYS A 1265 -24.21 -8.16 -23.13
CA LYS A 1265 -25.45 -7.37 -23.09
C LYS A 1265 -26.28 -7.56 -24.35
#